data_AF-A0AA87NVD5-F1
#
_entry.id   AF-A0AA87NVD5-F1
#
_cell.length_a   1.000
_cell.length_b   1.000
_cell.length_c   1.000
_cell.angle_alpha   90.00
_cell.angle_beta   90.00
_cell.angle_gamma   90.00
#
_symmetry.space_group_name_H-M   'P 1'
#
loop_
_entity.id
_entity.type
_entity.pdbx_description
1 polymer ?
#
loop_
_entity_poly.entity_id
_entity_poly.type
_entity_poly.pdbx_seq_one_letter_code
_entity_poly.pdbx_strand_id
1 'polypeptide(L)'
;MRKLLIFLAAIVLCAGCENYQADIDTYLSYWSTQAAIVRSAFDPAITVRTDKDTIQSIPSSSNVTITFTIRNPKNFKFKLPRDADAPTDIVVFPTDIAGTTTSSPKQPDDYELTQDSYSQLTLTYKKEFLQKHEYGKKNIGSTITLYAKDGRKFPETFKLNVKANTSPPNLIYRAIGKTAAADVNGKHYYVLFLEVSGMDTEINGSDLLHKDIAELSIAEGSGSYTSIPLTVKADKSGFDINGAGGRLLEYSNAVALELVDVESGVTPDILPASTEKWILCVKTDVEVRGAVKQYRFRLQDEAGLFSEDELVTSTSINKVSPVHIDVQTGNWTTTMKSGSEAEPHEIVYQPGTGKVLLRVSTATTGATVYYKLERNSSVVSKSSGQTPQTIELPAVPDAVYKLTVWAEKEGYNKTSDVVVYYKMARNDKMEISAGPNAWGQLKAAVAVAEDGDSIFIKDTIKATSADGNSGAIEITKKVTIKSKNSDANTDILDANKDELGTSAHRIFTIKNGGELILENLTLKNGKAAGTGVSGSGGAVLIENGGTLTMTGCIVQECTAANSGGGIDSKGILTINGGMVGSTIAGSGNHASMGGGIFLAEGSCTLNGVAVQKNTINTESPTNRGSGIYLSKPSSGSAALTVTGRTQIGNNTAGSNTLCLGARSASQGAFNFAVGFYINIEPQDYDAQKNTTLVKLPNGYAALYNYDFRLIEAGSLAEGWVLISNDDDKELILKKGTAISGGGAYAWESLKDAISDAEAGDTIVVDGEITATTDPGNYGEISVTESITIRGNKGCGYDSLDANKEELGSNAHRIFNVTGSDTKLTLENIVLKNGKAAGGGDLGMGGGIYCKGIKELTIKGCVIMDCEADIEGGGICVAASGGVNTKAVITETSISGNTAGLRGGGIAFNPSNGTSHITGVLDKVTVENNNLTSTASDPYFNNGGAGVYFGGGYNDNSKYTVKGGTITGNNAGNYNGGGAYIKTNTSGSVNGTLTLKDGARISGNSAKSGGGIAVRSAKLIIEPGCTIGGDNASQGNTAKTSGGGISVGKKAECTIKEGVTIRHNMVTNGSTIHGGGGIYVGDPNSNAEADMGTLIVKGTDTNPVVISNCVVNGNYGSGGGIYNKGKVTLEYAQLNNNTAPDNGQGGGIYIHQYAGACVLDNTKITECEATSTGGGVSISGNTLTLKGASVITPSEGTEKGKNDVYLVPNAYIRITGNLSASQVARISMEDANYVAYSTRPVLQGDVNNNYRKFTVTPGGYPSQNWYVGSDGKLTTTQPYP
;
A
#
# COMPACT_ATOMS: atom_id res chain seq x y z
N MET A 1 -27.14 34.51 -64.19
CA MET A 1 -26.88 35.06 -65.54
C MET A 1 -25.53 34.59 -66.04
N ARG A 2 -25.50 33.42 -66.67
CA ARG A 2 -24.50 33.13 -67.70
C ARG A 2 -25.18 33.51 -69.01
N LYS A 3 -24.43 34.19 -69.86
CA LYS A 3 -24.80 34.72 -71.16
C LYS A 3 -25.43 36.12 -71.07
N LEU A 4 -24.65 37.19 -71.20
CA LEU A 4 -23.97 37.65 -72.42
C LEU A 4 -24.99 38.34 -73.34
N LEU A 5 -24.59 39.54 -73.78
CA LEU A 5 -24.96 40.25 -75.01
C LEU A 5 -26.01 41.37 -74.94
N ILE A 6 -25.58 42.47 -75.59
CA ILE A 6 -26.34 43.55 -76.23
C ILE A 6 -26.60 44.78 -75.34
N PHE A 7 -25.53 45.57 -75.17
CA PHE A 7 -25.56 47.05 -75.15
C PHE A 7 -24.17 47.61 -75.53
N LEU A 8 -23.30 46.79 -76.12
CA LEU A 8 -22.95 46.99 -77.53
C LEU A 8 -24.11 47.58 -78.34
N ALA A 9 -23.98 48.86 -78.62
CA ALA A 9 -24.21 49.50 -79.92
C ALA A 9 -24.52 50.95 -79.57
N ALA A 10 -23.47 51.67 -79.18
CA ALA A 10 -22.85 52.53 -80.18
C ALA A 10 -23.88 53.53 -80.68
N ILE A 11 -23.96 54.67 -80.01
CA ILE A 11 -23.48 55.91 -80.63
C ILE A 11 -23.65 57.07 -79.66
N VAL A 12 -24.80 57.48 -79.15
CA VAL A 12 -25.37 58.69 -79.73
C VAL A 12 -24.46 59.95 -79.60
N LEU A 13 -23.42 59.98 -80.45
CA LEU A 13 -22.71 61.07 -81.14
C LEU A 13 -21.89 62.08 -80.33
N CYS A 14 -20.76 61.65 -79.75
CA CYS A 14 -19.70 62.57 -79.31
C CYS A 14 -18.80 62.95 -80.51
N ALA A 15 -19.24 63.94 -81.31
CA ALA A 15 -18.62 64.32 -82.59
C ALA A 15 -17.25 64.98 -82.35
N GLY A 16 -16.19 64.18 -82.51
CA GLY A 16 -14.82 64.54 -82.15
C GLY A 16 -14.19 65.63 -83.00
N CYS A 17 -13.29 66.40 -82.36
CA CYS A 17 -11.90 66.51 -82.80
C CYS A 17 -11.06 67.20 -81.71
N GLU A 18 -9.90 66.59 -81.47
CA GLU A 18 -8.86 66.87 -80.47
C GLU A 18 -7.95 68.01 -80.95
N ASN A 19 -7.67 69.06 -80.13
CA ASN A 19 -6.36 69.77 -80.17
C ASN A 19 -6.13 70.99 -79.23
N TYR A 20 -6.58 71.01 -77.97
CA TYR A 20 -6.10 72.10 -77.07
C TYR A 20 -5.96 71.66 -75.61
N GLN A 21 -4.82 71.05 -75.25
CA GLN A 21 -4.25 71.03 -73.89
C GLN A 21 -2.89 70.25 -73.80
N ALA A 22 -1.72 70.91 -73.94
CA ALA A 22 -0.40 70.44 -73.45
C ALA A 22 0.69 71.56 -73.44
N ASP A 23 1.61 71.51 -72.47
CA ASP A 23 2.50 72.59 -71.98
C ASP A 23 3.90 72.67 -72.68
N ILE A 24 4.48 73.88 -72.78
CA ILE A 24 5.61 74.27 -73.64
C ILE A 24 6.99 73.75 -73.17
N ASP A 25 7.11 73.37 -71.90
CA ASP A 25 8.37 72.88 -71.29
C ASP A 25 8.90 71.59 -71.93
N THR A 26 7.99 70.77 -72.47
CA THR A 26 8.35 69.49 -73.11
C THR A 26 9.17 69.70 -74.38
N TYR A 27 8.93 70.80 -75.12
CA TYR A 27 9.60 71.08 -76.39
C TYR A 27 11.05 71.54 -76.21
N LEU A 28 11.30 72.48 -75.27
CA LEU A 28 12.65 73.02 -75.05
C LEU A 28 13.62 71.99 -74.48
N SER A 29 13.13 71.09 -73.62
CA SER A 29 13.93 70.02 -73.03
C SER A 29 14.46 69.00 -74.07
N TYR A 30 13.75 68.81 -75.19
CA TYR A 30 14.18 67.88 -76.24
C TYR A 30 15.46 68.35 -76.96
N TRP A 31 15.58 69.65 -77.24
CA TRP A 31 16.64 70.19 -78.08
C TRP A 31 17.98 70.38 -77.38
N SER A 32 18.00 70.48 -76.05
CA SER A 32 19.24 70.64 -75.24
C SER A 32 19.87 69.33 -74.76
N THR A 33 19.23 68.18 -74.98
CA THR A 33 19.70 66.89 -74.44
C THR A 33 20.78 66.24 -75.32
N GLN A 34 21.81 65.64 -74.70
CA GLN A 34 22.87 64.85 -75.36
C GLN A 34 22.77 63.35 -75.04
N ALA A 35 23.37 62.51 -75.89
CA ALA A 35 23.51 61.07 -75.64
C ALA A 35 24.95 60.56 -75.82
N ALA A 36 25.33 59.57 -75.01
CA ALA A 36 26.69 58.99 -75.00
C ALA A 36 26.69 57.53 -74.55
N ILE A 37 27.67 56.74 -75.05
CA ILE A 37 27.96 55.39 -74.54
C ILE A 37 28.69 55.54 -73.21
N VAL A 38 28.09 55.01 -72.15
CA VAL A 38 28.65 55.14 -70.78
C VAL A 38 29.22 53.83 -70.25
N ARG A 39 28.91 52.70 -70.89
CA ARG A 39 29.38 51.37 -70.48
C ARG A 39 29.37 50.39 -71.64
N SER A 40 30.36 49.51 -71.70
CA SER A 40 30.35 48.30 -72.53
C SER A 40 30.29 47.05 -71.65
N ALA A 41 29.65 46.01 -72.15
CA ALA A 41 29.66 44.68 -71.56
C ALA A 41 29.76 43.64 -72.69
N PHE A 42 30.65 42.66 -72.52
CA PHE A 42 30.64 41.47 -73.35
C PHE A 42 29.42 40.61 -73.00
N ASP A 43 29.00 39.77 -73.94
CA ASP A 43 28.03 38.71 -73.65
C ASP A 43 28.49 37.92 -72.41
N PRO A 44 27.71 37.87 -71.32
CA PRO A 44 28.06 37.13 -70.12
C PRO A 44 28.30 35.64 -70.37
N ALA A 45 27.81 35.10 -71.50
CA ALA A 45 28.01 33.71 -71.89
C ALA A 45 29.43 33.40 -72.40
N ILE A 46 30.28 34.40 -72.64
CA ILE A 46 31.68 34.17 -73.03
C ILE A 46 32.64 34.47 -71.89
N THR A 47 33.67 33.63 -71.77
CA THR A 47 34.75 33.83 -70.81
C THR A 47 35.79 34.77 -71.40
N VAL A 48 35.86 35.99 -70.85
CA VAL A 48 36.85 36.99 -71.24
C VAL A 48 37.89 37.12 -70.14
N ARG A 49 39.13 36.74 -70.42
CA ARG A 49 40.23 36.80 -69.44
C ARG A 49 41.26 37.81 -69.85
N THR A 50 41.90 38.42 -68.86
CA THR A 50 42.97 39.36 -69.13
C THR A 50 44.26 38.58 -69.25
N ASP A 51 44.96 38.75 -70.37
CA ASP A 51 46.25 38.09 -70.59
C ASP A 51 47.38 38.74 -69.78
N LYS A 52 48.58 38.16 -69.86
CA LYS A 52 49.76 38.71 -69.16
C LYS A 52 50.15 40.13 -69.57
N ASP A 53 49.64 40.63 -70.71
CA ASP A 53 49.84 42.01 -71.19
C ASP A 53 48.74 42.97 -70.71
N THR A 54 47.85 42.52 -69.81
CA THR A 54 46.71 43.27 -69.27
C THR A 54 45.61 43.62 -70.30
N ILE A 55 45.51 42.88 -71.41
CA ILE A 55 44.48 43.06 -72.44
C ILE A 55 43.43 41.94 -72.34
N GLN A 56 42.15 42.31 -72.49
CA GLN A 56 41.03 41.36 -72.46
C GLN A 56 41.04 40.46 -73.70
N SER A 57 41.23 39.17 -73.51
CA SER A 57 41.19 38.13 -74.54
C SER A 57 39.78 37.55 -74.63
N ILE A 58 39.20 37.64 -75.83
CA ILE A 58 37.91 37.06 -76.17
C ILE A 58 38.10 35.74 -76.94
N PRO A 59 37.23 34.74 -76.75
CA PRO A 59 37.36 33.45 -77.43
C PRO A 59 36.96 33.55 -78.90
N SER A 60 37.48 32.65 -79.75
CA SER A 60 37.16 32.59 -81.18
C SER A 60 36.26 31.43 -81.60
N SER A 61 35.70 30.69 -80.64
CA SER A 61 34.84 29.52 -80.94
C SER A 61 33.49 29.91 -81.57
N SER A 62 33.02 31.15 -81.37
CA SER A 62 31.77 31.71 -81.89
C SER A 62 31.85 33.22 -82.14
N ASN A 63 30.78 33.82 -82.68
CA ASN A 63 30.67 35.28 -82.77
C ASN A 63 30.63 35.89 -81.36
N VAL A 64 31.35 36.98 -81.13
CA VAL A 64 31.40 37.66 -79.83
C VAL A 64 30.65 38.97 -79.90
N THR A 65 29.68 39.14 -79.02
CA THR A 65 28.82 40.33 -78.98
C THR A 65 29.16 41.22 -77.78
N ILE A 66 29.22 42.53 -78.01
CA ILE A 66 29.44 43.57 -77.02
C ILE A 66 28.25 44.52 -77.02
N THR A 67 27.54 44.60 -75.90
CA THR A 67 26.44 45.56 -75.73
C THR A 67 26.93 46.82 -75.02
N PHE A 68 26.61 47.95 -75.62
CA PHE A 68 26.89 49.29 -75.11
C PHE A 68 25.62 49.88 -74.50
N THR A 69 25.71 50.35 -73.25
CA THR A 69 24.64 51.10 -72.59
C THR A 69 24.80 52.59 -72.86
N ILE A 70 23.71 53.22 -73.26
CA ILE A 70 23.66 54.60 -73.73
C ILE A 70 22.79 55.42 -72.80
N ARG A 71 23.36 56.51 -72.31
CA ARG A 71 22.59 57.55 -71.63
C ARG A 71 21.87 58.36 -72.71
N ASN A 72 20.56 58.16 -72.87
CA ASN A 72 19.76 58.81 -73.91
C ASN A 72 18.40 59.30 -73.36
N PRO A 73 18.37 60.44 -72.63
CA PRO A 73 17.19 60.87 -71.86
C PRO A 73 15.97 61.25 -72.71
N LYS A 74 16.17 61.52 -74.01
CA LYS A 74 15.11 61.93 -74.95
C LYS A 74 14.85 60.90 -76.04
N ASN A 75 15.33 59.67 -75.86
CA ASN A 75 15.07 58.55 -76.75
C ASN A 75 15.43 58.86 -78.22
N PHE A 76 16.60 59.44 -78.47
CA PHE A 76 17.11 59.65 -79.83
C PHE A 76 17.35 58.31 -80.54
N LYS A 77 16.89 58.18 -81.79
CA LYS A 77 17.41 57.13 -82.70
C LYS A 77 18.75 57.58 -83.26
N PHE A 78 19.72 56.69 -83.34
CA PHE A 78 21.05 56.99 -83.86
C PHE A 78 21.20 56.59 -85.33
N LYS A 79 22.14 57.22 -86.04
CA LYS A 79 22.62 56.76 -87.35
C LYS A 79 23.60 55.59 -87.14
N LEU A 80 23.45 54.56 -87.95
CA LEU A 80 24.31 53.38 -88.01
C LEU A 80 25.17 53.40 -89.28
N PRO A 81 26.31 52.68 -89.34
CA PRO A 81 27.29 52.79 -90.43
C PRO A 81 26.78 52.57 -91.87
N ARG A 82 25.62 51.93 -92.06
CA ARG A 82 25.00 51.67 -93.37
C ARG A 82 23.76 52.52 -93.67
N ASP A 83 23.37 53.44 -92.78
CA ASP A 83 22.24 54.33 -93.04
C ASP A 83 22.56 55.34 -94.15
N ALA A 84 21.53 55.78 -94.89
CA ALA A 84 21.68 56.87 -95.85
C ALA A 84 22.19 58.14 -95.14
N ASP A 85 23.21 58.78 -95.74
CA ASP A 85 23.90 59.96 -95.21
C ASP A 85 24.56 59.75 -93.82
N ALA A 86 24.98 58.53 -93.49
CA ALA A 86 25.73 58.23 -92.27
C ALA A 86 27.20 58.68 -92.36
N PRO A 87 27.74 59.31 -91.31
CA PRO A 87 29.18 59.61 -91.21
C PRO A 87 30.05 58.34 -91.21
N THR A 88 31.23 58.41 -91.81
CA THR A 88 32.17 57.27 -91.89
C THR A 88 32.96 57.02 -90.59
N ASP A 89 32.92 57.95 -89.64
CA ASP A 89 33.64 57.87 -88.35
C ASP A 89 32.81 57.22 -87.22
N ILE A 90 31.76 56.46 -87.56
CA ILE A 90 30.91 55.78 -86.58
C ILE A 90 31.63 54.59 -85.93
N VAL A 91 32.40 53.77 -86.67
CA VAL A 91 33.23 52.67 -86.12
C VAL A 91 34.60 52.64 -86.80
N VAL A 92 35.69 52.71 -86.03
CA VAL A 92 37.07 52.76 -86.53
C VAL A 92 37.97 51.74 -85.82
N PHE A 93 38.74 50.97 -86.58
CA PHE A 93 39.67 49.95 -86.09
C PHE A 93 41.13 50.43 -86.07
N PRO A 94 42.01 49.83 -85.22
CA PRO A 94 43.45 50.10 -85.24
C PRO A 94 44.08 49.82 -86.61
N THR A 95 45.07 50.63 -87.00
CA THR A 95 45.70 50.58 -88.34
C THR A 95 46.47 49.30 -88.63
N ASP A 96 46.92 48.57 -87.61
CA ASP A 96 47.62 47.28 -87.71
C ASP A 96 46.67 46.08 -87.88
N ILE A 97 45.37 46.32 -87.70
CA ILE A 97 44.27 45.41 -88.06
C ILE A 97 43.68 45.83 -89.42
N ALA A 98 43.62 47.14 -89.71
CA ALA A 98 43.29 47.70 -91.01
C ALA A 98 44.52 47.69 -91.96
N GLY A 99 44.86 46.52 -92.48
CA GLY A 99 46.02 46.34 -93.37
C GLY A 99 45.99 47.22 -94.63
N THR A 100 47.16 47.68 -95.08
CA THR A 100 47.35 48.55 -96.28
C THR A 100 46.88 47.94 -97.61
N THR A 101 46.42 46.69 -97.64
CA THR A 101 45.95 46.00 -98.85
C THR A 101 44.71 45.12 -98.65
N THR A 102 44.07 45.17 -97.48
CA THR A 102 42.78 44.53 -97.25
C THR A 102 41.96 45.51 -96.45
N SER A 103 40.94 46.06 -97.13
CA SER A 103 39.93 46.97 -96.58
C SER A 103 39.72 46.79 -95.08
N SER A 104 39.76 47.89 -94.33
CA SER A 104 39.38 47.94 -92.91
C SER A 104 38.18 47.02 -92.64
N PRO A 105 38.12 46.36 -91.45
CA PRO A 105 37.07 45.41 -91.12
C PRO A 105 35.70 45.89 -91.60
N LYS A 106 34.92 45.00 -92.22
CA LYS A 106 33.68 45.37 -92.91
C LYS A 106 32.44 44.94 -92.13
N GLN A 107 31.46 45.83 -92.06
CA GLN A 107 30.10 45.46 -91.65
C GLN A 107 29.31 44.90 -92.84
N PRO A 108 28.63 43.73 -92.75
CA PRO A 108 28.45 42.89 -91.56
C PRO A 108 29.44 41.71 -91.41
N ASP A 109 30.37 41.51 -92.36
CA ASP A 109 31.11 40.24 -92.49
C ASP A 109 32.18 40.01 -91.41
N ASP A 110 32.83 41.07 -90.93
CA ASP A 110 33.84 40.99 -89.85
C ASP A 110 33.26 41.48 -88.51
N TYR A 111 32.41 42.53 -88.58
CA TYR A 111 31.67 43.04 -87.42
C TYR A 111 30.29 43.57 -87.78
N GLU A 112 29.40 43.76 -86.81
CA GLU A 112 28.09 44.36 -87.05
C GLU A 112 27.65 45.26 -85.89
N LEU A 113 27.28 46.52 -86.16
CA LEU A 113 26.74 47.46 -85.17
C LEU A 113 25.23 47.71 -85.38
N THR A 114 24.41 47.43 -84.36
CA THR A 114 22.95 47.62 -84.34
C THR A 114 22.49 48.46 -83.15
N GLN A 115 21.36 49.15 -83.29
CA GLN A 115 20.65 49.80 -82.17
C GLN A 115 19.45 48.97 -81.75
N ASP A 116 19.56 48.32 -80.59
CA ASP A 116 18.53 47.41 -80.10
C ASP A 116 17.42 48.16 -79.35
N SER A 117 17.78 49.27 -78.68
CA SER A 117 16.82 50.18 -78.05
C SER A 117 17.38 51.60 -77.96
N TYR A 118 16.57 52.54 -77.47
CA TYR A 118 17.02 53.92 -77.29
C TYR A 118 18.21 54.04 -76.33
N SER A 119 18.37 53.11 -75.40
CA SER A 119 19.45 53.11 -74.40
C SER A 119 20.50 52.02 -74.65
N GLN A 120 20.48 51.29 -75.79
CA GLN A 120 21.47 50.26 -76.08
C GLN A 120 21.86 50.16 -77.57
N LEU A 121 23.16 49.96 -77.80
CA LEU A 121 23.76 49.54 -79.08
C LEU A 121 24.47 48.20 -78.87
N THR A 122 24.60 47.41 -79.92
CA THR A 122 25.32 46.14 -79.89
C THR A 122 26.31 46.03 -81.04
N LEU A 123 27.57 45.70 -80.74
CA LEU A 123 28.63 45.39 -81.69
C LEU A 123 28.98 43.90 -81.63
N THR A 124 28.86 43.19 -82.74
CA THR A 124 29.23 41.76 -82.83
C THR A 124 30.46 41.58 -83.70
N TYR A 125 31.52 40.94 -83.18
CA TYR A 125 32.64 40.38 -83.95
C TYR A 125 32.32 38.99 -84.47
N LYS A 126 32.62 38.70 -85.74
CA LYS A 126 32.34 37.40 -86.34
C LYS A 126 33.44 36.36 -86.06
N LYS A 127 33.04 35.10 -85.89
CA LYS A 127 33.88 33.95 -85.49
C LYS A 127 35.12 33.81 -86.38
N GLU A 128 34.94 33.86 -87.69
CA GLU A 128 36.02 33.67 -88.67
C GLU A 128 37.08 34.78 -88.59
N PHE A 129 36.69 35.99 -88.18
CA PHE A 129 37.62 37.08 -87.92
C PHE A 129 38.42 36.80 -86.64
N LEU A 130 37.76 36.32 -85.58
CA LEU A 130 38.42 35.99 -84.32
C LEU A 130 39.41 34.82 -84.47
N GLN A 131 39.04 33.74 -85.19
CA GLN A 131 39.90 32.55 -85.36
C GLN A 131 41.20 32.84 -86.12
N LYS A 132 41.19 33.82 -87.03
CA LYS A 132 42.41 34.25 -87.74
C LYS A 132 43.42 34.93 -86.83
N HIS A 133 42.95 35.50 -85.72
CA HIS A 133 43.75 36.26 -84.76
C HIS A 133 43.95 35.51 -83.44
N GLU A 134 43.62 34.22 -83.40
CA GLU A 134 43.78 33.34 -82.24
C GLU A 134 45.24 33.30 -81.74
N TYR A 135 45.44 32.85 -80.50
CA TYR A 135 46.72 32.80 -79.79
C TYR A 135 47.22 34.18 -79.29
N GLY A 136 46.34 35.18 -79.23
CA GLY A 136 46.55 36.39 -78.42
C GLY A 136 47.63 37.37 -78.90
N LYS A 137 48.01 37.28 -80.19
CA LYS A 137 49.20 38.00 -80.69
C LYS A 137 49.01 39.51 -80.90
N LYS A 138 47.79 40.02 -81.15
CA LYS A 138 47.50 41.45 -81.47
C LYS A 138 46.11 41.93 -81.00
N ASN A 139 45.97 43.23 -80.71
CA ASN A 139 44.72 43.88 -80.25
C ASN A 139 43.78 44.26 -81.41
N ILE A 140 42.51 43.88 -81.32
CA ILE A 140 41.47 43.99 -82.35
C ILE A 140 40.32 44.95 -82.01
N GLY A 141 40.35 45.69 -80.90
CA GLY A 141 39.24 46.54 -80.44
C GLY A 141 39.02 47.86 -81.22
N SER A 142 37.75 48.27 -81.45
CA SER A 142 37.35 49.45 -82.24
C SER A 142 36.99 50.71 -81.43
N THR A 143 36.88 51.88 -82.08
CA THR A 143 36.40 53.17 -81.53
C THR A 143 35.06 53.58 -82.15
N ILE A 144 34.08 54.02 -81.35
CA ILE A 144 32.68 54.29 -81.76
C ILE A 144 32.23 55.74 -81.45
N THR A 145 31.53 56.39 -82.40
CA THR A 145 30.97 57.76 -82.29
C THR A 145 29.46 57.80 -82.55
N LEU A 146 28.67 58.53 -81.74
CA LEU A 146 27.20 58.60 -81.87
C LEU A 146 26.68 59.84 -82.63
N TYR A 147 25.69 59.62 -83.50
CA TYR A 147 24.96 60.68 -84.22
C TYR A 147 23.46 60.43 -84.16
N ALA A 148 22.63 61.42 -83.84
CA ALA A 148 21.17 61.32 -83.90
C ALA A 148 20.66 61.30 -85.36
N LYS A 149 19.50 60.68 -85.59
CA LYS A 149 18.84 60.63 -86.91
C LYS A 149 18.47 62.00 -87.47
N ASP A 150 18.22 62.99 -86.62
CA ASP A 150 17.99 64.38 -87.01
C ASP A 150 19.28 65.11 -87.46
N GLY A 151 20.43 64.43 -87.45
CA GLY A 151 21.71 64.91 -87.96
C GLY A 151 22.67 65.41 -86.89
N ARG A 152 22.26 65.49 -85.62
CA ARG A 152 23.12 66.01 -84.55
C ARG A 152 24.22 65.02 -84.16
N LYS A 153 25.48 65.45 -84.22
CA LYS A 153 26.64 64.71 -83.69
C LYS A 153 26.71 64.87 -82.17
N PHE A 154 26.85 63.78 -81.44
CA PHE A 154 27.20 63.84 -80.03
C PHE A 154 28.73 63.76 -79.89
N PRO A 155 29.35 64.60 -79.05
CA PRO A 155 30.80 64.77 -79.06
C PRO A 155 31.59 63.64 -78.40
N GLU A 156 30.98 62.82 -77.55
CA GLU A 156 31.68 61.74 -76.81
C GLU A 156 31.87 60.47 -77.67
N THR A 157 33.10 59.92 -77.69
CA THR A 157 33.48 58.67 -78.39
C THR A 157 33.92 57.58 -77.41
N PHE A 158 33.70 56.30 -77.75
CA PHE A 158 34.06 55.14 -76.90
C PHE A 158 35.10 54.23 -77.57
N LYS A 159 36.16 53.79 -76.87
CA LYS A 159 37.22 52.90 -77.41
C LYS A 159 37.25 51.54 -76.68
N LEU A 160 37.22 50.45 -77.45
CA LEU A 160 37.31 49.07 -76.99
C LEU A 160 38.75 48.52 -77.14
N ASN A 161 39.21 47.69 -76.20
CA ASN A 161 40.57 47.15 -76.16
C ASN A 161 40.55 45.62 -75.88
N VAL A 162 40.76 44.77 -76.91
CA VAL A 162 40.59 43.30 -76.82
C VAL A 162 41.52 42.51 -77.75
N LYS A 163 41.90 41.28 -77.40
CA LYS A 163 42.64 40.30 -78.25
C LYS A 163 41.79 39.05 -78.51
N ALA A 164 42.11 38.24 -79.52
CA ALA A 164 41.50 36.91 -79.69
C ALA A 164 42.44 35.82 -79.13
N ASN A 165 42.05 35.17 -78.02
CA ASN A 165 42.72 33.98 -77.49
C ASN A 165 41.77 33.19 -76.57
N THR A 166 41.60 31.91 -76.86
CA THR A 166 40.71 30.99 -76.17
C THR A 166 41.50 30.30 -75.06
N SER A 167 41.07 30.51 -73.81
CA SER A 167 41.76 29.95 -72.64
C SER A 167 41.87 28.42 -72.70
N PRO A 168 42.92 27.82 -72.11
CA PRO A 168 43.07 26.37 -72.04
C PRO A 168 41.83 25.63 -71.52
N PRO A 169 41.59 24.38 -71.95
CA PRO A 169 40.50 23.57 -71.42
C PRO A 169 40.70 23.22 -69.93
N ASN A 170 39.58 22.98 -69.24
CA ASN A 170 39.58 22.52 -67.85
C ASN A 170 40.06 21.08 -67.72
N LEU A 171 40.75 20.81 -66.61
CA LEU A 171 41.15 19.45 -66.21
C LEU A 171 39.97 18.74 -65.54
N ILE A 172 39.79 17.46 -65.87
CA ILE A 172 38.73 16.61 -65.32
C ILE A 172 39.37 15.44 -64.57
N TYR A 173 39.02 15.25 -63.30
CA TYR A 173 39.45 14.06 -62.55
C TYR A 173 38.69 12.83 -63.06
N ARG A 174 39.42 11.76 -63.38
CA ARG A 174 38.86 10.52 -63.92
C ARG A 174 38.88 9.36 -62.95
N ALA A 175 40.00 9.13 -62.28
CA ALA A 175 40.15 8.01 -61.35
C ALA A 175 41.40 8.18 -60.47
N ILE A 176 41.44 7.41 -59.39
CA ILE A 176 42.62 7.26 -58.53
C ILE A 176 43.09 5.80 -58.55
N GLY A 177 44.36 5.63 -58.83
CA GLY A 177 45.06 4.36 -58.78
C GLY A 177 46.20 4.41 -57.77
N LYS A 178 47.09 3.44 -57.88
CA LYS A 178 48.38 3.41 -57.18
C LYS A 178 49.53 3.21 -58.17
N THR A 179 50.74 3.49 -57.71
CA THR A 179 51.95 3.15 -58.47
C THR A 179 52.01 1.64 -58.72
N ALA A 180 52.31 1.24 -59.96
CA ALA A 180 52.33 -0.17 -60.37
C ALA A 180 53.35 -0.99 -59.58
N ALA A 181 54.52 -0.42 -59.34
CA ALA A 181 55.56 -0.99 -58.49
C ALA A 181 55.51 -0.35 -57.09
N ALA A 182 55.78 -1.17 -56.07
CA ALA A 182 56.07 -0.70 -54.73
C ALA A 182 57.43 0.02 -54.70
N ASP A 183 57.61 0.93 -53.75
CA ASP A 183 58.93 1.46 -53.45
C ASP A 183 59.83 0.43 -52.74
N VAL A 184 61.07 0.82 -52.44
CA VAL A 184 62.08 -0.04 -51.82
C VAL A 184 61.67 -0.60 -50.44
N ASN A 185 60.66 -0.02 -49.78
CA ASN A 185 60.13 -0.45 -48.50
C ASN A 185 58.80 -1.21 -48.63
N GLY A 186 58.42 -1.58 -49.86
CA GLY A 186 57.18 -2.30 -50.14
C GLY A 186 55.92 -1.41 -50.16
N LYS A 187 56.08 -0.09 -50.21
CA LYS A 187 54.95 0.86 -50.14
C LYS A 187 54.47 1.29 -51.51
N HIS A 188 53.15 1.44 -51.67
CA HIS A 188 52.54 2.00 -52.87
C HIS A 188 51.99 3.40 -52.57
N TYR A 189 52.03 4.28 -53.57
CA TYR A 189 51.53 5.67 -53.47
C TYR A 189 50.36 5.91 -54.41
N TYR A 190 49.45 6.80 -54.03
CA TYR A 190 48.31 7.14 -54.88
C TYR A 190 48.74 7.87 -56.16
N VAL A 191 48.05 7.58 -57.28
CA VAL A 191 48.23 8.22 -58.60
C VAL A 191 46.89 8.73 -59.10
N LEU A 192 46.80 10.01 -59.48
CA LEU A 192 45.59 10.66 -59.97
C LEU A 192 45.59 10.70 -61.50
N PHE A 193 44.49 10.29 -62.13
CA PHE A 193 44.32 10.33 -63.59
C PHE A 193 43.42 11.51 -63.96
N LEU A 194 43.95 12.45 -64.74
CA LEU A 194 43.28 13.70 -65.14
C LEU A 194 43.15 13.77 -66.67
N GLU A 195 41.97 14.09 -67.18
CA GLU A 195 41.73 14.30 -68.62
C GLU A 195 41.69 15.79 -68.96
N VAL A 196 42.25 16.17 -70.12
CA VAL A 196 42.09 17.50 -70.71
C VAL A 196 41.29 17.38 -72.01
N SER A 197 39.97 17.47 -71.90
CA SER A 197 39.07 17.31 -73.05
C SER A 197 39.10 18.55 -73.97
N GLY A 198 38.93 18.36 -75.29
CA GLY A 198 38.83 19.46 -76.27
C GLY A 198 40.14 19.84 -76.98
N MET A 199 41.26 19.22 -76.60
CA MET A 199 42.58 19.45 -77.19
C MET A 199 42.69 19.07 -78.68
N ASP A 200 41.81 18.20 -79.19
CA ASP A 200 41.80 17.78 -80.60
C ASP A 200 41.11 18.78 -81.56
N THR A 201 40.56 19.89 -81.06
CA THR A 201 39.81 20.86 -81.88
C THR A 201 40.73 21.59 -82.86
N GLU A 202 40.43 21.56 -84.17
CA GLU A 202 41.21 22.26 -85.20
C GLU A 202 40.56 23.59 -85.64
N ILE A 203 41.40 24.60 -85.90
CA ILE A 203 41.05 25.90 -86.48
C ILE A 203 41.92 26.19 -87.72
N ASN A 204 41.46 27.13 -88.55
CA ASN A 204 42.16 27.57 -89.76
C ASN A 204 42.61 26.42 -90.68
N GLY A 205 41.85 25.32 -90.69
CA GLY A 205 41.99 24.19 -91.62
C GLY A 205 42.91 23.04 -91.18
N SER A 206 43.79 23.21 -90.18
CA SER A 206 44.62 22.08 -89.67
C SER A 206 45.36 22.33 -88.34
N ASP A 207 45.30 23.54 -87.78
CA ASP A 207 46.01 23.89 -86.54
C ASP A 207 45.16 23.56 -85.31
N LEU A 208 45.74 23.02 -84.23
CA LEU A 208 44.98 22.80 -82.99
C LEU A 208 44.68 24.14 -82.29
N LEU A 209 43.45 24.28 -81.78
CA LEU A 209 42.97 25.45 -81.06
C LEU A 209 43.82 25.76 -79.81
N HIS A 210 44.34 24.73 -79.15
CA HIS A 210 45.17 24.85 -77.94
C HIS A 210 46.57 24.26 -78.17
N LYS A 211 47.20 24.57 -79.30
CA LYS A 211 48.59 24.10 -79.56
C LYS A 211 49.64 24.77 -78.67
N ASP A 212 49.28 25.86 -78.01
CA ASP A 212 50.10 26.75 -77.21
C ASP A 212 50.07 26.42 -75.70
N ILE A 213 49.70 25.21 -75.30
CA ILE A 213 49.83 24.74 -73.91
C ILE A 213 51.31 24.62 -73.52
N ALA A 214 51.64 25.12 -72.32
CA ALA A 214 53.02 25.22 -71.84
C ALA A 214 53.28 24.51 -70.49
N GLU A 215 52.35 24.57 -69.53
CA GLU A 215 52.60 24.10 -68.15
C GLU A 215 51.35 23.52 -67.47
N LEU A 216 51.56 22.56 -66.56
CA LEU A 216 50.61 22.10 -65.55
C LEU A 216 51.04 22.59 -64.17
N SER A 217 50.21 23.37 -63.49
CA SER A 217 50.43 23.84 -62.13
C SER A 217 49.81 22.89 -61.10
N ILE A 218 50.58 22.47 -60.08
CA ILE A 218 50.13 21.57 -58.99
C ILE A 218 50.35 22.22 -57.61
N ALA A 219 49.34 22.19 -56.73
CA ALA A 219 49.46 22.60 -55.33
C ALA A 219 48.89 21.53 -54.37
N GLU A 220 49.49 21.41 -53.18
CA GLU A 220 49.01 20.52 -52.10
C GLU A 220 48.20 21.33 -51.08
N GLY A 221 46.96 20.93 -50.82
CA GLY A 221 46.02 21.66 -49.96
C GLY A 221 45.91 23.12 -50.36
N SER A 222 45.94 24.04 -49.39
CA SER A 222 45.98 25.49 -49.63
C SER A 222 47.37 26.04 -49.99
N GLY A 223 48.38 25.19 -50.19
CA GLY A 223 49.76 25.57 -50.49
C GLY A 223 49.95 26.23 -51.85
N SER A 224 51.17 26.70 -52.10
CA SER A 224 51.57 27.38 -53.34
C SER A 224 51.68 26.43 -54.53
N TYR A 225 51.42 26.95 -55.73
CA TYR A 225 51.55 26.21 -56.98
C TYR A 225 53.00 25.98 -57.38
N THR A 226 53.28 24.77 -57.84
CA THR A 226 54.50 24.39 -58.53
C THR A 226 54.18 24.10 -59.99
N SER A 227 54.80 24.84 -60.93
CA SER A 227 54.64 24.62 -62.36
C SER A 227 55.46 23.43 -62.86
N ILE A 228 54.85 22.58 -63.67
CA ILE A 228 55.46 21.43 -64.32
C ILE A 228 55.39 21.63 -65.84
N PRO A 229 56.52 21.61 -66.57
CA PRO A 229 56.52 21.78 -68.03
C PRO A 229 55.68 20.71 -68.72
N LEU A 230 54.82 21.14 -69.66
CA LEU A 230 53.92 20.28 -70.41
C LEU A 230 53.60 20.88 -71.78
N THR A 231 54.05 20.22 -72.85
CA THR A 231 53.79 20.69 -74.23
C THR A 231 52.99 19.68 -75.03
N VAL A 232 52.40 20.11 -76.15
CA VAL A 232 51.67 19.22 -77.07
C VAL A 232 52.66 18.55 -78.04
N LYS A 233 52.56 17.21 -78.22
CA LYS A 233 53.41 16.49 -79.18
C LYS A 233 53.15 16.96 -80.61
N ALA A 234 54.21 17.08 -81.41
CA ALA A 234 54.11 17.55 -82.79
C ALA A 234 53.23 16.66 -83.69
N ASP A 235 53.09 15.37 -83.36
CA ASP A 235 52.24 14.41 -84.07
C ASP A 235 50.77 14.41 -83.60
N LYS A 236 50.40 15.27 -82.64
CA LYS A 236 49.05 15.38 -82.04
C LYS A 236 48.57 14.09 -81.35
N SER A 237 49.49 13.23 -80.89
CA SER A 237 49.14 11.99 -80.18
C SER A 237 48.81 12.18 -78.70
N GLY A 238 49.22 13.29 -78.09
CA GLY A 238 48.98 13.61 -76.69
C GLY A 238 49.98 14.64 -76.16
N PHE A 239 50.16 14.67 -74.84
CA PHE A 239 51.14 15.53 -74.19
C PHE A 239 52.55 14.93 -74.20
N ASP A 240 53.55 15.80 -74.27
CA ASP A 240 54.96 15.49 -74.05
C ASP A 240 55.33 15.87 -72.61
N ILE A 241 55.73 14.86 -71.82
CA ILE A 241 56.03 14.98 -70.38
C ILE A 241 57.52 14.82 -70.06
N ASN A 242 58.41 14.82 -71.06
CA ASN A 242 59.84 14.55 -70.85
C ASN A 242 60.52 15.54 -69.86
N GLY A 243 59.97 16.74 -69.69
CA GLY A 243 60.43 17.75 -68.72
C GLY A 243 59.85 17.64 -67.30
N ALA A 244 58.97 16.66 -67.01
CA ALA A 244 58.11 16.67 -65.82
C ALA A 244 58.71 16.05 -64.53
N GLY A 245 60.01 15.68 -64.54
CA GLY A 245 60.75 15.29 -63.33
C GLY A 245 60.22 14.07 -62.55
N GLY A 246 59.45 13.19 -63.19
CA GLY A 246 58.86 11.98 -62.57
C GLY A 246 57.63 12.22 -61.69
N ARG A 247 57.13 13.47 -61.62
CA ARG A 247 55.87 13.81 -60.96
C ARG A 247 54.66 13.52 -61.85
N LEU A 248 54.85 13.62 -63.17
CA LEU A 248 53.95 13.03 -64.17
C LEU A 248 54.53 11.70 -64.63
N LEU A 249 53.66 10.70 -64.76
CA LEU A 249 54.00 9.34 -65.15
C LEU A 249 53.46 9.02 -66.53
N GLU A 250 54.17 8.15 -67.25
CA GLU A 250 53.58 7.44 -68.37
C GLU A 250 52.46 6.53 -67.85
N TYR A 251 51.40 6.36 -68.65
CA TYR A 251 50.20 5.65 -68.23
C TYR A 251 50.52 4.22 -67.73
N SER A 252 51.48 3.53 -68.36
CA SER A 252 51.88 2.15 -68.03
C SER A 252 52.51 1.96 -66.65
N ASN A 253 52.83 3.04 -65.92
CA ASN A 253 53.45 2.99 -64.60
C ASN A 253 52.45 3.11 -63.42
N ALA A 254 51.15 3.08 -63.69
CA ALA A 254 50.10 3.14 -62.68
C ALA A 254 49.03 2.03 -62.88
N VAL A 255 48.46 1.54 -61.78
CA VAL A 255 47.45 0.46 -61.75
C VAL A 255 46.29 0.81 -60.82
N ALA A 256 45.15 0.13 -60.95
CA ALA A 256 43.97 0.37 -60.12
C ALA A 256 44.21 0.01 -58.64
N LEU A 257 43.44 0.63 -57.74
CA LEU A 257 43.39 0.24 -56.32
C LEU A 257 42.60 -1.06 -56.13
N GLU A 258 42.97 -1.85 -55.12
CA GLU A 258 42.26 -3.09 -54.75
C GLU A 258 41.31 -2.83 -53.55
N LEU A 259 40.34 -3.73 -53.30
CA LEU A 259 39.40 -3.60 -52.16
C LEU A 259 40.10 -3.53 -50.80
N VAL A 260 41.28 -4.13 -50.68
CA VAL A 260 42.10 -4.06 -49.46
C VAL A 260 42.76 -2.71 -49.25
N ASP A 261 42.90 -1.91 -50.31
CA ASP A 261 43.57 -0.61 -50.30
C ASP A 261 42.65 0.52 -49.80
N VAL A 262 41.36 0.23 -49.60
CA VAL A 262 40.31 1.19 -49.22
C VAL A 262 39.56 0.77 -47.93
N GLU A 263 38.73 1.67 -47.38
CA GLU A 263 37.85 1.37 -46.25
C GLU A 263 36.77 0.34 -46.63
N SER A 264 36.33 -0.46 -45.65
CA SER A 264 35.27 -1.44 -45.85
C SER A 264 33.97 -0.76 -46.32
N GLY A 265 33.45 -1.20 -47.46
CA GLY A 265 32.25 -0.64 -48.10
C GLY A 265 32.51 0.40 -49.19
N VAL A 266 33.78 0.73 -49.48
CA VAL A 266 34.17 1.60 -50.60
C VAL A 266 34.63 0.76 -51.79
N THR A 267 34.16 1.09 -53.00
CA THR A 267 34.54 0.40 -54.25
C THR A 267 35.62 1.21 -54.99
N PRO A 268 36.79 0.62 -55.33
CA PRO A 268 37.83 1.30 -56.10
C PRO A 268 37.38 1.81 -57.47
N ASP A 269 37.95 2.95 -57.90
CA ASP A 269 37.67 3.57 -59.20
C ASP A 269 38.20 2.71 -60.38
N ILE A 270 37.49 2.75 -61.51
CA ILE A 270 37.93 2.12 -62.77
C ILE A 270 38.82 3.11 -63.53
N LEU A 271 40.04 2.71 -63.89
CA LEU A 271 40.99 3.59 -64.61
C LEU A 271 40.58 3.80 -66.08
N PRO A 272 40.85 4.99 -66.68
CA PRO A 272 40.66 5.26 -68.11
C PRO A 272 41.43 4.28 -69.00
N ALA A 273 41.05 4.03 -70.26
CA ALA A 273 41.83 3.11 -71.11
C ALA A 273 43.16 3.73 -71.58
N SER A 274 44.23 2.93 -71.68
CA SER A 274 45.58 3.41 -72.06
C SER A 274 45.69 3.98 -73.48
N THR A 275 44.71 3.70 -74.35
CA THR A 275 44.63 4.24 -75.72
C THR A 275 43.93 5.60 -75.80
N GLU A 276 43.30 6.07 -74.71
CA GLU A 276 42.69 7.41 -74.65
C GLU A 276 43.78 8.48 -74.70
N LYS A 277 43.60 9.49 -75.56
CA LYS A 277 44.52 10.63 -75.68
C LYS A 277 44.24 11.68 -74.59
N TRP A 278 45.21 12.54 -74.34
CA TRP A 278 45.12 13.71 -73.43
C TRP A 278 44.83 13.38 -71.95
N ILE A 279 45.29 12.21 -71.48
CA ILE A 279 45.28 11.81 -70.06
C ILE A 279 46.63 12.12 -69.41
N LEU A 280 46.61 12.79 -68.26
CA LEU A 280 47.75 13.07 -67.39
C LEU A 280 47.69 12.18 -66.15
N CYS A 281 48.77 11.43 -65.89
CA CYS A 281 48.90 10.59 -64.70
C CYS A 281 49.82 11.27 -63.68
N VAL A 282 49.26 11.74 -62.56
CA VAL A 282 49.98 12.52 -61.54
C VAL A 282 50.29 11.65 -60.32
N LYS A 283 51.57 11.47 -60.00
CA LYS A 283 52.01 10.73 -58.80
C LYS A 283 51.95 11.60 -57.54
N THR A 284 51.26 11.14 -56.49
CA THR A 284 51.17 11.83 -55.19
C THR A 284 52.29 11.40 -54.22
N ASP A 285 52.40 12.09 -53.08
CA ASP A 285 53.32 11.74 -51.97
C ASP A 285 52.68 10.86 -50.88
N VAL A 286 51.41 10.48 -51.03
CA VAL A 286 50.64 9.79 -49.98
C VAL A 286 50.68 8.28 -50.18
N GLU A 287 51.12 7.57 -49.15
CA GLU A 287 51.07 6.10 -49.08
C GLU A 287 49.60 5.61 -49.01
N VAL A 288 49.31 4.51 -49.70
CA VAL A 288 48.00 3.86 -49.66
C VAL A 288 47.61 3.51 -48.21
N ARG A 289 46.38 3.84 -47.79
CA ARG A 289 45.87 3.81 -46.40
C ARG A 289 46.44 4.85 -45.42
N GLY A 290 47.19 5.84 -45.93
CA GLY A 290 47.62 7.01 -45.17
C GLY A 290 46.47 7.98 -44.86
N ALA A 291 46.82 9.08 -44.20
CA ALA A 291 45.90 10.20 -44.00
C ALA A 291 45.54 10.84 -45.34
N VAL A 292 44.28 11.25 -45.48
CA VAL A 292 43.79 11.91 -46.70
C VAL A 292 44.51 13.24 -46.94
N LYS A 293 44.89 13.53 -48.20
CA LYS A 293 45.51 14.79 -48.62
C LYS A 293 44.86 15.32 -49.90
N GLN A 294 44.61 16.63 -49.95
CA GLN A 294 43.98 17.32 -51.10
C GLN A 294 45.03 17.95 -52.02
N TYR A 295 44.73 18.01 -53.32
CA TYR A 295 45.56 18.54 -54.41
C TYR A 295 44.74 19.44 -55.34
N ARG A 296 45.38 20.46 -55.92
CA ARG A 296 44.76 21.45 -56.81
C ARG A 296 45.57 21.60 -58.10
N PHE A 297 44.91 21.71 -59.25
CA PHE A 297 45.52 21.67 -60.59
C PHE A 297 44.98 22.74 -61.55
N ARG A 298 45.85 23.32 -62.38
CA ARG A 298 45.48 24.24 -63.50
C ARG A 298 46.38 24.04 -64.72
N LEU A 299 45.81 24.17 -65.91
CA LEU A 299 46.55 24.15 -67.17
C LEU A 299 46.81 25.57 -67.67
N GLN A 300 47.97 25.85 -68.28
CA GLN A 300 48.35 27.18 -68.72
C GLN A 300 48.87 27.21 -70.17
N ASP A 301 48.50 28.24 -70.93
CA ASP A 301 49.03 28.53 -72.27
C ASP A 301 50.25 29.50 -72.26
N GLU A 302 50.88 29.67 -73.42
CA GLU A 302 52.02 30.57 -73.63
C GLU A 302 51.69 32.05 -73.37
N ALA A 303 50.43 32.47 -73.57
CA ALA A 303 49.97 33.83 -73.29
C ALA A 303 49.73 34.06 -71.78
N GLY A 304 49.84 33.01 -70.98
CA GLY A 304 49.66 33.02 -69.54
C GLY A 304 48.20 32.91 -69.10
N LEU A 305 47.29 32.54 -70.00
CA LEU A 305 45.91 32.23 -69.64
C LEU A 305 45.85 30.83 -69.02
N PHE A 306 45.11 30.73 -67.94
CA PHE A 306 44.85 29.46 -67.27
C PHE A 306 43.50 28.88 -67.70
N SER A 307 43.38 27.56 -67.54
CA SER A 307 42.10 26.87 -67.52
C SER A 307 41.11 27.62 -66.64
N GLU A 308 39.85 27.64 -67.07
CA GLU A 308 38.82 28.43 -66.43
C GLU A 308 38.69 28.08 -64.94
N ASP A 309 38.61 26.80 -64.67
CA ASP A 309 38.47 26.25 -63.33
C ASP A 309 39.75 25.58 -62.85
N GLU A 310 39.92 25.63 -61.53
CA GLU A 310 40.90 24.87 -60.78
C GLU A 310 40.31 23.51 -60.43
N LEU A 311 40.98 22.43 -60.83
CA LEU A 311 40.57 21.10 -60.43
C LEU A 311 41.10 20.80 -59.02
N VAL A 312 40.21 20.55 -58.07
CA VAL A 312 40.55 20.13 -56.71
C VAL A 312 40.12 18.68 -56.49
N THR A 313 41.05 17.82 -56.09
CA THR A 313 40.78 16.39 -55.78
C THR A 313 41.65 15.92 -54.61
N SER A 314 41.43 14.72 -54.07
CA SER A 314 42.17 14.21 -52.91
C SER A 314 42.46 12.72 -52.99
N THR A 315 43.32 12.24 -52.09
CA THR A 315 43.48 10.80 -51.81
C THR A 315 42.32 10.25 -50.96
N SER A 316 42.29 8.94 -50.69
CA SER A 316 41.20 8.28 -49.93
C SER A 316 41.32 8.47 -48.40
N ILE A 317 40.20 8.55 -47.66
CA ILE A 317 40.14 8.74 -46.19
C ILE A 317 39.97 7.42 -45.40
N ASN A 318 40.54 7.30 -44.19
CA ASN A 318 40.56 6.08 -43.33
C ASN A 318 39.99 6.31 -41.88
N LYS A 319 39.56 5.26 -41.11
CA LYS A 319 38.99 5.37 -39.73
C LYS A 319 39.95 5.02 -38.58
N VAL A 320 39.72 5.60 -37.40
CA VAL A 320 40.38 5.22 -36.12
C VAL A 320 39.83 3.89 -35.58
N SER A 321 40.67 3.05 -34.96
CA SER A 321 40.31 1.77 -34.34
C SER A 321 39.38 1.92 -33.12
N PRO A 322 38.47 0.96 -32.84
CA PRO A 322 37.55 1.03 -31.70
C PRO A 322 38.21 1.19 -30.32
N VAL A 323 37.47 1.75 -29.36
CA VAL A 323 37.89 1.99 -27.97
C VAL A 323 37.51 0.80 -27.05
N HIS A 324 38.33 0.53 -26.03
CA HIS A 324 38.18 -0.54 -25.03
C HIS A 324 38.26 -0.01 -23.59
N ILE A 325 37.45 -0.52 -22.66
CA ILE A 325 37.35 -0.03 -21.26
C ILE A 325 37.56 -1.19 -20.27
N ASP A 326 38.47 -1.03 -19.30
CA ASP A 326 38.81 -1.99 -18.24
C ASP A 326 38.57 -1.41 -16.83
N VAL A 327 38.08 -2.21 -15.87
CA VAL A 327 37.97 -1.84 -14.45
C VAL A 327 39.27 -2.19 -13.72
N GLN A 328 39.86 -1.25 -12.96
CA GLN A 328 41.17 -1.42 -12.31
C GLN A 328 41.07 -1.62 -10.78
N THR A 329 40.10 -0.99 -10.11
CA THR A 329 39.87 -1.15 -8.66
C THR A 329 38.39 -1.39 -8.37
N GLY A 330 38.08 -2.25 -7.41
CA GLY A 330 36.72 -2.79 -7.19
C GLY A 330 36.54 -4.14 -7.87
N ASN A 331 35.54 -4.90 -7.41
CA ASN A 331 35.22 -6.21 -7.97
C ASN A 331 33.97 -6.11 -8.84
N TRP A 332 33.99 -6.77 -9.99
CA TRP A 332 32.77 -7.06 -10.74
C TRP A 332 31.80 -7.84 -9.86
N THR A 333 30.50 -7.58 -10.02
CA THR A 333 29.51 -8.56 -9.63
C THR A 333 29.73 -9.86 -10.41
N THR A 334 29.45 -11.02 -9.80
CA THR A 334 29.70 -12.34 -10.41
C THR A 334 29.02 -12.57 -11.76
N THR A 335 28.02 -11.74 -12.11
CA THR A 335 27.37 -11.69 -13.43
C THR A 335 27.59 -10.30 -14.05
N MET A 336 28.18 -10.24 -15.26
CA MET A 336 28.40 -8.99 -15.99
C MET A 336 27.10 -8.57 -16.72
N LYS A 337 26.57 -7.38 -16.40
CA LYS A 337 25.36 -6.81 -17.03
C LYS A 337 25.66 -6.20 -18.41
N SER A 338 24.64 -5.77 -19.16
CA SER A 338 24.79 -5.27 -20.54
C SER A 338 25.48 -3.90 -20.67
N GLY A 339 25.53 -3.10 -19.60
CA GLY A 339 26.13 -1.77 -19.62
C GLY A 339 25.21 -0.68 -20.21
N SER A 340 23.94 -1.01 -20.44
CA SER A 340 22.90 -0.07 -20.88
C SER A 340 22.33 0.76 -19.71
N GLU A 341 21.56 1.80 -20.01
CA GLU A 341 20.93 2.65 -18.97
C GLU A 341 19.96 1.85 -18.07
N ALA A 342 19.25 0.88 -18.66
CA ALA A 342 18.32 0.01 -17.93
C ALA A 342 19.05 -1.09 -17.13
N GLU A 343 20.23 -1.51 -17.58
CA GLU A 343 21.03 -2.56 -16.94
C GLU A 343 22.53 -2.16 -16.87
N PRO A 344 22.89 -1.18 -16.02
CA PRO A 344 24.26 -0.70 -15.89
C PRO A 344 25.19 -1.79 -15.34
N HIS A 345 26.46 -1.74 -15.72
CA HIS A 345 27.51 -2.57 -15.13
C HIS A 345 27.68 -2.25 -13.64
N GLU A 346 27.67 -3.26 -12.76
CA GLU A 346 27.82 -3.05 -11.32
C GLU A 346 29.26 -3.27 -10.85
N ILE A 347 29.81 -2.28 -10.13
CA ILE A 347 31.14 -2.35 -9.50
C ILE A 347 30.98 -2.24 -7.98
N VAL A 348 31.49 -3.24 -7.26
CA VAL A 348 31.41 -3.31 -5.79
C VAL A 348 32.69 -2.79 -5.14
N TYR A 349 32.57 -1.88 -4.16
CA TYR A 349 33.71 -1.32 -3.40
C TYR A 349 33.56 -1.48 -1.88
N GLN A 350 34.66 -1.49 -1.13
CA GLN A 350 34.67 -1.71 0.33
C GLN A 350 34.43 -0.41 1.13
N PRO A 351 33.96 -0.49 2.40
CA PRO A 351 33.81 0.68 3.27
C PRO A 351 35.14 1.44 3.42
N GLY A 352 35.08 2.78 3.40
CA GLY A 352 36.26 3.65 3.40
C GLY A 352 36.95 3.85 2.04
N THR A 353 36.45 3.26 0.94
CA THR A 353 36.97 3.52 -0.42
C THR A 353 36.47 4.87 -0.92
N GLY A 354 37.37 5.80 -1.26
CA GLY A 354 36.98 7.13 -1.78
C GLY A 354 36.72 7.18 -3.30
N LYS A 355 37.41 6.35 -4.11
CA LYS A 355 37.33 6.37 -5.59
C LYS A 355 37.53 4.98 -6.21
N VAL A 356 36.81 4.71 -7.30
CA VAL A 356 36.90 3.52 -8.18
C VAL A 356 37.56 3.92 -9.50
N LEU A 357 38.48 3.11 -10.05
CA LEU A 357 39.30 3.47 -11.22
C LEU A 357 38.95 2.61 -12.46
N LEU A 358 38.74 3.26 -13.61
CA LEU A 358 38.62 2.62 -14.94
C LEU A 358 39.81 3.01 -15.84
N ARG A 359 40.10 2.21 -16.86
CA ARG A 359 41.13 2.47 -17.89
C ARG A 359 40.51 2.35 -19.28
N VAL A 360 40.73 3.32 -20.16
CA VAL A 360 40.23 3.32 -21.55
C VAL A 360 41.38 3.37 -22.57
N SER A 361 41.30 2.62 -23.67
CA SER A 361 42.38 2.51 -24.69
C SER A 361 41.87 2.28 -26.12
N THR A 362 42.69 2.58 -27.14
CA THR A 362 42.48 2.23 -28.58
C THR A 362 43.81 1.82 -29.23
N ALA A 363 43.76 0.97 -30.25
CA ALA A 363 44.93 0.44 -30.97
C ALA A 363 45.53 1.40 -32.02
N THR A 364 44.84 2.48 -32.40
CA THR A 364 45.40 3.47 -33.34
C THR A 364 46.48 4.30 -32.66
N THR A 365 47.75 4.04 -32.99
CA THR A 365 48.91 4.74 -32.42
C THR A 365 48.80 6.25 -32.59
N GLY A 366 48.98 6.98 -31.49
CA GLY A 366 48.89 8.45 -31.44
C GLY A 366 47.47 9.03 -31.42
N ALA A 367 46.43 8.20 -31.35
CA ALA A 367 45.06 8.69 -31.18
C ALA A 367 44.83 9.24 -29.76
N THR A 368 44.01 10.30 -29.69
CA THR A 368 43.56 10.89 -28.42
C THR A 368 42.22 10.30 -28.04
N VAL A 369 42.11 9.75 -26.83
CA VAL A 369 40.86 9.26 -26.27
C VAL A 369 40.21 10.37 -25.46
N TYR A 370 38.94 10.59 -25.71
CA TYR A 370 38.08 11.54 -25.01
C TYR A 370 37.11 10.76 -24.14
N TYR A 371 36.81 11.29 -22.95
CA TYR A 371 35.73 10.78 -22.13
C TYR A 371 34.92 11.90 -21.48
N LYS A 372 33.65 11.60 -21.25
CA LYS A 372 32.71 12.39 -20.46
C LYS A 372 32.02 11.45 -19.46
N LEU A 373 32.20 11.71 -18.17
CA LEU A 373 31.56 10.99 -17.08
C LEU A 373 30.46 11.87 -16.48
N GLU A 374 29.24 11.34 -16.44
CA GLU A 374 28.06 12.07 -15.97
C GLU A 374 27.35 11.30 -14.86
N ARG A 375 26.80 12.00 -13.87
CA ARG A 375 25.93 11.47 -12.82
C ARG A 375 24.73 12.38 -12.70
N ASN A 376 23.51 11.82 -12.79
CA ASN A 376 22.25 12.59 -12.78
C ASN A 376 22.24 13.73 -13.82
N SER A 377 22.68 13.44 -15.05
CA SER A 377 22.78 14.42 -16.15
C SER A 377 23.71 15.62 -15.90
N SER A 378 24.51 15.58 -14.84
CA SER A 378 25.54 16.56 -14.53
C SER A 378 26.92 15.98 -14.80
N VAL A 379 27.79 16.76 -15.44
CA VAL A 379 29.17 16.34 -15.74
C VAL A 379 29.96 16.24 -14.44
N VAL A 380 30.44 15.04 -14.13
CA VAL A 380 31.31 14.76 -12.97
C VAL A 380 32.76 15.02 -13.36
N SER A 381 33.15 14.56 -14.54
CA SER A 381 34.47 14.83 -15.12
C SER A 381 34.42 14.70 -16.64
N LYS A 382 35.22 15.51 -17.33
CA LYS A 382 35.45 15.44 -18.78
C LYS A 382 36.93 15.69 -19.02
N SER A 383 37.59 14.78 -19.72
CA SER A 383 39.01 14.93 -20.04
C SER A 383 39.35 14.21 -21.34
N SER A 384 40.54 14.49 -21.86
CA SER A 384 41.11 13.81 -23.01
C SER A 384 42.61 13.63 -22.85
N GLY A 385 43.16 12.63 -23.52
CA GLY A 385 44.59 12.40 -23.55
C GLY A 385 44.98 11.22 -24.43
N GLN A 386 46.29 11.00 -24.60
CA GLN A 386 46.77 9.88 -25.41
C GLN A 386 46.34 8.53 -24.81
N THR A 387 45.97 7.58 -25.67
CA THR A 387 45.66 6.20 -25.26
C THR A 387 46.86 5.54 -24.54
N PRO A 388 46.71 4.88 -23.37
CA PRO A 388 45.48 4.71 -22.57
C PRO A 388 45.27 5.81 -21.51
N GLN A 389 44.02 6.03 -21.09
CA GLN A 389 43.62 7.02 -20.08
C GLN A 389 42.94 6.39 -18.86
N THR A 390 43.15 6.97 -17.67
CA THR A 390 42.48 6.55 -16.41
C THR A 390 41.30 7.46 -16.09
N ILE A 391 40.20 6.86 -15.64
CA ILE A 391 38.95 7.55 -15.29
C ILE A 391 38.64 7.26 -13.83
N GLU A 392 38.46 8.30 -13.03
CA GLU A 392 38.11 8.19 -11.60
C GLU A 392 36.60 8.34 -11.39
N LEU A 393 35.98 7.34 -10.78
CA LEU A 393 34.59 7.35 -10.36
C LEU A 393 34.54 7.59 -8.84
N PRO A 394 33.90 8.66 -8.36
CA PRO A 394 33.65 8.84 -6.93
C PRO A 394 32.84 7.68 -6.37
N ALA A 395 33.32 7.08 -5.28
CA ALA A 395 32.67 5.95 -4.62
C ALA A 395 31.42 6.43 -3.85
N VAL A 396 30.31 6.54 -4.56
CA VAL A 396 29.02 6.99 -4.02
C VAL A 396 28.02 5.84 -4.15
N PRO A 397 27.38 5.38 -3.06
CA PRO A 397 26.45 4.25 -3.11
C PRO A 397 25.32 4.49 -4.10
N ASP A 398 24.97 3.45 -4.88
CA ASP A 398 23.91 3.43 -5.89
C ASP A 398 24.01 4.47 -7.02
N ALA A 399 25.08 5.24 -7.06
CA ALA A 399 25.29 6.22 -8.11
C ALA A 399 25.45 5.50 -9.46
N VAL A 400 24.60 5.88 -10.42
CA VAL A 400 24.74 5.48 -11.82
C VAL A 400 25.51 6.56 -12.56
N TYR A 401 26.64 6.17 -13.12
CA TYR A 401 27.49 7.00 -13.95
C TYR A 401 27.30 6.62 -15.41
N LYS A 402 27.00 7.60 -16.26
CA LYS A 402 27.05 7.45 -17.72
C LYS A 402 28.44 7.83 -18.18
N LEU A 403 29.17 6.88 -18.73
CA LEU A 403 30.46 7.09 -19.35
C LEU A 403 30.30 7.11 -20.88
N THR A 404 30.67 8.22 -21.51
CA THR A 404 30.75 8.32 -22.98
C THR A 404 32.21 8.48 -23.38
N VAL A 405 32.72 7.58 -24.23
CA VAL A 405 34.12 7.58 -24.69
C VAL A 405 34.20 7.48 -26.21
N TRP A 406 35.18 8.18 -26.81
CA TRP A 406 35.48 8.07 -28.24
C TRP A 406 36.96 8.41 -28.48
N ALA A 407 37.48 8.04 -29.65
CA ALA A 407 38.86 8.32 -30.04
C ALA A 407 38.93 9.09 -31.37
N GLU A 408 39.85 10.04 -31.44
CA GLU A 408 40.08 10.87 -32.61
C GLU A 408 41.57 10.90 -32.98
N LYS A 409 41.83 11.02 -34.28
CA LYS A 409 43.16 11.27 -34.85
C LYS A 409 42.99 12.10 -36.12
N GLU A 410 43.79 13.16 -36.25
CA GLU A 410 43.78 14.04 -37.41
C GLU A 410 44.05 13.26 -38.71
N GLY A 411 43.28 13.54 -39.77
CA GLY A 411 43.36 12.82 -41.05
C GLY A 411 42.61 11.49 -41.10
N TYR A 412 41.92 11.10 -40.01
CA TYR A 412 41.07 9.91 -39.92
C TYR A 412 39.64 10.27 -39.49
N ASN A 413 38.67 9.45 -39.88
CA ASN A 413 37.32 9.52 -39.32
C ASN A 413 37.32 9.09 -37.85
N LYS A 414 36.67 9.89 -36.98
CA LYS A 414 36.53 9.59 -35.55
C LYS A 414 35.80 8.27 -35.31
N THR A 415 36.07 7.61 -34.18
CA THR A 415 35.26 6.47 -33.76
C THR A 415 33.84 6.94 -33.40
N SER A 416 32.85 6.04 -33.53
CA SER A 416 31.54 6.26 -32.91
C SER A 416 31.67 6.33 -31.39
N ASP A 417 30.80 7.11 -30.75
CA ASP A 417 30.75 7.23 -29.29
C ASP A 417 30.32 5.89 -28.66
N VAL A 418 31.12 5.40 -27.72
CA VAL A 418 30.77 4.24 -26.89
C VAL A 418 30.19 4.76 -25.58
N VAL A 419 28.93 4.42 -25.32
CA VAL A 419 28.20 4.83 -24.12
C VAL A 419 27.99 3.61 -23.23
N VAL A 420 28.48 3.69 -22.00
CA VAL A 420 28.38 2.61 -21.00
C VAL A 420 27.94 3.20 -19.68
N TYR A 421 26.98 2.54 -19.02
CA TYR A 421 26.50 2.95 -17.71
C TYR A 421 27.09 2.04 -16.62
N TYR A 422 27.62 2.65 -15.55
CA TYR A 422 28.16 1.96 -14.37
C TYR A 422 27.35 2.31 -13.13
N LYS A 423 26.91 1.32 -12.38
CA LYS A 423 26.30 1.49 -11.07
C LYS A 423 27.30 1.13 -9.98
N MET A 424 27.52 2.04 -9.05
CA MET A 424 28.38 1.79 -7.89
C MET A 424 27.57 1.08 -6.80
N ALA A 425 28.12 -0.01 -6.26
CA ALA A 425 27.56 -0.72 -5.12
C ALA A 425 28.58 -0.72 -3.98
N ARG A 426 28.18 -0.23 -2.80
CA ARG A 426 29.02 -0.30 -1.59
C ARG A 426 28.83 -1.65 -0.94
N ASN A 427 29.92 -2.33 -0.55
CA ASN A 427 29.87 -3.54 0.26
C ASN A 427 29.76 -3.14 1.73
N ASP A 428 28.54 -3.12 2.26
CA ASP A 428 28.21 -2.84 3.66
C ASP A 428 28.50 -4.02 4.62
N LYS A 429 29.21 -5.06 4.14
CA LYS A 429 29.44 -6.33 4.85
C LYS A 429 30.94 -6.66 4.96
N MET A 430 31.49 -6.55 6.18
CA MET A 430 32.89 -6.89 6.51
C MET A 430 32.97 -8.19 7.32
N GLU A 431 33.95 -9.05 7.08
CA GLU A 431 34.14 -10.30 7.85
C GLU A 431 35.45 -10.25 8.66
N ILE A 432 35.38 -10.55 9.95
CA ILE A 432 36.52 -10.68 10.86
C ILE A 432 36.54 -12.11 11.39
N SER A 433 37.64 -12.82 11.15
CA SER A 433 37.85 -14.20 11.61
C SER A 433 38.86 -14.27 12.74
N ALA A 434 38.87 -15.37 13.49
CA ALA A 434 39.86 -15.64 14.53
C ALA A 434 41.30 -15.52 14.00
N GLY A 435 42.18 -14.95 14.84
CA GLY A 435 43.57 -14.70 14.50
C GLY A 435 44.31 -13.90 15.58
N PRO A 436 45.64 -13.77 15.49
CA PRO A 436 46.48 -13.19 16.55
C PRO A 436 46.20 -11.71 16.87
N ASN A 437 45.56 -10.97 15.96
CA ASN A 437 45.19 -9.55 16.13
C ASN A 437 43.69 -9.30 15.86
N ALA A 438 42.85 -10.32 16.00
CA ALA A 438 41.46 -10.24 15.54
C ALA A 438 40.61 -9.26 16.37
N TRP A 439 40.89 -9.08 17.67
CA TRP A 439 40.21 -8.08 18.50
C TRP A 439 40.57 -6.65 18.08
N GLY A 440 41.85 -6.40 17.78
CA GLY A 440 42.33 -5.13 17.25
C GLY A 440 41.72 -4.80 15.89
N GLN A 441 41.58 -5.81 15.02
CA GLN A 441 40.89 -5.66 13.73
C GLN A 441 39.40 -5.32 13.90
N LEU A 442 38.70 -5.98 14.84
CA LEU A 442 37.31 -5.66 15.14
C LEU A 442 37.16 -4.21 15.65
N LYS A 443 38.02 -3.78 16.57
CA LYS A 443 38.05 -2.38 17.04
C LYS A 443 38.25 -1.39 15.90
N ALA A 444 39.21 -1.66 15.01
CA ALA A 444 39.48 -0.81 13.86
C ALA A 444 38.31 -0.76 12.88
N ALA A 445 37.68 -1.90 12.59
CA ALA A 445 36.51 -2.00 11.71
C ALA A 445 35.31 -1.21 12.24
N VAL A 446 35.05 -1.29 13.56
CA VAL A 446 33.98 -0.51 14.20
C VAL A 446 34.27 0.99 14.17
N ALA A 447 35.54 1.41 14.34
CA ALA A 447 35.90 2.83 14.32
C ALA A 447 35.66 3.50 12.96
N VAL A 448 35.94 2.78 11.86
CA VAL A 448 35.77 3.28 10.48
C VAL A 448 34.38 3.04 9.89
N ALA A 449 33.51 2.28 10.57
CA ALA A 449 32.16 2.00 10.11
C ALA A 449 31.33 3.29 9.91
N GLU A 450 30.49 3.28 8.88
CA GLU A 450 29.43 4.26 8.63
C GLU A 450 28.10 3.75 9.21
N ASP A 451 27.15 4.65 9.42
CA ASP A 451 25.84 4.30 10.00
C ASP A 451 25.13 3.22 9.17
N GLY A 452 24.86 2.08 9.80
CA GLY A 452 24.18 0.93 9.21
C GLY A 452 25.10 -0.22 8.76
N ASP A 453 26.42 -0.06 8.83
CA ASP A 453 27.36 -1.11 8.43
C ASP A 453 27.21 -2.41 9.23
N SER A 454 27.47 -3.54 8.56
CA SER A 454 27.44 -4.88 9.14
C SER A 454 28.82 -5.53 9.19
N ILE A 455 29.23 -5.98 10.38
CA ILE A 455 30.46 -6.73 10.64
C ILE A 455 30.08 -8.17 11.01
N PHE A 456 30.66 -9.15 10.31
CA PHE A 456 30.46 -10.58 10.52
C PHE A 456 31.63 -11.15 11.31
N ILE A 457 31.34 -11.80 12.43
CA ILE A 457 32.32 -12.47 13.27
C ILE A 457 32.33 -13.95 12.91
N LYS A 458 33.51 -14.50 12.66
CA LYS A 458 33.72 -15.91 12.42
C LYS A 458 34.71 -16.49 13.43
N ASP A 459 34.29 -17.55 14.10
CA ASP A 459 35.00 -18.22 15.18
C ASP A 459 35.22 -17.30 16.40
N THR A 460 36.06 -17.72 17.35
CA THR A 460 36.33 -16.96 18.59
C THR A 460 37.32 -15.82 18.36
N ILE A 461 36.86 -14.58 18.57
CA ILE A 461 37.68 -13.38 18.64
C ILE A 461 38.06 -13.15 20.10
N LYS A 462 39.28 -13.56 20.45
CA LYS A 462 39.80 -13.47 21.82
C LYS A 462 40.73 -12.27 21.98
N ALA A 463 40.51 -11.45 23.02
CA ALA A 463 41.41 -10.37 23.39
C ALA A 463 42.75 -10.91 23.92
N THR A 464 43.85 -10.21 23.63
CA THR A 464 45.19 -10.58 24.11
C THR A 464 45.94 -9.38 24.70
N SER A 465 47.06 -9.65 25.35
CA SER A 465 47.95 -8.61 25.89
C SER A 465 48.77 -7.87 24.83
N ALA A 466 48.64 -8.21 23.54
CA ALA A 466 49.32 -7.49 22.46
C ALA A 466 48.75 -6.07 22.30
N ASP A 467 49.62 -5.10 22.03
CA ASP A 467 49.25 -3.68 21.91
C ASP A 467 48.10 -3.47 20.92
N GLY A 468 47.03 -2.83 21.39
CA GLY A 468 45.83 -2.55 20.59
C GLY A 468 44.86 -3.73 20.43
N ASN A 469 45.22 -4.95 20.84
CA ASN A 469 44.42 -6.18 20.71
C ASN A 469 43.59 -6.51 21.97
N SER A 470 43.28 -5.50 22.77
CA SER A 470 42.41 -5.55 23.95
C SER A 470 41.77 -4.17 24.21
N GLY A 471 40.89 -4.09 25.19
CA GLY A 471 40.13 -2.90 25.59
C GLY A 471 38.72 -2.88 25.01
N ALA A 472 37.85 -2.10 25.63
CA ALA A 472 36.46 -1.95 25.23
C ALA A 472 36.36 -1.37 23.80
N ILE A 473 35.39 -1.88 23.03
CA ILE A 473 35.01 -1.38 21.72
C ILE A 473 33.97 -0.27 21.95
N GLU A 474 34.28 0.95 21.54
CA GLU A 474 33.38 2.10 21.68
C GLU A 474 32.41 2.21 20.50
N ILE A 475 31.12 2.32 20.79
CA ILE A 475 30.07 2.53 19.80
C ILE A 475 29.57 3.97 19.90
N THR A 476 29.82 4.76 18.86
CA THR A 476 29.42 6.17 18.74
C THR A 476 28.48 6.43 17.54
N LYS A 477 28.20 5.38 16.76
CA LYS A 477 27.45 5.37 15.49
C LYS A 477 26.54 4.15 15.43
N LYS A 478 25.72 4.01 14.39
CA LYS A 478 24.90 2.81 14.15
C LYS A 478 25.73 1.69 13.51
N VAL A 479 25.98 0.60 14.22
CA VAL A 479 26.76 -0.55 13.72
C VAL A 479 26.06 -1.88 14.03
N THR A 480 26.04 -2.80 13.07
CA THR A 480 25.58 -4.18 13.27
C THR A 480 26.78 -5.12 13.35
N ILE A 481 26.86 -5.94 14.40
CA ILE A 481 27.86 -7.00 14.55
C ILE A 481 27.14 -8.34 14.71
N LYS A 482 27.40 -9.30 13.84
CA LYS A 482 26.64 -10.57 13.80
C LYS A 482 27.52 -11.77 13.54
N SER A 483 27.06 -12.94 13.97
CA SER A 483 27.70 -14.21 13.65
C SER A 483 27.68 -14.47 12.15
N LYS A 484 28.81 -14.96 11.62
CA LYS A 484 28.92 -15.44 10.24
C LYS A 484 28.20 -16.77 10.07
N ASN A 485 28.31 -17.64 11.07
CA ASN A 485 27.76 -18.99 11.06
C ASN A 485 26.30 -19.05 11.53
N SER A 486 25.71 -17.92 11.95
CA SER A 486 24.41 -17.83 12.62
C SER A 486 24.30 -18.72 13.87
N ASP A 487 25.42 -18.97 14.55
CA ASP A 487 25.51 -19.83 15.73
C ASP A 487 26.34 -19.17 16.83
N ALA A 488 25.65 -18.77 17.90
CA ALA A 488 26.25 -18.12 19.06
C ALA A 488 27.25 -19.03 19.79
N ASN A 489 27.22 -20.35 19.60
CA ASN A 489 28.15 -21.28 20.25
C ASN A 489 29.53 -21.31 19.59
N THR A 490 29.66 -20.83 18.35
CA THR A 490 30.92 -20.88 17.58
C THR A 490 31.55 -19.50 17.39
N ASP A 491 30.72 -18.48 17.18
CA ASP A 491 31.18 -17.10 16.97
C ASP A 491 31.10 -16.31 18.29
N ILE A 492 32.26 -16.10 18.91
CA ILE A 492 32.39 -15.66 20.29
C ILE A 492 33.27 -14.41 20.38
N LEU A 493 32.83 -13.40 21.12
CA LEU A 493 33.67 -12.30 21.58
C LEU A 493 34.10 -12.58 23.02
N ASP A 494 35.37 -12.99 23.19
CA ASP A 494 35.96 -13.35 24.48
C ASP A 494 36.92 -12.25 24.94
N ALA A 495 36.49 -11.44 25.93
CA ALA A 495 37.30 -10.37 26.51
C ALA A 495 38.41 -10.87 27.46
N ASN A 496 38.51 -12.20 27.67
CA ASN A 496 39.66 -12.85 28.29
C ASN A 496 40.06 -12.32 29.68
N LYS A 497 39.06 -11.99 30.53
CA LYS A 497 39.31 -11.38 31.86
C LYS A 497 40.30 -12.14 32.74
N ASP A 498 40.37 -13.47 32.62
CA ASP A 498 41.16 -14.31 33.53
C ASP A 498 42.65 -14.32 33.16
N GLU A 499 43.00 -14.17 31.88
CA GLU A 499 44.40 -14.10 31.42
C GLU A 499 44.94 -12.66 31.38
N LEU A 500 44.07 -11.65 31.27
CA LEU A 500 44.49 -10.24 31.14
C LEU A 500 44.77 -9.52 32.48
N GLY A 501 44.43 -10.11 33.63
CA GLY A 501 44.73 -9.53 34.95
C GLY A 501 44.15 -8.12 35.13
N THR A 502 45.01 -7.11 35.35
CA THR A 502 44.62 -5.70 35.49
C THR A 502 44.20 -5.05 34.18
N SER A 503 44.56 -5.63 33.04
CA SER A 503 44.16 -5.17 31.71
C SER A 503 42.80 -5.72 31.30
N ALA A 504 42.15 -6.54 32.13
CA ALA A 504 40.81 -7.04 31.88
C ALA A 504 39.81 -5.89 31.72
N HIS A 505 38.90 -6.04 30.77
CA HIS A 505 38.01 -4.97 30.32
C HIS A 505 36.63 -5.52 29.99
N ARG A 506 35.65 -4.64 29.89
CA ARG A 506 34.35 -4.95 29.26
C ARG A 506 34.50 -5.08 27.75
N ILE A 507 33.49 -5.62 27.07
CA ILE A 507 33.51 -5.83 25.62
C ILE A 507 33.11 -4.54 24.92
N PHE A 508 31.94 -3.99 25.24
CA PHE A 508 31.40 -2.80 24.57
C PHE A 508 31.13 -1.64 25.55
N THR A 509 31.35 -0.42 25.07
CA THR A 509 30.82 0.81 25.68
C THR A 509 30.01 1.56 24.62
N ILE A 510 28.71 1.71 24.83
CA ILE A 510 27.83 2.41 23.91
C ILE A 510 27.64 3.83 24.43
N LYS A 511 28.13 4.80 23.66
CA LYS A 511 28.09 6.23 23.99
C LYS A 511 26.74 6.84 23.59
N ASN A 512 26.51 8.07 24.03
CA ASN A 512 25.37 8.87 23.58
C ASN A 512 25.33 8.98 22.05
N GLY A 513 24.20 8.62 21.43
CA GLY A 513 24.01 8.60 19.98
C GLY A 513 24.51 7.32 19.28
N GLY A 514 25.21 6.43 19.99
CA GLY A 514 25.62 5.14 19.46
C GLY A 514 24.48 4.12 19.45
N GLU A 515 24.38 3.33 18.39
CA GLU A 515 23.40 2.24 18.24
C GLU A 515 24.11 0.95 17.84
N LEU A 516 24.12 -0.06 18.71
CA LEU A 516 24.71 -1.36 18.43
C LEU A 516 23.61 -2.40 18.20
N ILE A 517 23.68 -3.12 17.09
CA ILE A 517 22.84 -4.29 16.82
C ILE A 517 23.74 -5.53 16.87
N LEU A 518 23.44 -6.49 17.74
CA LEU A 518 24.12 -7.78 17.87
C LEU A 518 23.20 -8.92 17.42
N GLU A 519 23.69 -9.86 16.60
CA GLU A 519 22.90 -11.02 16.18
C GLU A 519 23.68 -12.34 16.29
N ASN A 520 23.13 -13.30 17.04
CA ASN A 520 23.59 -14.69 17.17
C ASN A 520 25.05 -14.83 17.65
N LEU A 521 25.48 -14.03 18.63
CA LEU A 521 26.85 -14.03 19.17
C LEU A 521 26.89 -14.34 20.66
N THR A 522 27.98 -14.95 21.13
CA THR A 522 28.30 -15.02 22.57
C THR A 522 29.27 -13.93 22.98
N LEU A 523 28.89 -13.17 24.00
CA LEU A 523 29.74 -12.24 24.74
C LEU A 523 30.16 -12.91 26.05
N LYS A 524 31.47 -13.13 26.26
CA LYS A 524 31.95 -13.74 27.51
C LYS A 524 33.24 -13.15 28.06
N ASN A 525 33.48 -13.47 29.32
CA ASN A 525 34.71 -13.10 30.05
C ASN A 525 35.01 -11.60 30.06
N GLY A 526 34.00 -10.75 30.04
CA GLY A 526 34.16 -9.31 30.24
C GLY A 526 34.32 -8.97 31.73
N LYS A 527 35.11 -7.95 32.05
CA LYS A 527 35.32 -7.49 33.43
C LYS A 527 35.33 -5.97 33.56
N ALA A 528 34.55 -5.45 34.51
CA ALA A 528 34.55 -4.05 34.92
C ALA A 528 34.98 -3.95 36.39
N ALA A 529 36.24 -3.61 36.65
CA ALA A 529 36.86 -3.67 37.99
C ALA A 529 37.01 -2.31 38.71
N GLY A 530 36.55 -1.21 38.12
CA GLY A 530 36.71 0.13 38.71
C GLY A 530 35.60 0.52 39.71
N THR A 531 35.62 1.77 40.18
CA THR A 531 34.58 2.34 41.04
C THR A 531 33.56 3.16 40.23
N GLY A 532 32.35 3.33 40.75
CA GLY A 532 31.28 4.05 40.05
C GLY A 532 30.96 3.41 38.70
N VAL A 533 30.85 4.23 37.64
CA VAL A 533 30.53 3.76 36.26
C VAL A 533 31.62 2.91 35.63
N SER A 534 32.87 3.02 36.12
CA SER A 534 33.98 2.18 35.63
C SER A 534 33.89 0.74 36.16
N GLY A 535 33.10 0.52 37.21
CA GLY A 535 32.78 -0.81 37.78
C GLY A 535 31.49 -1.44 37.28
N SER A 536 30.84 -0.86 36.28
CA SER A 536 29.52 -1.29 35.78
C SER A 536 29.62 -1.92 34.38
N GLY A 537 28.75 -2.89 34.11
CA GLY A 537 28.61 -3.52 32.79
C GLY A 537 29.79 -4.43 32.44
N GLY A 538 29.77 -5.67 32.94
CA GLY A 538 30.87 -6.61 32.74
C GLY A 538 31.11 -6.95 31.27
N ALA A 539 30.05 -7.20 30.49
CA ALA A 539 30.11 -7.32 29.04
C ALA A 539 29.87 -5.96 28.35
N VAL A 540 28.79 -5.28 28.72
CA VAL A 540 28.33 -4.06 28.04
C VAL A 540 27.93 -2.98 29.04
N LEU A 541 28.42 -1.76 28.82
CA LEU A 541 27.90 -0.54 29.44
C LEU A 541 27.18 0.30 28.37
N ILE A 542 25.92 0.65 28.63
CA ILE A 542 25.12 1.57 27.81
C ILE A 542 24.99 2.90 28.55
N GLU A 543 25.61 3.95 28.04
CA GLU A 543 25.48 5.30 28.58
C GLU A 543 24.16 5.96 28.17
N ASN A 544 23.82 7.09 28.78
CA ASN A 544 22.59 7.81 28.45
C ASN A 544 22.60 8.23 26.97
N GLY A 545 21.49 7.94 26.26
CA GLY A 545 21.35 8.17 24.82
C GLY A 545 21.97 7.08 23.93
N GLY A 546 22.58 6.04 24.50
CA GLY A 546 23.03 4.86 23.76
C GLY A 546 21.91 3.82 23.56
N THR A 547 22.01 3.03 22.49
CA THR A 547 21.04 1.97 22.16
C THR A 547 21.74 0.64 21.88
N LEU A 548 21.27 -0.45 22.49
CA LEU A 548 21.66 -1.83 22.19
C LEU A 548 20.45 -2.65 21.77
N THR A 549 20.51 -3.30 20.62
CA THR A 549 19.59 -4.36 20.23
C THR A 549 20.36 -5.67 20.10
N MET A 550 19.93 -6.74 20.75
CA MET A 550 20.52 -8.08 20.67
C MET A 550 19.47 -9.06 20.14
N THR A 551 19.84 -9.96 19.24
CA THR A 551 18.95 -11.03 18.74
C THR A 551 19.67 -12.36 18.81
N GLY A 552 19.15 -13.34 19.55
CA GLY A 552 19.74 -14.68 19.68
C GLY A 552 21.13 -14.71 20.33
N CYS A 553 21.53 -13.67 21.05
CA CYS A 553 22.85 -13.56 21.67
C CYS A 553 22.90 -14.20 23.07
N ILE A 554 24.11 -14.58 23.50
CA ILE A 554 24.39 -15.08 24.85
C ILE A 554 25.35 -14.13 25.56
N VAL A 555 25.05 -13.74 26.81
CA VAL A 555 25.97 -12.98 27.67
C VAL A 555 26.27 -13.79 28.91
N GLN A 556 27.50 -14.26 29.07
CA GLN A 556 27.85 -15.19 30.15
C GLN A 556 29.24 -14.94 30.73
N GLU A 557 29.52 -15.47 31.92
CA GLU A 557 30.83 -15.43 32.58
C GLU A 557 31.43 -14.01 32.71
N CYS A 558 30.60 -12.96 32.69
CA CYS A 558 31.05 -11.57 32.83
C CYS A 558 30.96 -11.10 34.29
N THR A 559 31.81 -10.16 34.67
CA THR A 559 31.93 -9.71 36.07
C THR A 559 32.00 -8.19 36.16
N ALA A 560 31.18 -7.58 37.01
CA ALA A 560 31.21 -6.16 37.31
C ALA A 560 31.38 -5.96 38.82
N ALA A 561 32.22 -5.03 39.26
CA ALA A 561 32.40 -4.75 40.68
C ALA A 561 31.15 -4.11 41.31
N ASN A 562 30.40 -3.32 40.54
CA ASN A 562 29.28 -2.52 41.03
C ASN A 562 27.93 -3.09 40.56
N SER A 563 27.61 -2.94 39.28
CA SER A 563 26.28 -3.23 38.74
C SER A 563 26.33 -3.84 37.34
N GLY A 564 25.35 -4.70 37.03
CA GLY A 564 25.18 -5.24 35.68
C GLY A 564 26.31 -6.18 35.30
N GLY A 565 26.34 -7.37 35.92
CA GLY A 565 27.44 -8.32 35.72
C GLY A 565 27.60 -8.71 34.25
N GLY A 566 26.49 -8.84 33.52
CA GLY A 566 26.47 -8.87 32.06
C GLY A 566 26.34 -7.46 31.49
N ILE A 567 25.19 -6.82 31.73
CA ILE A 567 24.81 -5.56 31.07
C ILE A 567 24.39 -4.52 32.12
N ASP A 568 24.95 -3.31 32.02
CA ASP A 568 24.44 -2.13 32.73
C ASP A 568 23.91 -1.12 31.71
N SER A 569 22.67 -0.65 31.90
CA SER A 569 22.02 0.28 30.98
C SER A 569 21.48 1.55 31.64
N LYS A 570 21.84 2.69 31.03
CA LYS A 570 21.20 4.00 31.18
C LYS A 570 20.46 4.46 29.91
N GLY A 571 20.53 3.68 28.84
CA GLY A 571 19.96 3.97 27.52
C GLY A 571 18.85 3.01 27.13
N ILE A 572 18.72 2.71 25.83
CA ILE A 572 17.74 1.76 25.30
C ILE A 572 18.40 0.38 25.16
N LEU A 573 17.81 -0.65 25.76
CA LEU A 573 18.21 -2.04 25.63
C LEU A 573 17.06 -2.86 25.04
N THR A 574 17.29 -3.61 23.98
CA THR A 574 16.35 -4.58 23.43
C THR A 574 17.06 -5.91 23.26
N ILE A 575 16.48 -7.00 23.76
CA ILE A 575 17.02 -8.37 23.63
C ILE A 575 15.89 -9.27 23.10
N ASN A 576 16.09 -9.86 21.92
CA ASN A 576 15.15 -10.75 21.23
C ASN A 576 15.74 -12.17 21.19
N GLY A 577 15.27 -13.07 22.03
CA GLY A 577 15.83 -14.41 22.16
C GLY A 577 17.21 -14.44 22.82
N GLY A 578 17.76 -15.64 22.99
CA GLY A 578 19.07 -15.82 23.59
C GLY A 578 19.05 -15.86 25.12
N MET A 579 20.19 -15.62 25.75
CA MET A 579 20.38 -15.84 27.18
C MET A 579 21.27 -14.77 27.82
N VAL A 580 20.90 -14.28 29.00
CA VAL A 580 21.79 -13.53 29.90
C VAL A 580 22.03 -14.39 31.13
N GLY A 581 23.21 -14.99 31.20
CA GLY A 581 23.61 -15.96 32.22
C GLY A 581 24.13 -17.25 31.59
N SER A 582 23.90 -18.40 32.24
CA SER A 582 24.43 -19.68 31.75
C SER A 582 23.49 -20.84 32.04
N THR A 583 23.61 -21.92 31.28
CA THR A 583 23.04 -23.23 31.59
C THR A 583 23.91 -24.02 32.58
N ILE A 584 25.17 -23.63 32.75
CA ILE A 584 26.15 -24.26 33.64
C ILE A 584 26.15 -23.50 34.99
N ALA A 585 26.04 -24.23 36.09
CA ALA A 585 26.11 -23.64 37.43
C ALA A 585 27.50 -23.01 37.67
N GLY A 586 27.52 -21.78 38.20
CA GLY A 586 28.77 -21.03 38.44
C GLY A 586 29.30 -20.24 37.25
N SER A 587 28.80 -20.47 36.03
CA SER A 587 29.18 -19.74 34.80
C SER A 587 28.27 -18.56 34.46
N GLY A 588 27.39 -18.16 35.38
CA GLY A 588 26.56 -16.96 35.18
C GLY A 588 27.36 -15.67 35.30
N ASN A 589 26.70 -14.55 35.06
CA ASN A 589 27.30 -13.25 35.28
C ASN A 589 27.26 -12.88 36.77
N HIS A 590 28.16 -11.98 37.20
CA HIS A 590 28.31 -11.61 38.61
C HIS A 590 28.45 -10.09 38.82
N ALA A 591 27.71 -9.52 39.76
CA ALA A 591 27.85 -8.12 40.20
C ALA A 591 27.43 -7.90 41.66
N SER A 592 27.56 -6.69 42.22
CA SER A 592 26.94 -6.40 43.53
C SER A 592 25.41 -6.31 43.40
N MET A 593 24.88 -5.72 42.32
CA MET A 593 23.44 -5.67 42.03
C MET A 593 23.19 -5.94 40.54
N GLY A 594 22.06 -6.58 40.20
CA GLY A 594 21.74 -6.88 38.81
C GLY A 594 22.77 -7.83 38.20
N GLY A 595 22.87 -9.05 38.74
CA GLY A 595 23.92 -10.01 38.38
C GLY A 595 23.99 -10.25 36.87
N GLY A 596 22.83 -10.37 36.20
CA GLY A 596 22.72 -10.36 34.74
C GLY A 596 22.62 -8.93 34.19
N ILE A 597 21.52 -8.25 34.51
CA ILE A 597 21.17 -6.93 33.96
C ILE A 597 20.92 -5.94 35.09
N PHE A 598 21.50 -4.74 35.00
CA PHE A 598 21.16 -3.60 35.84
C PHE A 598 20.60 -2.46 35.00
N LEU A 599 19.39 -2.01 35.34
CA LEU A 599 18.70 -0.91 34.67
C LEU A 599 18.73 0.32 35.58
N ALA A 600 19.66 1.24 35.28
CA ALA A 600 19.81 2.50 35.98
C ALA A 600 18.78 3.54 35.49
N GLU A 601 18.70 3.72 34.18
CA GLU A 601 17.85 4.68 33.46
C GLU A 601 17.48 4.10 32.08
N GLY A 602 16.52 4.71 31.38
CA GLY A 602 16.13 4.32 30.02
C GLY A 602 15.25 3.06 29.93
N SER A 603 14.98 2.58 28.72
CA SER A 603 14.01 1.48 28.49
C SER A 603 14.70 0.16 28.14
N CYS A 604 14.25 -0.93 28.74
CA CYS A 604 14.65 -2.30 28.41
C CYS A 604 13.47 -3.10 27.86
N THR A 605 13.67 -3.82 26.76
CA THR A 605 12.71 -4.77 26.19
C THR A 605 13.35 -6.15 26.11
N LEU A 606 12.77 -7.16 26.76
CA LEU A 606 13.19 -8.55 26.69
C LEU A 606 12.10 -9.37 25.99
N ASN A 607 12.43 -10.04 24.88
CA ASN A 607 11.47 -10.78 24.07
C ASN A 607 11.95 -12.22 23.84
N GLY A 608 11.41 -13.19 24.58
CA GLY A 608 11.82 -14.60 24.49
C GLY A 608 13.21 -14.91 25.08
N VAL A 609 13.65 -14.20 26.11
CA VAL A 609 15.02 -14.28 26.67
C VAL A 609 15.08 -15.19 27.91
N ALA A 610 16.14 -15.97 28.07
CA ALA A 610 16.42 -16.70 29.32
C ALA A 610 17.38 -15.90 30.22
N VAL A 611 16.98 -15.56 31.44
CA VAL A 611 17.83 -14.93 32.46
C VAL A 611 17.99 -15.88 33.64
N GLN A 612 19.17 -16.50 33.75
CA GLN A 612 19.39 -17.61 34.68
C GLN A 612 20.83 -17.77 35.15
N LYS A 613 21.00 -18.33 36.35
CA LYS A 613 22.30 -18.65 36.99
C LYS A 613 23.23 -17.46 37.22
N ASN A 614 22.77 -16.23 37.01
CA ASN A 614 23.50 -15.04 37.41
C ASN A 614 23.58 -14.94 38.94
N THR A 615 24.60 -14.29 39.46
CA THR A 615 24.83 -14.18 40.90
C THR A 615 25.07 -12.73 41.30
N ILE A 616 24.79 -12.45 42.56
CA ILE A 616 25.12 -11.18 43.18
C ILE A 616 26.01 -11.39 44.39
N ASN A 617 26.77 -10.37 44.80
CA ASN A 617 27.42 -10.40 46.10
C ASN A 617 26.34 -10.36 47.21
N THR A 618 26.27 -11.41 48.02
CA THR A 618 25.30 -11.57 49.11
C THR A 618 25.78 -11.03 50.46
N GLU A 619 26.98 -10.46 50.55
CA GLU A 619 27.53 -9.89 51.78
C GLU A 619 26.77 -8.66 52.27
N SER A 620 26.08 -7.94 51.36
CA SER A 620 25.19 -6.84 51.73
C SER A 620 23.72 -7.25 51.62
N PRO A 621 22.90 -7.08 52.68
CA PRO A 621 21.47 -7.37 52.62
C PRO A 621 20.70 -6.39 51.75
N THR A 622 21.33 -5.35 51.20
CA THR A 622 20.70 -4.42 50.24
C THR A 622 20.85 -4.88 48.78
N ASN A 623 21.74 -5.84 48.52
CA ASN A 623 21.97 -6.36 47.18
C ASN A 623 20.82 -7.31 46.79
N ARG A 624 20.26 -7.09 45.60
CA ARG A 624 19.06 -7.79 45.10
C ARG A 624 19.15 -7.95 43.59
N GLY A 625 18.18 -8.68 43.02
CA GLY A 625 18.04 -8.79 41.57
C GLY A 625 19.17 -9.60 40.98
N SER A 626 19.29 -10.86 41.40
CA SER A 626 20.36 -11.74 40.93
C SER A 626 20.32 -11.92 39.41
N GLY A 627 19.13 -11.92 38.81
CA GLY A 627 18.95 -11.84 37.37
C GLY A 627 18.94 -10.39 36.88
N ILE A 628 17.93 -9.64 37.29
CA ILE A 628 17.69 -8.26 36.85
C ILE A 628 17.46 -7.37 38.07
N TYR A 629 18.09 -6.20 38.10
CA TYR A 629 17.77 -5.15 39.06
C TYR A 629 17.27 -3.90 38.33
N LEU A 630 16.02 -3.52 38.60
CA LEU A 630 15.43 -2.27 38.12
C LEU A 630 15.59 -1.21 39.21
N SER A 631 16.53 -0.29 39.02
CA SER A 631 16.83 0.73 40.01
C SER A 631 15.72 1.77 40.15
N LYS A 632 15.76 2.55 41.23
CA LYS A 632 14.95 3.75 41.41
C LYS A 632 15.69 4.93 40.73
N PRO A 633 15.35 5.35 39.49
CA PRO A 633 16.02 6.49 38.88
C PRO A 633 15.79 7.78 39.67
N SER A 634 16.78 8.66 39.64
CA SER A 634 16.70 10.02 40.20
C SER A 634 15.74 10.94 39.42
N SER A 635 15.40 10.58 38.17
CA SER A 635 14.60 11.38 37.22
C SER A 635 13.37 10.70 36.60
N GLY A 636 13.13 9.40 36.88
CA GLY A 636 11.89 8.70 36.48
C GLY A 636 11.85 7.95 35.14
N SER A 637 12.99 7.71 34.46
CA SER A 637 13.02 7.20 33.07
C SER A 637 13.22 5.68 32.88
N ALA A 638 13.48 4.89 33.93
CA ALA A 638 13.76 3.47 33.82
C ALA A 638 12.48 2.64 33.57
N ALA A 639 12.41 1.87 32.47
CA ALA A 639 11.27 1.02 32.11
C ALA A 639 11.72 -0.38 31.68
N LEU A 640 10.93 -1.41 32.02
CA LEU A 640 11.18 -2.80 31.60
C LEU A 640 9.92 -3.39 30.96
N THR A 641 10.04 -3.78 29.70
CA THR A 641 9.05 -4.47 28.89
C THR A 641 9.51 -5.91 28.72
N VAL A 642 8.66 -6.88 29.05
CA VAL A 642 8.98 -8.30 28.85
C VAL A 642 7.89 -8.94 28.00
N THR A 643 8.28 -9.54 26.89
CA THR A 643 7.40 -10.15 25.92
C THR A 643 7.89 -11.54 25.51
N GLY A 644 7.06 -12.26 24.75
CA GLY A 644 7.42 -13.56 24.23
C GLY A 644 7.70 -14.57 25.33
N ARG A 645 8.48 -15.61 25.03
CA ARG A 645 8.76 -16.70 25.97
C ARG A 645 9.86 -16.38 27.00
N THR A 646 9.88 -15.18 27.56
CA THR A 646 10.96 -14.74 28.45
C THR A 646 10.86 -15.42 29.82
N GLN A 647 11.99 -15.87 30.34
CA GLN A 647 12.10 -16.55 31.62
C GLN A 647 13.13 -15.84 32.51
N ILE A 648 12.75 -15.50 33.74
CA ILE A 648 13.65 -14.92 34.76
C ILE A 648 13.66 -15.86 35.97
N GLY A 649 14.67 -16.71 36.01
CA GLY A 649 14.78 -17.78 37.00
C GLY A 649 13.85 -18.97 36.74
N ASN A 650 13.65 -19.78 37.77
CA ASN A 650 12.87 -21.02 37.79
C ASN A 650 12.39 -21.31 39.23
N ASN A 651 11.67 -22.41 39.42
CA ASN A 651 11.07 -22.82 40.69
C ASN A 651 12.02 -23.44 41.72
N THR A 652 13.33 -23.29 41.54
CA THR A 652 14.31 -23.76 42.51
C THR A 652 14.69 -22.64 43.47
N ALA A 653 14.91 -22.95 44.75
CA ALA A 653 15.45 -21.99 45.71
C ALA A 653 16.78 -21.38 45.22
N GLY A 654 16.96 -20.07 45.42
CA GLY A 654 18.16 -19.34 44.96
C GLY A 654 18.22 -19.09 43.46
N SER A 655 17.11 -19.22 42.74
CA SER A 655 17.03 -18.88 41.31
C SER A 655 17.10 -17.37 41.05
N ASN A 656 17.21 -16.98 39.78
CA ASN A 656 17.30 -15.57 39.42
C ASN A 656 16.01 -14.81 39.69
N THR A 657 16.16 -13.59 40.23
CA THR A 657 15.06 -12.68 40.56
C THR A 657 15.11 -11.42 39.70
N LEU A 658 13.93 -10.86 39.46
CA LEU A 658 13.71 -9.48 39.04
C LEU A 658 13.44 -8.64 40.27
N CYS A 659 14.42 -7.83 40.68
CA CYS A 659 14.23 -6.89 41.77
C CYS A 659 13.60 -5.58 41.28
N LEU A 660 12.53 -5.16 41.95
CA LEU A 660 11.78 -3.94 41.66
C LEU A 660 12.10 -2.86 42.70
N GLY A 661 12.80 -1.80 42.30
CA GLY A 661 13.24 -0.75 43.23
C GLY A 661 12.12 -0.02 44.00
N ALA A 662 12.36 0.31 45.27
CA ALA A 662 11.37 0.83 46.24
C ALA A 662 10.94 2.29 45.94
N ARG A 663 9.71 2.46 45.41
CA ARG A 663 9.10 3.77 45.05
C ARG A 663 7.73 3.92 45.71
N SER A 664 7.39 5.15 46.14
CA SER A 664 6.26 5.46 47.04
C SER A 664 4.93 5.79 46.35
N ALA A 665 4.86 5.88 45.03
CA ALA A 665 3.61 6.03 44.29
C ALA A 665 3.79 5.48 42.86
N SER A 666 2.75 4.85 42.35
CA SER A 666 2.62 4.18 41.05
C SER A 666 3.47 4.79 39.93
N GLN A 667 4.40 3.99 39.37
CA GLN A 667 4.86 3.98 37.97
C GLN A 667 6.13 3.10 37.85
N GLY A 668 5.94 1.79 37.99
CA GLY A 668 6.70 0.84 37.18
C GLY A 668 5.85 0.59 35.93
N ALA A 669 6.21 1.20 34.80
CA ALA A 669 5.59 0.88 33.53
C ALA A 669 6.15 -0.47 33.08
N PHE A 670 5.36 -1.51 33.28
CA PHE A 670 5.60 -2.82 32.69
C PHE A 670 4.57 -3.02 31.58
N ASN A 671 4.98 -3.33 30.37
CA ASN A 671 4.05 -3.73 29.32
C ASN A 671 4.38 -5.18 29.00
N PHE A 672 3.74 -6.11 29.71
CA PHE A 672 4.05 -7.53 29.60
C PHE A 672 3.27 -8.18 28.45
N ALA A 673 3.93 -8.81 27.48
CA ALA A 673 3.23 -9.67 26.52
C ALA A 673 3.66 -11.13 26.72
N VAL A 674 2.96 -11.80 27.65
CA VAL A 674 2.67 -13.23 27.78
C VAL A 674 3.72 -14.30 27.41
N GLY A 675 4.06 -15.11 28.43
CA GLY A 675 4.57 -16.47 28.35
C GLY A 675 5.81 -16.74 29.22
N PHE A 676 5.65 -17.53 30.29
CA PHE A 676 6.67 -18.18 31.14
C PHE A 676 7.24 -17.40 32.36
N TYR A 677 7.89 -18.18 33.23
CA TYR A 677 8.15 -18.00 34.66
C TYR A 677 9.07 -16.83 35.05
N ILE A 678 8.59 -15.91 35.91
CA ILE A 678 9.32 -14.74 36.41
C ILE A 678 9.25 -14.70 37.95
N ASN A 679 10.42 -14.80 38.60
CA ASN A 679 10.53 -14.53 40.03
C ASN A 679 10.62 -13.03 40.30
N ILE A 680 9.65 -12.48 41.03
CA ILE A 680 9.58 -11.09 41.44
C ILE A 680 10.10 -10.94 42.87
N GLU A 681 10.94 -9.93 43.07
CA GLU A 681 11.52 -9.57 44.36
C GLU A 681 11.32 -8.06 44.61
N PRO A 682 10.29 -7.65 45.36
CA PRO A 682 10.17 -6.29 45.85
C PRO A 682 11.44 -5.87 46.61
N GLN A 683 11.92 -4.65 46.39
CA GLN A 683 13.05 -4.12 47.15
C GLN A 683 12.67 -3.87 48.62
N ASP A 684 11.43 -3.40 48.86
CA ASP A 684 10.88 -3.09 50.17
C ASP A 684 9.38 -3.42 50.17
N TYR A 685 9.01 -4.54 50.79
CA TYR A 685 7.64 -5.06 50.79
C TYR A 685 6.64 -4.10 51.46
N ASP A 686 7.02 -3.50 52.59
CA ASP A 686 6.15 -2.60 53.33
C ASP A 686 5.95 -1.27 52.58
N ALA A 687 7.03 -0.68 52.05
CA ALA A 687 6.94 0.54 51.26
C ALA A 687 6.19 0.35 49.93
N GLN A 688 6.14 -0.89 49.42
CA GLN A 688 5.46 -1.24 48.16
C GLN A 688 4.08 -1.89 48.38
N LYS A 689 3.58 -1.95 49.63
CA LYS A 689 2.23 -2.43 49.94
C LYS A 689 1.16 -1.63 49.20
N ASN A 690 0.16 -2.32 48.65
CA ASN A 690 -0.92 -1.75 47.83
C ASN A 690 -0.44 -1.04 46.56
N THR A 691 0.77 -1.32 46.07
CA THR A 691 1.27 -0.75 44.82
C THR A 691 1.33 -1.78 43.70
N THR A 692 1.18 -1.31 42.46
CA THR A 692 1.30 -2.12 41.25
C THR A 692 2.74 -2.54 41.01
N LEU A 693 2.98 -3.85 40.97
CA LEU A 693 4.29 -4.44 40.64
C LEU A 693 4.36 -5.00 39.22
N VAL A 694 3.21 -5.34 38.62
CA VAL A 694 3.14 -5.91 37.28
C VAL A 694 1.96 -5.27 36.56
N LYS A 695 2.14 -4.90 35.29
CA LYS A 695 1.08 -4.33 34.44
C LYS A 695 0.93 -5.17 33.17
N LEU A 696 -0.25 -5.73 32.98
CA LEU A 696 -0.60 -6.66 31.91
C LEU A 696 -1.57 -5.97 30.93
N PRO A 697 -1.30 -6.01 29.62
CA PRO A 697 -2.25 -5.60 28.59
C PRO A 697 -3.42 -6.59 28.57
N ASN A 698 -4.64 -6.05 28.42
CA ASN A 698 -5.87 -6.78 28.07
C ASN A 698 -6.65 -7.54 29.17
N GLY A 699 -6.60 -7.17 30.45
CA GLY A 699 -7.57 -7.73 31.41
C GLY A 699 -7.38 -9.22 31.71
N TYR A 700 -6.10 -9.64 31.85
CA TYR A 700 -5.71 -11.04 32.10
C TYR A 700 -4.80 -11.20 33.33
N ALA A 701 -4.74 -10.22 34.23
CA ALA A 701 -3.87 -10.27 35.39
C ALA A 701 -4.15 -11.48 36.29
N ALA A 702 -5.41 -11.87 36.47
CA ALA A 702 -5.77 -13.07 37.21
C ALA A 702 -5.25 -14.35 36.53
N LEU A 703 -5.33 -14.43 35.20
CA LEU A 703 -4.87 -15.59 34.44
C LEU A 703 -3.35 -15.79 34.52
N TYR A 704 -2.59 -14.69 34.51
CA TYR A 704 -1.12 -14.72 34.47
C TYR A 704 -0.46 -14.54 35.83
N ASN A 705 -1.22 -14.40 36.92
CA ASN A 705 -0.66 -14.28 38.26
C ASN A 705 0.33 -15.41 38.58
N TYR A 706 0.06 -16.64 38.12
CA TYR A 706 0.93 -17.79 38.34
C TYR A 706 2.32 -17.70 37.68
N ASP A 707 2.44 -16.93 36.59
CA ASP A 707 3.72 -16.70 35.91
C ASP A 707 4.62 -15.75 36.69
N PHE A 708 4.05 -14.93 37.60
CA PHE A 708 4.77 -13.99 38.47
C PHE A 708 4.77 -14.48 39.91
N ARG A 709 5.91 -14.97 40.38
CA ARG A 709 6.02 -15.48 41.75
C ARG A 709 6.81 -14.56 42.65
N LEU A 710 6.23 -14.23 43.80
CA LEU A 710 7.04 -13.77 44.92
C LEU A 710 7.84 -14.96 45.48
N ILE A 711 9.11 -14.72 45.83
CA ILE A 711 10.00 -15.78 46.33
C ILE A 711 9.59 -16.24 47.74
N GLU A 712 9.49 -17.57 47.94
CA GLU A 712 8.98 -18.20 49.17
C GLU A 712 9.76 -17.81 50.45
N ALA A 713 11.04 -17.47 50.33
CA ALA A 713 11.85 -16.99 51.46
C ALA A 713 11.45 -15.55 51.84
N GLY A 714 10.41 -15.43 52.67
CA GLY A 714 9.99 -14.19 53.34
C GLY A 714 8.69 -13.57 52.84
N SER A 715 8.20 -13.83 51.62
CA SER A 715 7.00 -13.16 51.12
C SER A 715 5.68 -13.86 51.51
N LEU A 716 5.53 -15.14 51.14
CA LEU A 716 4.30 -15.90 51.40
C LEU A 716 4.17 -16.23 52.90
N ALA A 717 5.28 -16.52 53.56
CA ALA A 717 5.33 -16.77 55.00
C ALA A 717 4.96 -15.54 55.86
N GLU A 718 5.06 -14.33 55.30
CA GLU A 718 4.67 -13.07 55.96
C GLU A 718 3.33 -12.51 55.45
N GLY A 719 2.59 -13.29 54.65
CA GLY A 719 1.25 -12.95 54.15
C GLY A 719 1.23 -12.02 52.93
N TRP A 720 2.33 -11.91 52.17
CA TRP A 720 2.40 -11.11 50.95
C TRP A 720 1.98 -11.91 49.72
N VAL A 721 1.05 -11.34 48.96
CA VAL A 721 0.52 -11.91 47.72
C VAL A 721 0.54 -10.87 46.61
N LEU A 722 0.73 -11.34 45.37
CA LEU A 722 0.41 -10.55 44.18
C LEU A 722 -1.03 -10.85 43.79
N ILE A 723 -1.85 -9.81 43.71
CA ILE A 723 -3.27 -9.94 43.35
C ILE A 723 -3.62 -9.05 42.17
N SER A 724 -4.51 -9.50 41.29
CA SER A 724 -4.99 -8.62 40.24
C SER A 724 -5.86 -7.49 40.78
N ASN A 725 -5.72 -6.31 40.18
CA ASN A 725 -6.58 -5.16 40.45
C ASN A 725 -7.98 -5.32 39.86
N ASP A 726 -8.89 -4.40 40.21
CA ASP A 726 -10.30 -4.46 39.81
C ASP A 726 -10.53 -4.45 38.29
N ASP A 727 -9.59 -3.93 37.50
CA ASP A 727 -9.65 -3.94 36.04
C ASP A 727 -9.03 -5.19 35.39
N ASP A 728 -8.50 -6.10 36.20
CA ASP A 728 -7.69 -7.27 35.82
C ASP A 728 -6.47 -6.94 34.92
N LYS A 729 -5.90 -5.74 35.06
CA LYS A 729 -4.78 -5.24 34.24
C LYS A 729 -3.48 -5.11 35.01
N GLU A 730 -3.51 -5.20 36.33
CA GLU A 730 -2.32 -4.95 37.15
C GLU A 730 -2.24 -5.97 38.28
N LEU A 731 -1.04 -6.48 38.61
CA LEU A 731 -0.80 -7.21 39.86
C LEU A 731 -0.29 -6.23 40.92
N ILE A 732 -1.02 -6.17 42.02
CA ILE A 732 -0.79 -5.32 43.18
C ILE A 732 -0.20 -6.19 44.29
N LEU A 733 0.87 -5.71 44.93
CA LEU A 733 1.39 -6.33 46.14
C LEU A 733 0.45 -6.06 47.31
N LYS A 734 -0.14 -7.09 47.90
CA LYS A 734 -1.05 -6.97 49.04
C LYS A 734 -0.63 -7.86 50.19
N LYS A 735 -1.10 -7.46 51.37
CA LYS A 735 -0.98 -8.23 52.60
C LYS A 735 -2.38 -8.76 52.91
N GLY A 736 -2.60 -10.06 52.84
CA GLY A 736 -3.92 -10.68 53.02
C GLY A 736 -3.82 -12.02 53.73
N THR A 737 -4.94 -12.47 54.31
CA THR A 737 -5.03 -13.79 54.94
C THR A 737 -5.26 -14.82 53.83
N ALA A 738 -4.18 -15.46 53.39
CA ALA A 738 -4.23 -16.54 52.41
C ALA A 738 -4.57 -17.85 53.10
N ILE A 739 -5.61 -18.53 52.63
CA ILE A 739 -6.01 -19.87 53.08
C ILE A 739 -5.65 -20.87 51.98
N SER A 740 -4.66 -21.71 52.26
CA SER A 740 -4.19 -22.74 51.33
C SER A 740 -5.12 -23.94 51.34
N GLY A 741 -5.51 -24.40 50.15
CA GLY A 741 -6.17 -25.67 49.91
C GLY A 741 -5.25 -26.87 50.21
N GLY A 742 -5.85 -27.99 50.58
CA GLY A 742 -5.14 -29.24 50.92
C GLY A 742 -4.53 -29.32 52.32
N GLY A 743 -4.61 -28.25 53.12
CA GLY A 743 -4.31 -28.29 54.55
C GLY A 743 -5.39 -29.05 55.33
N ALA A 744 -5.01 -29.72 56.43
CA ALA A 744 -6.01 -30.25 57.37
C ALA A 744 -6.85 -29.09 57.92
N TYR A 745 -8.17 -29.28 58.01
CA TYR A 745 -9.11 -28.26 58.52
C TYR A 745 -9.15 -26.94 57.72
N ALA A 746 -8.91 -26.99 56.39
CA ALA A 746 -8.91 -25.80 55.54
C ALA A 746 -10.26 -25.07 55.46
N TRP A 747 -11.40 -25.78 55.53
CA TRP A 747 -12.73 -25.17 55.54
C TRP A 747 -13.01 -24.45 56.86
N GLU A 748 -12.58 -25.04 57.99
CA GLU A 748 -12.62 -24.39 59.30
C GLU A 748 -11.77 -23.13 59.31
N SER A 749 -10.53 -23.21 58.81
CA SER A 749 -9.62 -22.06 58.71
C SER A 749 -10.20 -20.91 57.87
N LEU A 750 -10.93 -21.24 56.80
CA LEU A 750 -11.63 -20.24 55.99
C LEU A 750 -12.77 -19.56 56.77
N LYS A 751 -13.56 -20.33 57.54
CA LYS A 751 -14.63 -19.78 58.38
C LYS A 751 -14.06 -18.83 59.44
N ASP A 752 -12.98 -19.24 60.10
CA ASP A 752 -12.32 -18.42 61.13
C ASP A 752 -11.80 -17.12 60.52
N ALA A 753 -11.08 -17.21 59.40
CA ALA A 753 -10.56 -16.03 58.70
C ALA A 753 -11.65 -15.05 58.25
N ILE A 754 -12.83 -15.55 57.86
CA ILE A 754 -13.98 -14.72 57.48
C ILE A 754 -14.68 -14.13 58.72
N SER A 755 -14.76 -14.88 59.82
CA SER A 755 -15.33 -14.40 61.08
C SER A 755 -14.49 -13.31 61.73
N ASP A 756 -13.17 -13.38 61.57
CA ASP A 756 -12.21 -12.42 62.12
C ASP A 756 -11.98 -11.20 61.21
N ALA A 757 -12.48 -11.23 59.98
CA ALA A 757 -12.27 -10.18 58.99
C ALA A 757 -13.04 -8.89 59.34
N GLU A 758 -12.37 -7.75 59.16
CA GLU A 758 -12.97 -6.42 59.29
C GLU A 758 -13.52 -5.92 57.94
N ALA A 759 -14.41 -4.91 57.98
CA ALA A 759 -14.97 -4.32 56.78
C ALA A 759 -13.86 -3.74 55.87
N GLY A 760 -13.76 -4.25 54.64
CA GLY A 760 -12.76 -3.92 53.63
C GLY A 760 -11.67 -4.98 53.44
N ASP A 761 -11.63 -6.01 54.30
CA ASP A 761 -10.64 -7.07 54.21
C ASP A 761 -10.82 -7.96 52.97
N THR A 762 -9.70 -8.58 52.56
CA THR A 762 -9.65 -9.51 51.43
C THR A 762 -9.12 -10.87 51.90
N ILE A 763 -9.94 -11.90 51.73
CA ILE A 763 -9.58 -13.30 51.97
C ILE A 763 -9.23 -13.96 50.64
N VAL A 764 -8.07 -14.61 50.58
CA VAL A 764 -7.54 -15.23 49.35
C VAL A 764 -7.55 -16.75 49.51
N VAL A 765 -8.22 -17.44 48.60
CA VAL A 765 -8.26 -18.90 48.53
C VAL A 765 -7.21 -19.36 47.54
N ASP A 766 -6.25 -20.19 47.98
CA ASP A 766 -5.17 -20.73 47.15
C ASP A 766 -5.28 -22.25 47.00
N GLY A 767 -5.84 -22.71 45.90
CA GLY A 767 -6.18 -24.13 45.66
C GLY A 767 -7.60 -24.48 46.09
N GLU A 768 -7.90 -25.78 46.07
CA GLU A 768 -9.23 -26.30 46.43
C GLU A 768 -9.36 -26.48 47.95
N ILE A 769 -10.40 -25.88 48.52
CA ILE A 769 -10.85 -26.07 49.90
C ILE A 769 -12.12 -26.91 49.87
N THR A 770 -12.03 -28.13 50.37
CA THR A 770 -13.14 -29.10 50.41
C THR A 770 -13.62 -29.28 51.85
N ALA A 771 -14.93 -29.21 52.07
CA ALA A 771 -15.55 -29.57 53.34
C ALA A 771 -15.41 -31.08 53.61
N THR A 772 -15.11 -31.46 54.86
CA THR A 772 -14.94 -32.87 55.26
C THR A 772 -15.89 -33.24 56.40
N THR A 773 -15.95 -34.52 56.76
CA THR A 773 -16.74 -34.99 57.91
C THR A 773 -16.08 -34.70 59.26
N ASP A 774 -14.88 -34.13 59.28
CA ASP A 774 -14.18 -33.78 60.52
C ASP A 774 -14.94 -32.68 61.29
N PRO A 775 -15.05 -32.77 62.63
CA PRO A 775 -15.73 -31.74 63.43
C PRO A 775 -15.14 -30.36 63.15
N GLY A 776 -16.01 -29.38 62.86
CA GLY A 776 -15.59 -28.00 62.55
C GLY A 776 -15.24 -27.75 61.08
N ASN A 777 -14.89 -28.77 60.30
CA ASN A 777 -14.43 -28.63 58.90
C ASN A 777 -15.54 -28.76 57.84
N TYR A 778 -16.76 -28.39 58.21
CA TYR A 778 -17.94 -28.28 57.34
C TYR A 778 -18.90 -27.24 57.93
N GLY A 779 -20.02 -27.01 57.24
CA GLY A 779 -21.06 -26.07 57.60
C GLY A 779 -20.99 -24.78 56.78
N GLU A 780 -22.08 -24.02 56.82
CA GLU A 780 -22.17 -22.75 56.08
C GLU A 780 -21.18 -21.70 56.59
N ILE A 781 -20.66 -20.90 55.66
CA ILE A 781 -19.76 -19.78 55.92
C ILE A 781 -20.62 -18.52 56.10
N SER A 782 -20.64 -17.98 57.32
CA SER A 782 -21.41 -16.79 57.66
C SER A 782 -20.63 -15.52 57.32
N VAL A 783 -21.21 -14.66 56.48
CA VAL A 783 -20.64 -13.35 56.13
C VAL A 783 -21.57 -12.26 56.65
N THR A 784 -21.06 -11.47 57.59
CA THR A 784 -21.79 -10.34 58.20
C THR A 784 -21.12 -8.99 57.95
N GLU A 785 -19.80 -8.99 57.71
CA GLU A 785 -19.02 -7.80 57.38
C GLU A 785 -18.84 -7.60 55.87
N SER A 786 -18.55 -6.36 55.46
CA SER A 786 -18.28 -6.04 54.05
C SER A 786 -16.88 -6.48 53.63
N ILE A 787 -16.75 -7.62 52.97
CA ILE A 787 -15.45 -8.22 52.61
C ILE A 787 -15.38 -8.67 51.14
N THR A 788 -14.16 -8.94 50.68
CA THR A 788 -13.89 -9.58 49.39
C THR A 788 -13.30 -10.97 49.61
N ILE A 789 -13.84 -11.98 48.93
CA ILE A 789 -13.29 -13.34 48.89
C ILE A 789 -12.93 -13.67 47.45
N ARG A 790 -11.72 -14.15 47.19
CA ARG A 790 -11.27 -14.39 45.83
C ARG A 790 -10.32 -15.57 45.68
N GLY A 791 -10.26 -16.13 44.48
CA GLY A 791 -9.22 -17.07 44.09
C GLY A 791 -7.85 -16.38 43.90
N ASN A 792 -6.78 -17.07 44.28
CA ASN A 792 -5.39 -16.67 44.07
C ASN A 792 -4.92 -16.85 42.62
N LYS A 793 -5.17 -18.02 42.05
CA LYS A 793 -4.79 -18.54 40.72
C LYS A 793 -5.96 -18.60 39.74
N GLY A 794 -7.19 -18.33 40.19
CA GLY A 794 -8.41 -18.29 39.40
C GLY A 794 -9.20 -19.61 39.38
N CYS A 795 -10.36 -19.59 38.71
CA CYS A 795 -11.34 -20.69 38.69
C CYS A 795 -10.84 -22.05 38.14
N GLY A 796 -9.64 -22.12 37.56
CA GLY A 796 -9.03 -23.40 37.16
C GLY A 796 -8.34 -24.14 38.31
N TYR A 797 -8.11 -23.46 39.44
CA TYR A 797 -7.31 -23.98 40.56
C TYR A 797 -7.99 -23.74 41.91
N ASP A 798 -8.60 -22.57 42.10
CA ASP A 798 -9.16 -22.20 43.40
C ASP A 798 -10.66 -22.48 43.42
N SER A 799 -11.07 -23.27 44.41
CA SER A 799 -12.47 -23.65 44.55
C SER A 799 -12.86 -23.87 46.00
N LEU A 800 -14.13 -23.61 46.29
CA LEU A 800 -14.80 -24.03 47.51
C LEU A 800 -15.75 -25.17 47.14
N ASP A 801 -15.43 -26.37 47.60
CA ASP A 801 -16.25 -27.56 47.43
C ASP A 801 -16.97 -27.89 48.74
N ALA A 802 -18.28 -27.63 48.82
CA ALA A 802 -19.10 -27.97 49.97
C ALA A 802 -19.42 -29.47 50.08
N ASN A 803 -18.97 -30.29 49.12
CA ASN A 803 -18.92 -31.75 49.21
C ASN A 803 -20.26 -32.41 49.61
N LYS A 804 -21.39 -31.91 49.07
CA LYS A 804 -22.75 -32.36 49.46
C LYS A 804 -22.96 -33.87 49.40
N GLU A 805 -22.30 -34.57 48.47
CA GLU A 805 -22.51 -36.01 48.26
C GLU A 805 -21.85 -36.84 49.38
N GLU A 806 -20.62 -36.52 49.79
CA GLU A 806 -19.93 -37.26 50.86
C GLU A 806 -20.45 -36.88 52.25
N LEU A 807 -20.89 -35.63 52.44
CA LEU A 807 -21.41 -35.15 53.73
C LEU A 807 -22.81 -35.69 54.08
N GLY A 808 -23.56 -36.20 53.11
CA GLY A 808 -24.90 -36.76 53.35
C GLY A 808 -25.84 -35.78 54.05
N SER A 809 -26.31 -36.11 55.26
CA SER A 809 -27.19 -35.25 56.05
C SER A 809 -26.51 -33.97 56.57
N ASN A 810 -25.17 -33.92 56.57
CA ASN A 810 -24.41 -32.74 56.96
C ASN A 810 -24.16 -31.78 55.79
N ALA A 811 -24.64 -32.11 54.59
CA ALA A 811 -24.54 -31.23 53.44
C ALA A 811 -25.16 -29.85 53.74
N HIS A 812 -24.50 -28.80 53.29
CA HIS A 812 -24.80 -27.42 53.65
C HIS A 812 -24.57 -26.49 52.48
N ARG A 813 -25.15 -25.29 52.55
CA ARG A 813 -24.83 -24.21 51.60
C ARG A 813 -23.39 -23.73 51.80
N ILE A 814 -22.83 -23.05 50.82
CA ILE A 814 -21.47 -22.48 50.96
C ILE A 814 -21.54 -21.20 51.78
N PHE A 815 -22.29 -20.18 51.31
CA PHE A 815 -22.35 -18.87 51.95
C PHE A 815 -23.74 -18.52 52.48
N ASN A 816 -23.79 -17.99 53.71
CA ASN A 816 -24.93 -17.32 54.30
C ASN A 816 -24.57 -15.85 54.60
N VAL A 817 -25.16 -14.93 53.84
CA VAL A 817 -24.80 -13.50 53.85
C VAL A 817 -25.95 -12.67 54.41
N THR A 818 -25.70 -11.96 55.51
CA THR A 818 -26.73 -11.18 56.23
C THR A 818 -26.16 -9.86 56.75
N GLY A 819 -27.04 -8.89 57.01
CA GLY A 819 -26.68 -7.58 57.57
C GLY A 819 -27.01 -6.42 56.63
N SER A 820 -27.62 -5.34 57.16
CA SER A 820 -28.21 -4.27 56.35
C SER A 820 -27.21 -3.46 55.53
N ASP A 821 -25.97 -3.37 56.01
CA ASP A 821 -24.88 -2.62 55.38
C ASP A 821 -23.84 -3.53 54.70
N THR A 822 -24.03 -4.84 54.82
CA THR A 822 -23.10 -5.87 54.34
C THR A 822 -23.01 -5.86 52.82
N LYS A 823 -21.76 -5.97 52.34
CA LYS A 823 -21.42 -6.07 50.92
C LYS A 823 -20.47 -7.23 50.72
N LEU A 824 -20.89 -8.27 50.01
CA LEU A 824 -20.01 -9.38 49.66
C LEU A 824 -19.54 -9.22 48.22
N THR A 825 -18.23 -9.29 48.03
CA THR A 825 -17.60 -9.39 46.70
C THR A 825 -16.93 -10.75 46.56
N LEU A 826 -17.30 -11.50 45.52
CA LEU A 826 -16.66 -12.75 45.14
C LEU A 826 -15.96 -12.59 43.79
N GLU A 827 -14.69 -12.99 43.70
CA GLU A 827 -13.90 -12.85 42.47
C GLU A 827 -13.13 -14.12 42.11
N ASN A 828 -13.23 -14.53 40.84
CA ASN A 828 -12.34 -15.53 40.24
C ASN A 828 -12.21 -16.84 41.02
N ILE A 829 -13.30 -17.32 41.62
CA ILE A 829 -13.34 -18.56 42.41
C ILE A 829 -14.49 -19.47 41.96
N VAL A 830 -14.29 -20.78 42.07
CA VAL A 830 -15.36 -21.77 41.85
C VAL A 830 -16.08 -22.05 43.17
N LEU A 831 -17.41 -22.03 43.16
CA LEU A 831 -18.27 -22.51 44.22
C LEU A 831 -19.01 -23.74 43.72
N LYS A 832 -18.84 -24.88 44.37
CA LYS A 832 -19.47 -26.13 43.92
C LYS A 832 -20.03 -26.98 45.05
N ASN A 833 -21.00 -27.83 44.67
CA ASN A 833 -21.56 -28.87 45.52
C ASN A 833 -22.17 -28.37 46.84
N GLY A 834 -22.70 -27.13 46.88
CA GLY A 834 -23.46 -26.63 48.02
C GLY A 834 -24.88 -27.21 48.07
N LYS A 835 -25.46 -27.36 49.27
CA LYS A 835 -26.83 -27.88 49.45
C LYS A 835 -27.59 -27.15 50.57
N ALA A 836 -28.72 -26.53 50.22
CA ALA A 836 -29.66 -25.92 51.15
C ALA A 836 -30.91 -26.80 51.31
N ALA A 837 -31.04 -27.49 52.44
CA ALA A 837 -32.15 -28.39 52.73
C ALA A 837 -33.08 -27.84 53.83
N GLY A 838 -34.39 -27.97 53.65
CA GLY A 838 -35.40 -27.60 54.63
C GLY A 838 -36.42 -26.53 54.17
N GLY A 839 -37.25 -26.09 55.11
CA GLY A 839 -38.29 -25.08 54.89
C GLY A 839 -37.80 -23.64 55.12
N GLY A 840 -38.47 -22.66 54.49
CA GLY A 840 -38.13 -21.24 54.66
C GLY A 840 -36.72 -20.92 54.17
N ASP A 841 -36.00 -20.06 54.89
CA ASP A 841 -34.64 -19.63 54.51
C ASP A 841 -33.63 -20.80 54.44
N LEU A 842 -33.90 -21.91 55.15
CA LEU A 842 -33.04 -23.09 55.18
C LEU A 842 -33.02 -23.85 53.83
N GLY A 843 -34.07 -23.70 53.02
CA GLY A 843 -34.16 -24.33 51.69
C GLY A 843 -33.73 -23.43 50.52
N MET A 844 -33.04 -22.31 50.79
CA MET A 844 -32.72 -21.29 49.78
C MET A 844 -31.22 -21.10 49.63
N GLY A 845 -30.73 -20.92 48.40
CA GLY A 845 -29.33 -20.55 48.14
C GLY A 845 -28.36 -21.69 48.38
N GLY A 846 -28.33 -22.70 47.51
CA GLY A 846 -27.46 -23.87 47.67
C GLY A 846 -25.97 -23.49 47.63
N GLY A 847 -25.57 -22.62 46.72
CA GLY A 847 -24.24 -21.99 46.75
C GLY A 847 -24.24 -20.80 47.69
N ILE A 848 -25.05 -19.78 47.37
CA ILE A 848 -25.08 -18.50 48.06
C ILE A 848 -26.50 -18.15 48.46
N TYR A 849 -26.71 -17.85 49.74
CA TYR A 849 -27.92 -17.23 50.25
C TYR A 849 -27.63 -15.83 50.79
N CYS A 850 -28.32 -14.83 50.25
CA CYS A 850 -28.24 -13.44 50.74
C CYS A 850 -29.59 -12.98 51.27
N LYS A 851 -29.63 -12.43 52.48
CA LYS A 851 -30.87 -11.92 53.09
C LYS A 851 -30.69 -10.52 53.67
N GLY A 852 -31.41 -9.56 53.09
CA GLY A 852 -31.47 -8.18 53.62
C GLY A 852 -30.12 -7.47 53.59
N ILE A 853 -29.30 -7.72 52.57
CA ILE A 853 -27.97 -7.13 52.40
C ILE A 853 -27.99 -5.90 51.50
N LYS A 854 -26.95 -5.06 51.58
CA LYS A 854 -26.79 -3.90 50.72
C LYS A 854 -26.44 -4.30 49.29
N GLU A 855 -25.42 -5.12 49.12
CA GLU A 855 -24.87 -5.45 47.81
C GLU A 855 -24.23 -6.84 47.74
N LEU A 856 -24.54 -7.58 46.68
CA LEU A 856 -23.80 -8.77 46.25
C LEU A 856 -23.10 -8.46 44.93
N THR A 857 -21.79 -8.64 44.89
CA THR A 857 -20.98 -8.55 43.66
C THR A 857 -20.30 -9.88 43.40
N ILE A 858 -20.46 -10.42 42.19
CA ILE A 858 -19.80 -11.66 41.75
C ILE A 858 -19.15 -11.40 40.39
N LYS A 859 -17.85 -11.67 40.30
CA LYS A 859 -17.08 -11.38 39.09
C LYS A 859 -16.17 -12.53 38.72
N GLY A 860 -16.24 -13.00 37.47
CA GLY A 860 -15.31 -14.02 36.97
C GLY A 860 -15.43 -15.38 37.66
N CYS A 861 -16.50 -15.63 38.42
CA CYS A 861 -16.66 -16.85 39.20
C CYS A 861 -17.32 -17.97 38.39
N VAL A 862 -17.28 -19.19 38.95
CA VAL A 862 -18.12 -20.30 38.49
C VAL A 862 -18.92 -20.84 39.66
N ILE A 863 -20.23 -21.01 39.49
CA ILE A 863 -21.12 -21.55 40.52
C ILE A 863 -21.83 -22.77 39.93
N MET A 864 -21.47 -23.95 40.40
CA MET A 864 -21.92 -25.19 39.78
C MET A 864 -22.43 -26.25 40.76
N ASP A 865 -23.33 -27.10 40.27
CA ASP A 865 -23.78 -28.31 40.95
C ASP A 865 -24.32 -28.09 42.38
N CYS A 866 -24.78 -26.88 42.67
CA CYS A 866 -25.39 -26.54 43.95
C CYS A 866 -26.90 -26.84 43.95
N GLU A 867 -27.46 -27.17 45.11
CA GLU A 867 -28.83 -27.66 45.28
C GLU A 867 -29.59 -26.88 46.36
N ALA A 868 -30.86 -26.57 46.11
CA ALA A 868 -31.75 -25.96 47.09
C ALA A 868 -33.15 -26.59 47.08
N ASP A 869 -33.75 -26.87 48.23
CA ASP A 869 -35.10 -27.46 48.31
C ASP A 869 -36.20 -26.51 47.81
N ILE A 870 -35.96 -25.19 47.81
CA ILE A 870 -36.97 -24.17 47.48
C ILE A 870 -36.52 -23.32 46.29
N GLU A 871 -35.52 -22.45 46.47
CA GLU A 871 -35.15 -21.48 45.45
C GLU A 871 -33.68 -21.08 45.45
N GLY A 872 -33.15 -20.78 44.27
CA GLY A 872 -31.76 -20.35 44.09
C GLY A 872 -30.79 -21.49 44.34
N GLY A 873 -30.79 -22.52 43.47
CA GLY A 873 -29.87 -23.66 43.60
C GLY A 873 -28.42 -23.20 43.66
N GLY A 874 -28.03 -22.32 42.73
CA GLY A 874 -26.77 -21.60 42.80
C GLY A 874 -26.86 -20.41 43.76
N ILE A 875 -27.72 -19.44 43.45
CA ILE A 875 -27.79 -18.14 44.16
C ILE A 875 -29.24 -17.80 44.52
N CYS A 876 -29.49 -17.45 45.78
CA CYS A 876 -30.71 -16.79 46.19
C CYS A 876 -30.40 -15.41 46.81
N VAL A 877 -31.01 -14.36 46.27
CA VAL A 877 -30.95 -13.00 46.81
C VAL A 877 -32.33 -12.57 47.27
N ALA A 878 -32.50 -12.44 48.59
CA ALA A 878 -33.74 -12.05 49.22
C ALA A 878 -33.64 -10.65 49.86
N ALA A 879 -34.41 -9.68 49.36
CA ALA A 879 -34.50 -8.36 50.00
C ALA A 879 -35.53 -8.41 51.14
N SER A 880 -35.16 -8.03 52.37
CA SER A 880 -36.03 -8.08 53.55
C SER A 880 -35.72 -6.99 54.57
N GLY A 881 -36.58 -6.82 55.57
CA GLY A 881 -36.32 -5.90 56.69
C GLY A 881 -36.27 -4.41 56.34
N GLY A 882 -36.83 -4.00 55.18
CA GLY A 882 -36.74 -2.62 54.70
C GLY A 882 -35.42 -2.30 53.96
N VAL A 883 -34.56 -3.30 53.76
CA VAL A 883 -33.29 -3.15 53.04
C VAL A 883 -33.51 -3.41 51.55
N ASN A 884 -33.11 -2.45 50.72
CA ASN A 884 -33.08 -2.60 49.27
C ASN A 884 -31.73 -3.22 48.87
N THR A 885 -31.78 -4.27 48.08
CA THR A 885 -30.58 -5.04 47.72
C THR A 885 -30.19 -4.80 46.27
N LYS A 886 -28.90 -4.58 46.04
CA LYS A 886 -28.30 -4.57 44.70
C LYS A 886 -27.55 -5.89 44.48
N ALA A 887 -27.71 -6.49 43.31
CA ALA A 887 -26.94 -7.66 42.91
C ALA A 887 -26.32 -7.41 41.54
N VAL A 888 -24.99 -7.54 41.45
CA VAL A 888 -24.23 -7.36 40.21
C VAL A 888 -23.42 -8.63 39.98
N ILE A 889 -23.75 -9.35 38.92
CA ILE A 889 -23.06 -10.57 38.51
C ILE A 889 -22.48 -10.32 37.13
N THR A 890 -21.16 -10.44 36.99
CA THR A 890 -20.43 -10.12 35.77
C THR A 890 -19.51 -11.27 35.37
N GLU A 891 -19.50 -11.64 34.09
CA GLU A 891 -18.52 -12.59 33.52
C GLU A 891 -18.44 -13.92 34.30
N THR A 892 -19.57 -14.38 34.82
CA THR A 892 -19.70 -15.53 35.70
C THR A 892 -20.45 -16.66 34.98
N SER A 893 -20.06 -17.90 35.25
CA SER A 893 -20.80 -19.09 34.78
C SER A 893 -21.60 -19.71 35.93
N ILE A 894 -22.87 -20.02 35.68
CA ILE A 894 -23.80 -20.61 36.65
C ILE A 894 -24.43 -21.84 36.01
N SER A 895 -23.94 -23.02 36.38
CA SER A 895 -24.20 -24.25 35.63
C SER A 895 -24.59 -25.46 36.48
N GLY A 896 -25.53 -26.28 36.01
CA GLY A 896 -25.84 -27.57 36.65
C GLY A 896 -26.52 -27.47 38.02
N ASN A 897 -26.92 -26.28 38.45
CA ASN A 897 -27.55 -26.08 39.75
C ASN A 897 -29.02 -26.51 39.73
N THR A 898 -29.52 -26.96 40.87
CA THR A 898 -30.89 -27.48 41.02
C THR A 898 -31.64 -26.77 42.14
N ALA A 899 -32.92 -26.47 41.89
CA ALA A 899 -33.81 -25.97 42.93
C ALA A 899 -35.13 -26.73 42.91
N GLY A 900 -35.82 -26.84 44.06
CA GLY A 900 -37.14 -27.45 44.09
C GLY A 900 -38.16 -26.68 43.26
N LEU A 901 -38.30 -25.38 43.49
CA LEU A 901 -39.45 -24.59 43.00
C LEU A 901 -39.09 -23.44 42.06
N ARG A 902 -37.98 -22.72 42.29
CA ARG A 902 -37.65 -21.49 41.55
C ARG A 902 -36.16 -21.27 41.40
N GLY A 903 -35.71 -20.71 40.27
CA GLY A 903 -34.33 -20.24 40.13
C GLY A 903 -33.32 -21.35 40.37
N GLY A 904 -33.29 -22.38 39.53
CA GLY A 904 -32.28 -23.44 39.62
C GLY A 904 -30.87 -22.83 39.65
N GLY A 905 -30.60 -21.90 38.73
CA GLY A 905 -29.40 -21.06 38.77
C GLY A 905 -29.53 -19.93 39.79
N ILE A 906 -30.39 -18.95 39.51
CA ILE A 906 -30.53 -17.72 40.31
C ILE A 906 -31.99 -17.44 40.68
N ALA A 907 -32.24 -17.05 41.93
CA ALA A 907 -33.52 -16.52 42.38
C ALA A 907 -33.37 -15.12 43.02
N PHE A 908 -34.11 -14.15 42.48
CA PHE A 908 -34.29 -12.84 43.10
C PHE A 908 -35.66 -12.76 43.76
N ASN A 909 -35.70 -12.75 45.10
CA ASN A 909 -36.93 -12.78 45.87
C ASN A 909 -37.09 -11.55 46.78
N PRO A 910 -37.70 -10.45 46.29
CA PRO A 910 -38.07 -9.35 47.16
C PRO A 910 -39.21 -9.77 48.10
N SER A 911 -39.01 -9.59 49.41
CA SER A 911 -39.98 -9.90 50.46
C SER A 911 -41.28 -9.08 50.38
N ASN A 912 -42.22 -9.44 51.26
CA ASN A 912 -43.53 -8.82 51.33
C ASN A 912 -43.49 -7.42 51.97
N GLY A 913 -43.19 -6.38 51.19
CA GLY A 913 -43.12 -5.00 51.66
C GLY A 913 -42.60 -3.99 50.63
N THR A 914 -42.05 -2.86 51.08
CA THR A 914 -41.50 -1.82 50.20
C THR A 914 -40.11 -2.13 49.63
N SER A 915 -39.42 -3.11 50.21
CA SER A 915 -38.08 -3.54 49.81
C SER A 915 -38.07 -4.05 48.36
N HIS A 916 -37.02 -3.73 47.61
CA HIS A 916 -36.88 -4.14 46.22
C HIS A 916 -35.45 -4.61 45.91
N ILE A 917 -35.31 -5.29 44.77
CA ILE A 917 -34.02 -5.76 44.26
C ILE A 917 -33.74 -5.07 42.93
N THR A 918 -32.51 -4.56 42.79
CA THR A 918 -31.96 -4.21 41.47
C THR A 918 -30.89 -5.23 41.10
N GLY A 919 -31.16 -6.04 40.08
CA GLY A 919 -30.25 -7.09 39.60
C GLY A 919 -29.65 -6.76 38.23
N VAL A 920 -28.35 -6.96 38.08
CA VAL A 920 -27.64 -6.87 36.80
C VAL A 920 -26.86 -8.15 36.55
N LEU A 921 -27.17 -8.82 35.45
CA LEU A 921 -26.38 -9.91 34.88
C LEU A 921 -25.67 -9.37 33.65
N ASP A 922 -24.34 -9.25 33.68
CA ASP A 922 -23.53 -8.69 32.59
C ASP A 922 -22.56 -9.75 32.05
N LYS A 923 -22.78 -10.18 30.81
CA LYS A 923 -22.04 -11.29 30.17
C LYS A 923 -22.01 -12.57 31.01
N VAL A 924 -23.12 -12.89 31.68
CA VAL A 924 -23.26 -14.10 32.50
C VAL A 924 -23.74 -15.26 31.63
N THR A 925 -23.19 -16.45 31.87
CA THR A 925 -23.68 -17.72 31.31
C THR A 925 -24.50 -18.43 32.38
N VAL A 926 -25.77 -18.72 32.10
CA VAL A 926 -26.65 -19.49 32.99
C VAL A 926 -27.12 -20.73 32.23
N GLU A 927 -26.56 -21.90 32.57
CA GLU A 927 -26.77 -23.09 31.76
C GLU A 927 -27.09 -24.38 32.50
N ASN A 928 -27.91 -25.23 31.88
CA ASN A 928 -28.20 -26.58 32.36
C ASN A 928 -28.72 -26.64 33.81
N ASN A 929 -29.36 -25.57 34.30
CA ASN A 929 -29.96 -25.54 35.63
C ASN A 929 -31.39 -26.12 35.59
N ASN A 930 -31.80 -26.76 36.67
CA ASN A 930 -33.03 -27.56 36.70
C ASN A 930 -33.94 -27.25 37.89
N LEU A 931 -35.25 -27.37 37.66
CA LEU A 931 -36.23 -27.48 38.74
C LEU A 931 -36.65 -28.94 38.94
N THR A 932 -36.62 -29.41 40.18
CA THR A 932 -36.84 -30.84 40.50
C THR A 932 -38.25 -31.16 40.97
N SER A 933 -38.98 -30.20 41.54
CA SER A 933 -40.33 -30.46 42.04
C SER A 933 -41.33 -30.75 40.92
N THR A 934 -42.20 -31.72 41.16
CA THR A 934 -43.32 -32.08 40.28
C THR A 934 -44.68 -31.62 40.83
N ALA A 935 -44.67 -30.86 41.93
CA ALA A 935 -45.88 -30.40 42.60
C ALA A 935 -46.76 -29.54 41.69
N SER A 936 -48.06 -29.52 41.96
CA SER A 936 -48.97 -28.63 41.25
C SER A 936 -48.68 -27.17 41.60
N ASP A 937 -48.64 -26.31 40.59
CA ASP A 937 -48.53 -24.86 40.77
C ASP A 937 -49.79 -24.13 40.26
N PRO A 938 -50.92 -24.21 41.00
CA PRO A 938 -52.17 -23.57 40.60
C PRO A 938 -52.08 -22.02 40.65
N TYR A 939 -51.09 -21.47 41.37
CA TYR A 939 -50.92 -20.03 41.57
C TYR A 939 -49.82 -19.43 40.69
N PHE A 940 -49.17 -20.23 39.84
CA PHE A 940 -48.10 -19.79 38.95
C PHE A 940 -46.93 -19.15 39.72
N ASN A 941 -46.61 -19.66 40.91
CA ASN A 941 -45.55 -19.14 41.74
C ASN A 941 -44.18 -19.70 41.38
N ASN A 942 -44.11 -20.81 40.64
CA ASN A 942 -42.90 -21.59 40.46
C ASN A 942 -42.41 -21.50 39.01
N GLY A 943 -41.10 -21.58 38.81
CA GLY A 943 -40.49 -21.42 37.49
C GLY A 943 -39.13 -20.72 37.49
N GLY A 944 -38.63 -20.43 36.28
CA GLY A 944 -37.35 -19.77 36.08
C GLY A 944 -36.19 -20.70 36.39
N ALA A 945 -36.05 -21.82 35.66
CA ALA A 945 -34.99 -22.79 35.96
C ALA A 945 -33.59 -22.20 35.84
N GLY A 946 -33.36 -21.37 34.82
CA GLY A 946 -32.18 -20.50 34.78
C GLY A 946 -32.29 -19.41 35.83
N VAL A 947 -33.23 -18.48 35.63
CA VAL A 947 -33.39 -17.31 36.51
C VAL A 947 -34.85 -17.05 36.88
N TYR A 948 -35.13 -16.90 38.17
CA TYR A 948 -36.40 -16.41 38.71
C TYR A 948 -36.28 -14.95 39.15
N PHE A 949 -37.23 -14.13 38.69
CA PHE A 949 -37.33 -12.71 39.03
C PHE A 949 -38.66 -12.42 39.75
N GLY A 950 -38.60 -12.11 41.04
CA GLY A 950 -39.74 -11.60 41.78
C GLY A 950 -39.95 -10.10 41.52
N GLY A 951 -41.14 -9.73 41.08
CA GLY A 951 -41.53 -8.34 40.78
C GLY A 951 -41.80 -7.48 42.02
N GLY A 952 -41.82 -8.08 43.22
CA GLY A 952 -42.07 -7.36 44.48
C GLY A 952 -43.52 -6.84 44.60
N TYR A 953 -43.71 -5.87 45.49
CA TYR A 953 -45.01 -5.24 45.79
C TYR A 953 -45.19 -3.89 45.09
N ASN A 954 -44.11 -3.33 44.55
CA ASN A 954 -44.09 -2.07 43.81
C ASN A 954 -43.19 -2.22 42.57
N ASP A 955 -43.22 -1.22 41.69
CA ASP A 955 -42.52 -1.25 40.40
C ASP A 955 -41.00 -0.95 40.48
N ASN A 956 -40.40 -0.99 41.69
CA ASN A 956 -38.99 -0.67 41.88
C ASN A 956 -38.04 -1.85 41.63
N SER A 957 -38.53 -3.10 41.65
CA SER A 957 -37.69 -4.26 41.33
C SER A 957 -37.35 -4.28 39.85
N LYS A 958 -36.06 -4.11 39.53
CA LYS A 958 -35.57 -3.97 38.15
C LYS A 958 -34.41 -4.92 37.89
N TYR A 959 -34.52 -5.67 36.81
CA TYR A 959 -33.56 -6.69 36.44
C TYR A 959 -33.08 -6.44 35.02
N THR A 960 -31.76 -6.44 34.83
CA THR A 960 -31.15 -6.24 33.51
C THR A 960 -30.22 -7.40 33.19
N VAL A 961 -30.41 -8.01 32.02
CA VAL A 961 -29.46 -8.97 31.43
C VAL A 961 -28.80 -8.30 30.24
N LYS A 962 -27.49 -8.12 30.30
CA LYS A 962 -26.67 -7.49 29.26
C LYS A 962 -25.76 -8.54 28.65
N GLY A 963 -25.87 -8.76 27.34
CA GLY A 963 -25.12 -9.84 26.70
C GLY A 963 -25.34 -11.19 27.38
N GLY A 964 -24.33 -12.07 27.31
CA GLY A 964 -24.39 -13.38 27.95
C GLY A 964 -25.41 -14.34 27.33
N THR A 965 -25.52 -15.53 27.94
CA THR A 965 -26.37 -16.62 27.46
C THR A 965 -27.16 -17.25 28.60
N ILE A 966 -28.42 -17.59 28.35
CA ILE A 966 -29.24 -18.42 29.23
C ILE A 966 -29.69 -19.63 28.42
N THR A 967 -29.10 -20.80 28.68
CA THR A 967 -29.24 -21.96 27.77
C THR A 967 -29.42 -23.31 28.45
N GLY A 968 -30.17 -24.22 27.83
CA GLY A 968 -30.30 -25.60 28.32
C GLY A 968 -31.01 -25.77 29.67
N ASN A 969 -31.61 -24.72 30.23
CA ASN A 969 -32.26 -24.79 31.53
C ASN A 969 -33.65 -25.44 31.44
N ASN A 970 -34.06 -26.19 32.46
CA ASN A 970 -35.30 -26.99 32.43
C ASN A 970 -36.17 -26.77 33.67
N ALA A 971 -37.34 -26.16 33.46
CA ALA A 971 -38.33 -25.89 34.50
C ALA A 971 -39.35 -27.02 34.70
N GLY A 972 -39.24 -28.13 33.97
CA GLY A 972 -40.14 -29.28 34.09
C GLY A 972 -41.60 -28.92 33.81
N ASN A 973 -42.43 -28.90 34.86
CA ASN A 973 -43.86 -28.55 34.78
C ASN A 973 -44.16 -27.09 35.15
N TYR A 974 -43.13 -26.28 35.39
CA TYR A 974 -43.25 -24.86 35.74
C TYR A 974 -42.94 -23.95 34.57
N ASN A 975 -43.11 -22.64 34.75
CA ASN A 975 -42.97 -21.66 33.68
C ASN A 975 -41.54 -21.12 33.57
N GLY A 976 -41.14 -20.64 32.40
CA GLY A 976 -39.87 -19.96 32.20
C GLY A 976 -38.68 -20.91 32.32
N GLY A 977 -38.28 -21.55 31.24
CA GLY A 977 -37.12 -22.44 31.24
C GLY A 977 -35.85 -21.63 31.46
N GLY A 978 -35.64 -20.63 30.61
CA GLY A 978 -34.55 -19.67 30.78
C GLY A 978 -34.86 -18.68 31.92
N ALA A 979 -35.96 -17.94 31.79
CA ALA A 979 -36.33 -16.92 32.77
C ALA A 979 -37.83 -16.89 33.10
N TYR A 980 -38.17 -16.65 34.36
CA TYR A 980 -39.55 -16.36 34.79
C TYR A 980 -39.61 -15.07 35.60
N ILE A 981 -40.43 -14.11 35.16
CA ILE A 981 -40.72 -12.89 35.93
C ILE A 981 -42.21 -12.81 36.29
N LYS A 982 -42.49 -12.55 37.56
CA LYS A 982 -43.86 -12.35 38.05
C LYS A 982 -43.97 -11.39 39.24
N THR A 983 -45.09 -10.69 39.37
CA THR A 983 -45.41 -9.93 40.60
C THR A 983 -45.61 -10.84 41.81
N ASN A 984 -45.18 -10.40 43.00
CA ASN A 984 -45.49 -11.10 44.24
C ASN A 984 -46.87 -10.71 44.82
N THR A 985 -47.50 -9.66 44.27
CA THR A 985 -48.81 -9.16 44.73
C THR A 985 -49.91 -9.42 43.71
N SER A 986 -50.98 -10.09 44.15
CA SER A 986 -52.14 -10.36 43.29
C SER A 986 -52.73 -9.06 42.69
N GLY A 987 -52.97 -9.07 41.39
CA GLY A 987 -53.72 -8.02 40.69
C GLY A 987 -52.91 -6.81 40.20
N SER A 988 -51.65 -6.65 40.60
CA SER A 988 -50.77 -5.53 40.21
C SER A 988 -49.72 -5.94 39.17
N VAL A 989 -49.34 -5.03 38.27
CA VAL A 989 -48.21 -5.23 37.34
C VAL A 989 -46.97 -4.61 37.96
N ASN A 990 -46.09 -5.44 38.52
CA ASN A 990 -44.90 -4.97 39.22
C ASN A 990 -43.64 -5.65 38.71
N GLY A 991 -42.58 -4.86 38.60
CA GLY A 991 -41.24 -5.31 38.31
C GLY A 991 -40.97 -5.43 36.82
N THR A 992 -39.71 -5.21 36.45
CA THR A 992 -39.28 -5.16 35.05
C THR A 992 -38.05 -6.02 34.81
N LEU A 993 -38.11 -6.87 33.79
CA LEU A 993 -36.97 -7.54 33.20
C LEU A 993 -36.60 -6.85 31.88
N THR A 994 -35.35 -6.43 31.74
CA THR A 994 -34.80 -5.84 30.52
C THR A 994 -33.67 -6.72 29.98
N LEU A 995 -33.79 -7.15 28.72
CA LEU A 995 -32.73 -7.79 27.97
C LEU A 995 -32.09 -6.77 27.04
N LYS A 996 -30.77 -6.68 27.01
CA LYS A 996 -30.05 -5.74 26.14
C LYS A 996 -28.63 -6.23 25.79
N ASP A 997 -27.92 -5.44 24.99
CA ASP A 997 -26.53 -5.66 24.59
C ASP A 997 -26.30 -7.06 24.00
N GLY A 998 -27.26 -7.55 23.20
CA GLY A 998 -27.13 -8.82 22.48
C GLY A 998 -27.37 -10.09 23.31
N ALA A 999 -28.04 -9.99 24.47
CA ALA A 999 -28.38 -11.15 25.31
C ALA A 999 -29.12 -12.25 24.51
N ARG A 1000 -28.76 -13.52 24.78
CA ARG A 1000 -29.31 -14.71 24.10
C ARG A 1000 -29.96 -15.69 25.06
N ILE A 1001 -31.18 -16.14 24.75
CA ILE A 1001 -31.92 -17.14 25.53
C ILE A 1001 -32.35 -18.28 24.60
N SER A 1002 -31.75 -19.45 24.72
CA SER A 1002 -31.85 -20.55 23.73
C SER A 1002 -31.90 -21.93 24.37
N GLY A 1003 -32.47 -22.94 23.71
CA GLY A 1003 -32.38 -24.34 24.16
C GLY A 1003 -33.02 -24.65 25.52
N ASN A 1004 -33.81 -23.73 26.09
CA ASN A 1004 -34.42 -23.91 27.40
C ASN A 1004 -35.79 -24.61 27.29
N SER A 1005 -36.23 -25.27 28.37
CA SER A 1005 -37.49 -26.01 28.40
C SER A 1005 -38.38 -25.71 29.61
N ALA A 1006 -39.71 -25.64 29.39
CA ALA A 1006 -40.70 -25.36 30.43
C ALA A 1006 -42.11 -25.83 30.07
N LYS A 1007 -43.08 -25.68 30.99
CA LYS A 1007 -44.51 -25.81 30.68
C LYS A 1007 -44.98 -24.67 29.76
N SER A 1008 -44.71 -23.43 30.16
CA SER A 1008 -44.99 -22.23 29.35
C SER A 1008 -43.79 -21.30 29.35
N GLY A 1009 -43.50 -20.65 28.22
CA GLY A 1009 -42.33 -19.78 28.09
C GLY A 1009 -41.05 -20.59 28.16
N GLY A 1010 -40.78 -21.41 27.14
CA GLY A 1010 -39.56 -22.23 27.10
C GLY A 1010 -38.32 -21.36 27.34
N GLY A 1011 -38.23 -20.25 26.62
CA GLY A 1011 -37.26 -19.19 26.89
C GLY A 1011 -37.66 -18.34 28.09
N ILE A 1012 -38.73 -17.56 27.95
CA ILE A 1012 -39.17 -16.58 28.96
C ILE A 1012 -40.67 -16.72 29.24
N ALA A 1013 -41.04 -16.72 30.52
CA ALA A 1013 -42.42 -16.49 30.94
C ALA A 1013 -42.55 -15.17 31.72
N VAL A 1014 -43.64 -14.45 31.48
CA VAL A 1014 -43.96 -13.16 32.12
C VAL A 1014 -45.38 -13.22 32.64
N ARG A 1015 -45.60 -12.85 33.91
CA ARG A 1015 -46.95 -12.83 34.51
C ARG A 1015 -47.15 -11.65 35.44
N SER A 1016 -48.02 -10.73 35.06
CA SER A 1016 -48.31 -9.50 35.81
C SER A 1016 -47.02 -8.73 36.15
N ALA A 1017 -46.13 -8.64 35.15
CA ALA A 1017 -44.84 -7.96 35.21
C ALA A 1017 -44.49 -7.46 33.80
N LYS A 1018 -43.39 -6.71 33.70
CA LYS A 1018 -42.93 -6.12 32.45
C LYS A 1018 -41.70 -6.83 31.90
N LEU A 1019 -41.70 -7.12 30.61
CA LEU A 1019 -40.56 -7.57 29.84
C LEU A 1019 -40.24 -6.55 28.75
N ILE A 1020 -38.99 -6.10 28.69
CA ILE A 1020 -38.46 -5.22 27.66
C ILE A 1020 -37.29 -5.94 26.99
N ILE A 1021 -37.36 -6.10 25.68
CA ILE A 1021 -36.26 -6.67 24.88
C ILE A 1021 -35.73 -5.57 23.98
N GLU A 1022 -34.52 -5.10 24.28
CA GLU A 1022 -33.79 -4.07 23.53
C GLU A 1022 -33.14 -4.65 22.25
N PRO A 1023 -32.70 -3.79 21.32
CA PRO A 1023 -32.14 -4.22 20.04
C PRO A 1023 -30.97 -5.22 20.14
N GLY A 1024 -30.90 -6.13 19.17
CA GLY A 1024 -29.83 -7.11 19.00
C GLY A 1024 -29.97 -8.39 19.83
N CYS A 1025 -30.94 -8.48 20.73
CA CYS A 1025 -31.21 -9.69 21.52
C CYS A 1025 -31.84 -10.83 20.68
N THR A 1026 -31.63 -12.08 21.13
CA THR A 1026 -32.16 -13.28 20.47
C THR A 1026 -32.89 -14.19 21.46
N ILE A 1027 -34.12 -14.59 21.11
CA ILE A 1027 -34.88 -15.63 21.83
C ILE A 1027 -35.03 -16.86 20.92
N GLY A 1028 -34.34 -17.92 21.27
CA GLY A 1028 -34.19 -19.13 20.49
C GLY A 1028 -32.78 -19.27 19.93
N GLY A 1029 -32.62 -20.19 18.98
CA GLY A 1029 -31.31 -20.63 18.51
C GLY A 1029 -31.03 -20.27 17.06
N ASP A 1030 -29.81 -20.55 16.60
CA ASP A 1030 -29.47 -20.42 15.17
C ASP A 1030 -30.03 -21.60 14.35
N ASN A 1031 -30.49 -22.65 15.04
CA ASN A 1031 -31.14 -23.82 14.47
C ASN A 1031 -32.17 -24.41 15.45
N ALA A 1032 -32.89 -25.45 15.00
CA ALA A 1032 -33.95 -26.11 15.76
C ALA A 1032 -33.48 -26.78 17.06
N SER A 1033 -32.26 -27.35 17.13
CA SER A 1033 -31.77 -28.00 18.36
C SER A 1033 -31.42 -27.01 19.47
N GLN A 1034 -31.21 -25.75 19.09
CA GLN A 1034 -31.01 -24.63 20.01
C GLN A 1034 -32.30 -23.83 20.27
N GLY A 1035 -33.44 -24.30 19.75
CA GLY A 1035 -34.75 -23.70 19.98
C GLY A 1035 -35.22 -23.84 21.43
N ASN A 1036 -35.88 -22.81 21.98
CA ASN A 1036 -36.55 -23.00 23.26
C ASN A 1036 -37.84 -23.81 23.07
N THR A 1037 -38.15 -24.65 24.04
CA THR A 1037 -39.28 -25.59 23.98
C THR A 1037 -40.24 -25.40 25.14
N ALA A 1038 -41.53 -25.21 24.86
CA ALA A 1038 -42.59 -25.21 25.86
C ALA A 1038 -43.52 -26.41 25.67
N LYS A 1039 -44.08 -26.95 26.76
CA LYS A 1039 -45.09 -28.01 26.66
C LYS A 1039 -46.39 -27.48 26.07
N THR A 1040 -46.89 -26.34 26.55
CA THR A 1040 -48.23 -25.85 26.20
C THR A 1040 -48.26 -24.48 25.55
N SER A 1041 -47.44 -23.51 25.97
CA SER A 1041 -47.65 -22.12 25.54
C SER A 1041 -46.38 -21.31 25.46
N GLY A 1042 -46.11 -20.68 24.31
CA GLY A 1042 -44.97 -19.78 24.13
C GLY A 1042 -43.64 -20.54 24.16
N GLY A 1043 -43.23 -21.15 23.05
CA GLY A 1043 -41.94 -21.84 23.00
C GLY A 1043 -40.79 -20.89 23.32
N GLY A 1044 -40.81 -19.70 22.70
CA GLY A 1044 -39.91 -18.61 23.03
C GLY A 1044 -40.39 -17.82 24.24
N ILE A 1045 -41.53 -17.13 24.10
CA ILE A 1045 -42.05 -16.19 25.10
C ILE A 1045 -43.52 -16.49 25.43
N SER A 1046 -43.84 -16.54 26.72
CA SER A 1046 -45.22 -16.56 27.21
C SER A 1046 -45.55 -15.26 27.94
N VAL A 1047 -46.42 -14.45 27.34
CA VAL A 1047 -46.97 -13.20 27.88
C VAL A 1047 -48.31 -13.51 28.54
N GLY A 1048 -48.23 -13.88 29.82
CA GLY A 1048 -49.34 -14.40 30.61
C GLY A 1048 -50.29 -13.33 31.16
N LYS A 1049 -50.98 -13.68 32.25
CA LYS A 1049 -51.97 -12.82 32.92
C LYS A 1049 -51.43 -11.41 33.22
N LYS A 1050 -52.05 -10.36 32.66
CA LYS A 1050 -51.67 -8.94 32.81
C LYS A 1050 -50.20 -8.62 32.48
N ALA A 1051 -49.50 -9.51 31.80
CA ALA A 1051 -48.10 -9.28 31.45
C ALA A 1051 -47.98 -8.22 30.34
N GLU A 1052 -46.94 -7.41 30.43
CA GLU A 1052 -46.61 -6.42 29.40
C GLU A 1052 -45.28 -6.79 28.77
N CYS A 1053 -45.26 -7.04 27.47
CA CYS A 1053 -44.05 -7.37 26.72
C CYS A 1053 -43.83 -6.33 25.63
N THR A 1054 -42.68 -5.64 25.67
CA THR A 1054 -42.22 -4.72 24.62
C THR A 1054 -40.98 -5.29 23.96
N ILE A 1055 -41.02 -5.44 22.63
CA ILE A 1055 -39.92 -5.95 21.83
C ILE A 1055 -39.51 -4.86 20.84
N LYS A 1056 -38.26 -4.44 20.88
CA LYS A 1056 -37.72 -3.36 20.05
C LYS A 1056 -37.02 -3.88 18.80
N GLU A 1057 -36.65 -2.96 17.93
CA GLU A 1057 -36.08 -3.17 16.61
C GLU A 1057 -34.88 -4.13 16.60
N GLY A 1058 -34.73 -4.93 15.54
CA GLY A 1058 -33.59 -5.85 15.37
C GLY A 1058 -33.55 -7.04 16.34
N VAL A 1059 -34.57 -7.24 17.18
CA VAL A 1059 -34.72 -8.49 17.97
C VAL A 1059 -35.12 -9.65 17.07
N THR A 1060 -34.54 -10.83 17.33
CA THR A 1060 -34.90 -12.07 16.63
C THR A 1060 -35.48 -13.12 17.57
N ILE A 1061 -36.61 -13.72 17.19
CA ILE A 1061 -37.29 -14.80 17.91
C ILE A 1061 -37.44 -15.96 16.95
N ARG A 1062 -36.67 -17.04 17.14
CA ARG A 1062 -36.59 -18.06 16.10
C ARG A 1062 -36.36 -19.48 16.59
N HIS A 1063 -36.81 -20.44 15.79
CA HIS A 1063 -36.63 -21.87 16.06
C HIS A 1063 -37.28 -22.36 17.36
N ASN A 1064 -38.20 -21.59 17.93
CA ASN A 1064 -38.86 -21.98 19.17
C ASN A 1064 -40.04 -22.92 18.91
N MET A 1065 -40.33 -23.79 19.88
CA MET A 1065 -41.30 -24.87 19.70
C MET A 1065 -42.26 -24.99 20.88
N VAL A 1066 -43.53 -25.27 20.57
CA VAL A 1066 -44.50 -25.85 21.52
C VAL A 1066 -44.75 -27.31 21.14
N THR A 1067 -44.69 -28.23 22.10
CA THR A 1067 -44.81 -29.68 21.82
C THR A 1067 -46.23 -30.22 21.88
N ASN A 1068 -47.06 -29.72 22.80
CA ASN A 1068 -48.45 -30.16 23.01
C ASN A 1068 -49.42 -28.96 22.92
N GLY A 1069 -49.47 -28.35 21.74
CA GLY A 1069 -50.42 -27.30 21.39
C GLY A 1069 -51.86 -27.81 21.30
N SER A 1070 -52.81 -26.89 21.43
CA SER A 1070 -54.25 -27.10 21.31
C SER A 1070 -54.95 -25.79 20.90
N THR A 1071 -56.27 -25.78 20.87
CA THR A 1071 -57.05 -24.56 20.57
C THR A 1071 -56.90 -23.44 21.59
N ILE A 1072 -56.49 -23.75 22.83
CA ILE A 1072 -56.29 -22.77 23.93
C ILE A 1072 -54.81 -22.56 24.30
N HIS A 1073 -53.91 -23.33 23.69
CA HIS A 1073 -52.49 -23.45 24.01
C HIS A 1073 -51.66 -23.44 22.72
N GLY A 1074 -50.71 -22.52 22.55
CA GLY A 1074 -49.96 -22.45 21.29
C GLY A 1074 -48.87 -21.38 21.30
N GLY A 1075 -48.55 -20.84 20.12
CA GLY A 1075 -47.55 -19.76 20.00
C GLY A 1075 -46.13 -20.32 20.04
N GLY A 1076 -45.73 -21.07 19.00
CA GLY A 1076 -44.38 -21.66 18.92
C GLY A 1076 -43.29 -20.61 19.23
N GLY A 1077 -43.43 -19.42 18.68
CA GLY A 1077 -42.67 -18.23 19.06
C GLY A 1077 -43.19 -17.58 20.34
N ILE A 1078 -44.38 -16.97 20.26
CA ILE A 1078 -44.96 -16.13 21.31
C ILE A 1078 -46.41 -16.51 21.60
N TYR A 1079 -46.74 -16.66 22.88
CA TYR A 1079 -48.11 -16.76 23.37
C TYR A 1079 -48.51 -15.48 24.11
N VAL A 1080 -49.70 -14.94 23.83
CA VAL A 1080 -50.22 -13.72 24.47
C VAL A 1080 -51.61 -13.97 25.02
N GLY A 1081 -51.76 -13.99 26.34
CA GLY A 1081 -53.05 -14.19 27.02
C GLY A 1081 -52.95 -14.96 28.32
N ASP A 1082 -54.09 -15.18 28.97
CA ASP A 1082 -54.21 -16.12 30.10
C ASP A 1082 -55.03 -17.35 29.64
N PRO A 1083 -54.48 -18.57 29.68
CA PRO A 1083 -55.24 -19.77 29.32
C PRO A 1083 -56.45 -19.99 30.23
N ASN A 1084 -56.42 -19.49 31.47
CA ASN A 1084 -57.44 -19.74 32.49
C ASN A 1084 -58.49 -18.63 32.64
N SER A 1085 -58.42 -17.56 31.83
CA SER A 1085 -59.37 -16.45 31.88
C SER A 1085 -59.83 -16.08 30.47
N ASN A 1086 -61.05 -15.55 30.35
CA ASN A 1086 -61.56 -14.91 29.13
C ASN A 1086 -61.79 -13.41 29.33
N ALA A 1087 -61.48 -12.87 30.51
CA ALA A 1087 -61.64 -11.46 30.82
C ALA A 1087 -60.51 -10.64 30.19
N GLU A 1088 -60.85 -9.61 29.41
CA GLU A 1088 -59.87 -8.74 28.74
C GLU A 1088 -58.88 -8.10 29.74
N ALA A 1089 -59.34 -7.74 30.93
CA ALA A 1089 -58.52 -7.13 31.99
C ALA A 1089 -57.44 -8.08 32.57
N ASP A 1090 -57.55 -9.38 32.32
CA ASP A 1090 -56.56 -10.37 32.73
C ASP A 1090 -55.58 -10.73 31.61
N MET A 1091 -55.80 -10.29 30.37
CA MET A 1091 -54.97 -10.70 29.24
C MET A 1091 -53.62 -10.00 29.20
N GLY A 1092 -52.63 -10.68 28.61
CA GLY A 1092 -51.33 -10.10 28.30
C GLY A 1092 -51.38 -9.09 27.16
N THR A 1093 -50.38 -8.21 27.11
CA THR A 1093 -50.19 -7.21 26.06
C THR A 1093 -48.79 -7.38 25.45
N LEU A 1094 -48.74 -7.51 24.13
CA LEU A 1094 -47.52 -7.54 23.33
C LEU A 1094 -47.46 -6.30 22.43
N ILE A 1095 -46.35 -5.58 22.53
CA ILE A 1095 -46.03 -4.42 21.70
C ILE A 1095 -44.68 -4.68 21.02
N VAL A 1096 -44.69 -4.79 19.69
CA VAL A 1096 -43.48 -4.90 18.88
C VAL A 1096 -43.25 -3.58 18.16
N LYS A 1097 -42.04 -3.02 18.31
CA LYS A 1097 -41.62 -1.72 17.75
C LYS A 1097 -40.36 -1.90 16.92
N GLY A 1098 -40.51 -2.31 15.68
CA GLY A 1098 -39.42 -2.35 14.71
C GLY A 1098 -39.24 -1.03 13.98
N THR A 1099 -38.36 -1.04 12.99
CA THR A 1099 -38.23 0.00 11.97
C THR A 1099 -38.08 -0.63 10.59
N ASP A 1100 -38.27 0.13 9.51
CA ASP A 1100 -38.07 -0.35 8.14
C ASP A 1100 -36.71 -1.04 7.92
N THR A 1101 -35.65 -0.51 8.52
CA THR A 1101 -34.28 -1.04 8.38
C THR A 1101 -33.94 -2.14 9.37
N ASN A 1102 -34.58 -2.13 10.56
CA ASN A 1102 -34.34 -3.08 11.63
C ASN A 1102 -35.67 -3.68 12.12
N PRO A 1103 -36.31 -4.53 11.31
CA PRO A 1103 -37.55 -5.15 11.72
C PRO A 1103 -37.33 -6.12 12.88
N VAL A 1104 -38.39 -6.39 13.65
CA VAL A 1104 -38.40 -7.52 14.59
C VAL A 1104 -38.75 -8.79 13.84
N VAL A 1105 -37.91 -9.81 13.93
CA VAL A 1105 -38.05 -11.06 13.15
C VAL A 1105 -38.54 -12.19 14.05
N ILE A 1106 -39.65 -12.81 13.68
CA ILE A 1106 -40.20 -14.01 14.32
C ILE A 1106 -40.24 -15.13 13.28
N SER A 1107 -39.38 -16.13 13.40
CA SER A 1107 -39.18 -17.08 12.31
C SER A 1107 -38.92 -18.53 12.69
N ASN A 1108 -39.23 -19.46 11.79
CA ASN A 1108 -38.95 -20.88 11.96
C ASN A 1108 -39.53 -21.46 13.27
N CYS A 1109 -40.59 -20.87 13.82
CA CYS A 1109 -41.21 -21.33 15.06
C CYS A 1109 -42.32 -22.34 14.77
N VAL A 1110 -42.49 -23.31 15.66
CA VAL A 1110 -43.36 -24.48 15.43
C VAL A 1110 -44.31 -24.70 16.60
N VAL A 1111 -45.56 -25.00 16.33
CA VAL A 1111 -46.53 -25.46 17.32
C VAL A 1111 -47.06 -26.84 16.95
N ASN A 1112 -46.54 -27.88 17.60
CA ASN A 1112 -46.99 -29.26 17.42
C ASN A 1112 -48.20 -29.58 18.28
N GLY A 1113 -48.90 -30.68 17.97
CA GLY A 1113 -50.07 -31.13 18.71
C GLY A 1113 -51.37 -30.88 17.95
N ASN A 1114 -52.37 -31.74 18.18
CA ASN A 1114 -53.63 -31.68 17.45
C ASN A 1114 -54.33 -30.34 17.69
N TYR A 1115 -54.60 -29.59 16.62
CA TYR A 1115 -55.10 -28.21 16.66
C TYR A 1115 -54.14 -27.19 17.27
N GLY A 1116 -52.83 -27.47 17.23
CA GLY A 1116 -51.78 -26.53 17.60
C GLY A 1116 -51.93 -25.22 16.84
N SER A 1117 -52.00 -24.10 17.55
CA SER A 1117 -52.39 -22.82 16.95
C SER A 1117 -51.31 -21.76 17.13
N GLY A 1118 -51.06 -20.93 16.11
CA GLY A 1118 -50.07 -19.85 16.16
C GLY A 1118 -48.64 -20.37 16.12
N GLY A 1119 -48.11 -20.77 14.95
CA GLY A 1119 -46.71 -21.18 14.85
C GLY A 1119 -45.75 -20.07 15.28
N GLY A 1120 -45.99 -18.86 14.79
CA GLY A 1120 -45.30 -17.64 15.24
C GLY A 1120 -45.93 -17.09 16.52
N ILE A 1121 -47.18 -16.60 16.42
CA ILE A 1121 -47.88 -15.92 17.52
C ILE A 1121 -49.26 -16.53 17.75
N TYR A 1122 -49.55 -16.86 19.01
CA TYR A 1122 -50.91 -17.13 19.48
C TYR A 1122 -51.45 -15.91 20.22
N ASN A 1123 -52.49 -15.30 19.68
CA ASN A 1123 -53.11 -14.09 20.21
C ASN A 1123 -54.46 -14.36 20.86
N LYS A 1124 -54.50 -14.31 22.20
CA LYS A 1124 -55.72 -14.21 23.02
C LYS A 1124 -55.76 -12.88 23.81
N GLY A 1125 -54.67 -12.11 23.83
CA GLY A 1125 -54.58 -10.80 24.46
C GLY A 1125 -54.54 -9.64 23.46
N LYS A 1126 -53.77 -8.60 23.77
CA LYS A 1126 -53.56 -7.45 22.86
C LYS A 1126 -52.22 -7.59 22.15
N VAL A 1127 -52.22 -7.46 20.83
CA VAL A 1127 -51.01 -7.58 20.00
C VAL A 1127 -50.95 -6.39 19.06
N THR A 1128 -49.86 -5.63 19.14
CA THR A 1128 -49.51 -4.59 18.17
C THR A 1128 -48.15 -4.92 17.58
N LEU A 1129 -48.08 -5.06 16.26
CA LEU A 1129 -46.87 -5.31 15.50
C LEU A 1129 -46.59 -4.11 14.60
N GLU A 1130 -45.52 -3.38 14.92
CA GLU A 1130 -45.02 -2.28 14.10
C GLU A 1130 -43.68 -2.71 13.49
N TYR A 1131 -43.56 -2.72 12.15
CA TYR A 1131 -42.37 -3.16 11.43
C TYR A 1131 -41.84 -4.55 11.86
N ALA A 1132 -42.73 -5.54 11.92
CA ALA A 1132 -42.37 -6.93 12.21
C ALA A 1132 -42.30 -7.78 10.93
N GLN A 1133 -41.52 -8.86 11.00
CA GLN A 1133 -41.44 -9.89 9.97
C GLN A 1133 -41.72 -11.25 10.60
N LEU A 1134 -42.79 -11.91 10.13
CA LEU A 1134 -43.11 -13.29 10.52
C LEU A 1134 -42.85 -14.20 9.33
N ASN A 1135 -41.86 -15.09 9.43
CA ASN A 1135 -41.48 -15.94 8.29
C ASN A 1135 -41.24 -17.41 8.65
N ASN A 1136 -41.65 -18.34 7.79
CA ASN A 1136 -41.39 -19.77 7.97
C ASN A 1136 -41.91 -20.35 9.30
N ASN A 1137 -43.01 -19.82 9.82
CA ASN A 1137 -43.61 -20.35 11.05
C ASN A 1137 -44.70 -21.38 10.71
N THR A 1138 -44.77 -22.46 11.49
CA THR A 1138 -45.56 -23.64 11.12
C THR A 1138 -46.47 -24.13 12.24
N ALA A 1139 -47.70 -24.46 11.85
CA ALA A 1139 -48.70 -25.13 12.68
C ALA A 1139 -49.13 -26.47 12.03
N PRO A 1140 -48.38 -27.57 12.25
CA PRO A 1140 -48.72 -28.90 11.75
C PRO A 1140 -49.95 -29.50 12.47
N ASP A 1141 -50.30 -30.76 12.17
CA ASP A 1141 -51.26 -31.58 12.92
C ASP A 1141 -52.67 -30.97 13.13
N ASN A 1142 -53.37 -30.68 12.02
CA ASN A 1142 -54.63 -29.90 12.03
C ASN A 1142 -54.49 -28.49 12.63
N GLY A 1143 -53.26 -27.98 12.68
CA GLY A 1143 -52.94 -26.68 13.25
C GLY A 1143 -53.48 -25.51 12.43
N GLN A 1144 -53.55 -24.36 13.09
CA GLN A 1144 -54.20 -23.15 12.58
C GLN A 1144 -53.29 -21.94 12.79
N GLY A 1145 -53.23 -21.01 11.83
CA GLY A 1145 -52.47 -19.77 12.01
C GLY A 1145 -50.96 -20.03 12.07
N GLY A 1146 -50.33 -20.42 10.97
CA GLY A 1146 -48.89 -20.69 10.93
C GLY A 1146 -48.08 -19.47 11.39
N GLY A 1147 -48.41 -18.28 10.86
CA GLY A 1147 -47.88 -17.01 11.33
C GLY A 1147 -48.56 -16.55 12.62
N ILE A 1148 -49.86 -16.23 12.55
CA ILE A 1148 -50.65 -15.72 13.68
C ILE A 1148 -51.97 -16.47 13.80
N TYR A 1149 -52.33 -16.89 15.01
CA TYR A 1149 -53.68 -17.31 15.34
C TYR A 1149 -54.36 -16.27 16.23
N ILE A 1150 -55.55 -15.82 15.85
CA ILE A 1150 -56.35 -14.83 16.61
C ILE A 1150 -57.56 -15.55 17.22
N HIS A 1151 -57.52 -15.71 18.54
CA HIS A 1151 -58.57 -16.37 19.31
C HIS A 1151 -59.86 -15.53 19.37
N GLN A 1152 -61.02 -16.16 19.59
CA GLN A 1152 -62.31 -15.47 19.66
C GLN A 1152 -62.40 -14.41 20.78
N TYR A 1153 -61.68 -14.64 21.88
CA TYR A 1153 -61.56 -13.70 23.02
C TYR A 1153 -60.34 -12.79 22.93
N ALA A 1154 -59.67 -12.74 21.77
CA ALA A 1154 -58.55 -11.84 21.59
C ALA A 1154 -58.95 -10.38 21.83
N GLY A 1155 -58.03 -9.58 22.36
CA GLY A 1155 -58.07 -8.14 22.22
C GLY A 1155 -57.67 -7.71 20.80
N ALA A 1156 -57.37 -6.43 20.63
CA ALA A 1156 -56.94 -5.91 19.34
C ALA A 1156 -55.69 -6.63 18.80
N CYS A 1157 -55.73 -7.02 17.53
CA CYS A 1157 -54.58 -7.48 16.76
C CYS A 1157 -54.30 -6.48 15.63
N VAL A 1158 -53.22 -5.72 15.74
CA VAL A 1158 -52.87 -4.64 14.81
C VAL A 1158 -51.53 -4.93 14.15
N LEU A 1159 -51.51 -4.91 12.83
CA LEU A 1159 -50.30 -5.03 12.00
C LEU A 1159 -50.09 -3.70 11.28
N ASP A 1160 -49.02 -3.00 11.63
CA ASP A 1160 -48.57 -1.76 11.03
C ASP A 1160 -47.19 -1.96 10.40
N ASN A 1161 -47.09 -1.74 9.08
CA ASN A 1161 -45.88 -2.02 8.30
C ASN A 1161 -45.29 -3.43 8.52
N THR A 1162 -46.13 -4.42 8.77
CA THR A 1162 -45.72 -5.78 9.14
C THR A 1162 -45.85 -6.75 7.96
N LYS A 1163 -44.83 -7.59 7.77
CA LYS A 1163 -44.76 -8.58 6.69
C LYS A 1163 -44.90 -10.00 7.22
N ILE A 1164 -45.77 -10.80 6.62
CA ILE A 1164 -45.92 -12.23 6.91
C ILE A 1164 -45.68 -13.02 5.63
N THR A 1165 -44.72 -13.95 5.63
CA THR A 1165 -44.33 -14.74 4.46
C THR A 1165 -44.06 -16.19 4.81
N GLU A 1166 -44.28 -17.11 3.87
CA GLU A 1166 -43.85 -18.52 3.98
C GLU A 1166 -44.32 -19.23 5.27
N CYS A 1167 -45.38 -18.76 5.91
CA CYS A 1167 -45.95 -19.44 7.08
C CYS A 1167 -46.97 -20.49 6.63
N GLU A 1168 -47.01 -21.61 7.35
CA GLU A 1168 -47.82 -22.77 6.95
C GLU A 1168 -48.67 -23.32 8.10
N ALA A 1169 -49.88 -23.77 7.78
CA ALA A 1169 -50.77 -24.45 8.71
C ALA A 1169 -51.51 -25.59 7.99
N THR A 1170 -51.62 -26.76 8.63
CA THR A 1170 -52.27 -27.92 7.99
C THR A 1170 -53.77 -27.73 7.82
N SER A 1171 -54.45 -27.07 8.76
CA SER A 1171 -55.91 -26.88 8.70
C SER A 1171 -56.28 -25.57 8.02
N THR A 1172 -55.92 -24.42 8.60
CA THR A 1172 -56.41 -23.12 8.15
C THR A 1172 -55.44 -21.97 8.41
N GLY A 1173 -55.39 -21.03 7.46
CA GLY A 1173 -54.72 -19.74 7.62
C GLY A 1173 -53.22 -19.88 7.86
N GLY A 1174 -52.46 -20.22 6.83
CA GLY A 1174 -51.00 -20.37 6.95
C GLY A 1174 -50.35 -19.09 7.44
N GLY A 1175 -50.83 -17.93 6.99
CA GLY A 1175 -50.36 -16.62 7.43
C GLY A 1175 -51.09 -16.22 8.70
N VAL A 1176 -52.41 -16.08 8.62
CA VAL A 1176 -53.26 -15.70 9.75
C VAL A 1176 -54.54 -16.52 9.77
N SER A 1177 -54.92 -17.06 10.94
CA SER A 1177 -56.24 -17.66 11.15
C SER A 1177 -57.03 -16.85 12.17
N ILE A 1178 -58.24 -16.43 11.80
CA ILE A 1178 -59.11 -15.56 12.60
C ILE A 1178 -60.30 -16.37 13.10
N SER A 1179 -60.32 -16.69 14.39
CA SER A 1179 -61.35 -17.53 15.02
C SER A 1179 -62.55 -16.77 15.60
N GLY A 1180 -62.58 -15.44 15.53
CA GLY A 1180 -63.77 -14.68 15.93
C GLY A 1180 -63.59 -13.18 16.19
N ASN A 1181 -62.36 -12.70 16.38
CA ASN A 1181 -62.08 -11.26 16.53
C ASN A 1181 -61.60 -10.64 15.20
N THR A 1182 -61.08 -9.42 15.24
CA THR A 1182 -60.70 -8.65 14.05
C THR A 1182 -59.19 -8.49 13.93
N LEU A 1183 -58.67 -8.69 12.72
CA LEU A 1183 -57.32 -8.28 12.31
C LEU A 1183 -57.37 -6.86 11.75
N THR A 1184 -56.53 -5.96 12.26
CA THR A 1184 -56.38 -4.60 11.70
C THR A 1184 -55.09 -4.47 10.91
N LEU A 1185 -55.19 -4.03 9.65
CA LEU A 1185 -54.05 -3.78 8.76
C LEU A 1185 -53.87 -2.27 8.51
N LYS A 1186 -52.60 -1.82 8.55
CA LYS A 1186 -52.17 -0.43 8.34
C LYS A 1186 -50.87 -0.34 7.52
N GLY A 1187 -50.63 0.83 6.92
CA GLY A 1187 -49.36 1.16 6.29
C GLY A 1187 -48.95 0.18 5.19
N ALA A 1188 -47.71 -0.31 5.26
CA ALA A 1188 -47.13 -1.28 4.35
C ALA A 1188 -47.37 -2.76 4.73
N SER A 1189 -48.32 -3.03 5.64
CA SER A 1189 -48.58 -4.40 6.06
C SER A 1189 -49.03 -5.30 4.91
N VAL A 1190 -48.40 -6.49 4.81
CA VAL A 1190 -48.60 -7.44 3.72
C VAL A 1190 -48.47 -8.89 4.21
N ILE A 1191 -49.32 -9.76 3.70
CA ILE A 1191 -49.33 -11.21 3.95
C ILE A 1191 -49.20 -11.88 2.58
N THR A 1192 -47.97 -12.17 2.17
CA THR A 1192 -47.67 -12.59 0.80
C THR A 1192 -47.99 -14.07 0.61
N PRO A 1193 -49.05 -14.45 -0.11
CA PRO A 1193 -49.44 -15.85 -0.24
C PRO A 1193 -48.33 -16.67 -0.92
N SER A 1194 -48.18 -17.93 -0.52
CA SER A 1194 -47.31 -18.87 -1.25
C SER A 1194 -47.90 -19.20 -2.63
N GLU A 1195 -47.06 -19.69 -3.55
CA GLU A 1195 -47.50 -20.11 -4.89
C GLU A 1195 -48.64 -21.14 -4.84
N GLY A 1196 -49.58 -21.04 -5.79
CA GLY A 1196 -50.78 -21.88 -5.84
C GLY A 1196 -52.01 -21.28 -5.13
N THR A 1197 -53.03 -22.10 -4.90
CA THR A 1197 -54.32 -21.70 -4.31
C THR A 1197 -54.70 -22.49 -3.05
N GLU A 1198 -53.76 -23.29 -2.53
CA GLU A 1198 -53.98 -24.16 -1.38
C GLU A 1198 -54.31 -23.35 -0.11
N LYS A 1199 -55.30 -23.83 0.65
CA LYS A 1199 -55.58 -23.30 2.00
C LYS A 1199 -54.41 -23.65 2.92
N GLY A 1200 -54.07 -22.79 3.88
CA GLY A 1200 -52.98 -23.06 4.82
C GLY A 1200 -51.57 -22.69 4.34
N LYS A 1201 -51.44 -22.09 3.14
CA LYS A 1201 -50.16 -21.65 2.55
C LYS A 1201 -50.04 -20.13 2.50
N ASN A 1202 -49.65 -19.56 3.64
CA ASN A 1202 -49.54 -18.13 3.95
C ASN A 1202 -50.78 -17.27 3.60
N ASP A 1203 -51.98 -17.84 3.72
CA ASP A 1203 -53.28 -17.19 3.51
C ASP A 1203 -53.89 -16.64 4.81
N VAL A 1204 -54.92 -15.78 4.67
CA VAL A 1204 -55.75 -15.28 5.78
C VAL A 1204 -57.08 -16.01 5.79
N TYR A 1205 -57.30 -16.84 6.80
CA TYR A 1205 -58.52 -17.63 6.95
C TYR A 1205 -59.56 -16.94 7.85
N LEU A 1206 -60.80 -16.86 7.38
CA LEU A 1206 -61.93 -16.24 8.09
C LEU A 1206 -62.99 -17.28 8.50
N VAL A 1207 -63.25 -17.43 9.80
CA VAL A 1207 -64.47 -18.10 10.31
C VAL A 1207 -65.71 -17.23 10.10
N PRO A 1208 -66.96 -17.74 10.19
CA PRO A 1208 -68.16 -16.93 10.01
C PRO A 1208 -68.18 -15.66 10.89
N ASN A 1209 -68.57 -14.52 10.31
CA ASN A 1209 -68.62 -13.18 10.93
C ASN A 1209 -67.26 -12.50 11.15
N ALA A 1210 -66.13 -13.18 10.90
CA ALA A 1210 -64.81 -12.54 10.96
C ALA A 1210 -64.60 -11.61 9.76
N TYR A 1211 -63.79 -10.57 9.96
CA TYR A 1211 -63.43 -9.63 8.91
C TYR A 1211 -62.04 -9.02 9.17
N ILE A 1212 -61.45 -8.47 8.12
CA ILE A 1212 -60.22 -7.69 8.19
C ILE A 1212 -60.59 -6.21 8.22
N ARG A 1213 -60.11 -5.47 9.21
CA ARG A 1213 -60.28 -4.01 9.30
C ARG A 1213 -59.08 -3.32 8.67
N ILE A 1214 -59.33 -2.35 7.80
CA ILE A 1214 -58.30 -1.54 7.14
C ILE A 1214 -58.36 -0.12 7.68
N THR A 1215 -57.20 0.45 8.01
CA THR A 1215 -57.06 1.88 8.34
C THR A 1215 -56.05 2.52 7.41
N GLY A 1216 -56.47 3.57 6.71
CA GLY A 1216 -55.71 4.25 5.68
C GLY A 1216 -55.64 3.49 4.34
N ASN A 1217 -54.81 4.00 3.44
CA ASN A 1217 -54.51 3.34 2.16
C ASN A 1217 -53.29 2.43 2.33
N LEU A 1218 -53.44 1.13 2.08
CA LEU A 1218 -52.34 0.16 2.17
C LEU A 1218 -51.37 0.34 0.99
N SER A 1219 -50.06 0.27 1.19
CA SER A 1219 -49.11 0.59 0.12
C SER A 1219 -48.85 -0.56 -0.86
N ALA A 1220 -49.03 -1.82 -0.44
CA ALA A 1220 -48.81 -2.99 -1.29
C ALA A 1220 -49.87 -3.12 -2.40
N SER A 1221 -49.45 -3.49 -3.61
CA SER A 1221 -50.37 -3.75 -4.73
C SER A 1221 -51.24 -4.99 -4.51
N GLN A 1222 -50.70 -5.97 -3.80
CA GLN A 1222 -51.35 -7.20 -3.37
C GLN A 1222 -51.05 -7.41 -1.88
N VAL A 1223 -52.08 -7.35 -1.04
CA VAL A 1223 -51.99 -7.36 0.42
C VAL A 1223 -52.12 -8.76 1.00
N ALA A 1224 -53.14 -9.54 0.61
CA ALA A 1224 -53.36 -10.88 1.13
C ALA A 1224 -54.29 -11.73 0.24
N ARG A 1225 -54.19 -13.06 0.38
CA ARG A 1225 -55.20 -14.01 -0.12
C ARG A 1225 -56.13 -14.42 1.02
N ILE A 1226 -57.43 -14.21 0.85
CA ILE A 1226 -58.48 -14.58 1.81
C ILE A 1226 -59.00 -15.99 1.48
N SER A 1227 -59.14 -16.84 2.50
CA SER A 1227 -59.74 -18.16 2.40
C SER A 1227 -60.78 -18.37 3.50
N MET A 1228 -61.69 -19.31 3.28
CA MET A 1228 -62.74 -19.70 4.24
C MET A 1228 -63.22 -21.12 3.97
N GLU A 1229 -64.07 -21.64 4.85
CA GLU A 1229 -64.83 -22.87 4.59
C GLU A 1229 -65.83 -22.68 3.43
N ASP A 1230 -66.04 -23.72 2.62
CA ASP A 1230 -66.81 -23.62 1.38
C ASP A 1230 -68.27 -23.22 1.61
N ALA A 1231 -68.85 -23.60 2.75
CA ALA A 1231 -70.21 -23.20 3.14
C ALA A 1231 -70.36 -21.68 3.38
N ASN A 1232 -69.27 -20.95 3.61
CA ASN A 1232 -69.31 -19.55 4.06
C ASN A 1232 -69.17 -18.51 2.94
N TYR A 1233 -68.75 -18.90 1.73
CA TYR A 1233 -68.56 -17.96 0.62
C TYR A 1233 -69.82 -17.16 0.30
N VAL A 1234 -70.97 -17.83 0.23
CA VAL A 1234 -72.27 -17.17 -0.03
C VAL A 1234 -72.65 -16.25 1.11
N ALA A 1235 -72.39 -16.63 2.37
CA ALA A 1235 -72.69 -15.76 3.51
C ALA A 1235 -71.95 -14.42 3.38
N TYR A 1236 -70.69 -14.44 2.95
CA TYR A 1236 -69.88 -13.25 2.73
C TYR A 1236 -70.28 -12.39 1.52
N SER A 1237 -71.30 -12.79 0.74
CA SER A 1237 -71.93 -11.89 -0.24
C SER A 1237 -72.87 -10.86 0.40
N THR A 1238 -73.36 -11.15 1.61
CA THR A 1238 -74.31 -10.28 2.35
C THR A 1238 -73.65 -9.53 3.51
N ARG A 1239 -72.42 -9.91 3.88
CA ARG A 1239 -71.64 -9.36 5.00
C ARG A 1239 -70.18 -9.24 4.60
N PRO A 1240 -69.48 -8.17 5.00
CA PRO A 1240 -68.17 -7.85 4.44
C PRO A 1240 -67.05 -8.73 4.99
N VAL A 1241 -66.09 -9.10 4.12
CA VAL A 1241 -64.78 -9.64 4.50
C VAL A 1241 -63.79 -8.52 4.84
N LEU A 1242 -64.00 -7.31 4.32
CA LEU A 1242 -63.20 -6.11 4.61
C LEU A 1242 -64.07 -4.98 5.20
N GLN A 1243 -63.60 -4.32 6.26
CA GLN A 1243 -64.24 -3.13 6.84
C GLN A 1243 -63.25 -1.98 7.05
N GLY A 1244 -63.74 -0.75 7.25
CA GLY A 1244 -62.91 0.45 7.40
C GLY A 1244 -62.70 1.15 6.06
N ASP A 1245 -61.45 1.50 5.74
CA ASP A 1245 -61.10 2.25 4.52
C ASP A 1245 -61.06 1.36 3.26
N VAL A 1246 -62.20 0.80 2.86
CA VAL A 1246 -62.28 -0.24 1.80
C VAL A 1246 -62.10 0.30 0.37
N ASN A 1247 -62.62 1.50 0.07
CA ASN A 1247 -62.79 2.03 -1.29
C ASN A 1247 -61.53 1.99 -2.19
N ASN A 1248 -60.33 2.14 -1.61
CA ASN A 1248 -59.05 2.13 -2.35
C ASN A 1248 -58.24 0.84 -2.15
N ASN A 1249 -58.74 -0.10 -1.34
CA ASN A 1249 -57.97 -1.26 -0.89
C ASN A 1249 -58.56 -2.60 -1.33
N TYR A 1250 -59.85 -2.70 -1.64
CA TYR A 1250 -60.52 -3.97 -1.92
C TYR A 1250 -59.88 -4.79 -3.05
N ARG A 1251 -59.33 -4.13 -4.08
CA ARG A 1251 -58.66 -4.78 -5.23
C ARG A 1251 -57.30 -5.40 -4.89
N LYS A 1252 -56.75 -5.08 -3.72
CA LYS A 1252 -55.45 -5.58 -3.25
C LYS A 1252 -55.57 -6.93 -2.57
N PHE A 1253 -56.77 -7.49 -2.47
CA PHE A 1253 -57.02 -8.80 -1.86
C PHE A 1253 -57.51 -9.76 -2.93
N THR A 1254 -56.94 -10.97 -2.95
CA THR A 1254 -57.48 -12.10 -3.71
C THR A 1254 -58.26 -13.03 -2.79
N VAL A 1255 -59.10 -13.86 -3.38
CA VAL A 1255 -59.89 -14.85 -2.65
C VAL A 1255 -59.61 -16.22 -3.27
N THR A 1256 -59.36 -17.23 -2.43
CA THR A 1256 -59.24 -18.62 -2.90
C THR A 1256 -60.57 -19.05 -3.56
N PRO A 1257 -60.56 -19.73 -4.72
CA PRO A 1257 -61.78 -20.28 -5.30
C PRO A 1257 -62.48 -21.27 -4.35
N GLY A 1258 -63.80 -21.25 -4.30
CA GLY A 1258 -64.56 -22.12 -3.38
C GLY A 1258 -66.07 -21.95 -3.48
N GLY A 1259 -66.79 -22.68 -2.62
CA GLY A 1259 -68.26 -22.80 -2.64
C GLY A 1259 -68.74 -24.10 -3.26
N TYR A 1260 -70.07 -24.32 -3.26
CA TYR A 1260 -70.72 -25.46 -3.90
C TYR A 1260 -71.80 -24.98 -4.90
N PRO A 1261 -71.54 -25.03 -6.23
CA PRO A 1261 -70.29 -25.45 -6.88
C PRO A 1261 -69.14 -24.46 -6.65
N SER A 1262 -67.89 -24.93 -6.78
CA SER A 1262 -66.70 -24.09 -6.63
C SER A 1262 -66.60 -23.06 -7.75
N GLN A 1263 -66.34 -21.80 -7.42
CA GLN A 1263 -66.24 -20.70 -8.36
C GLN A 1263 -65.24 -19.63 -7.90
N ASN A 1264 -64.89 -18.72 -8.81
CA ASN A 1264 -64.02 -17.59 -8.49
C ASN A 1264 -64.79 -16.50 -7.73
N TRP A 1265 -64.15 -15.96 -6.70
CA TRP A 1265 -64.68 -14.89 -5.87
C TRP A 1265 -63.71 -13.70 -5.86
N TYR A 1266 -64.29 -12.51 -5.75
CA TYR A 1266 -63.56 -11.25 -5.65
C TYR A 1266 -64.13 -10.42 -4.49
N VAL A 1267 -63.36 -9.47 -3.99
CA VAL A 1267 -63.86 -8.50 -3.02
C VAL A 1267 -64.45 -7.30 -3.77
N GLY A 1268 -65.68 -6.91 -3.45
CA GLY A 1268 -66.35 -5.73 -3.98
C GLY A 1268 -65.94 -4.44 -3.28
N SER A 1269 -66.32 -3.29 -3.84
CA SER A 1269 -66.04 -1.97 -3.25
C SER A 1269 -66.75 -1.73 -1.93
N ASP A 1270 -67.82 -2.49 -1.63
CA ASP A 1270 -68.51 -2.52 -0.34
C ASP A 1270 -67.89 -3.50 0.66
N GLY A 1271 -66.76 -4.13 0.31
CA GLY A 1271 -66.01 -5.06 1.15
C GLY A 1271 -66.60 -6.48 1.22
N LYS A 1272 -67.67 -6.78 0.49
CA LYS A 1272 -68.31 -8.10 0.44
C LYS A 1272 -67.76 -8.95 -0.71
N LEU A 1273 -68.01 -10.26 -0.68
CA LEU A 1273 -67.65 -11.15 -1.78
C LEU A 1273 -68.64 -11.01 -2.96
N THR A 1274 -68.11 -11.03 -4.17
CA THR A 1274 -68.86 -11.02 -5.43
C THR A 1274 -68.23 -12.00 -6.43
N THR A 1275 -69.05 -12.54 -7.33
CA THR A 1275 -68.58 -13.38 -8.45
C THR A 1275 -68.23 -12.53 -9.68
N THR A 1276 -68.57 -11.24 -9.67
CA THR A 1276 -68.23 -10.31 -10.75
C THR A 1276 -66.85 -9.72 -10.49
N GLN A 1277 -65.92 -9.91 -11.43
CA GLN A 1277 -64.58 -9.33 -11.33
C GLN A 1277 -64.67 -7.80 -11.30
N PRO A 1278 -64.09 -7.12 -10.30
CA PRO A 1278 -64.13 -5.67 -10.23
C PRO A 1278 -63.36 -5.03 -11.42
N TYR A 1279 -64.02 -4.15 -12.17
CA TYR A 1279 -63.44 -3.45 -13.33
C TYR A 1279 -62.28 -2.55 -12.90
N PRO A 1280 -61.12 -2.50 -13.60
CA PRO A 1280 -59.91 -1.77 -13.19
C PRO A 1280 -60.15 -0.41 -12.55
#